data_AF-A0A8S0R6S3-F1
#
_entry.id   AF-A0A8S0R6S3-F1
#
_cell.length_a   1.000
_cell.length_b   1.000
_cell.length_c   1.000
_cell.angle_alpha   90.00
_cell.angle_beta   90.00
_cell.angle_gamma   90.00
#
_symmetry.space_group_name_H-M   'P 1'
#
loop_
_entity.id
_entity.type
_entity.pdbx_description
1 polymer ?
#
loop_
_entity_poly.entity_id
_entity_poly.type
_entity_poly.pdbx_seq_one_letter_code
_entity_poly.pdbx_strand_id
1 'polypeptide(L)'
;MAIRNEELEKKMENNENNSLLSSLQVEDDEHESKESVLQRYFLQEWKLVKSLLDDIVLNRGSCDLSSVHKIRSIMDKYQEQGELLEPYLESIVLPLMSIVRSRAAEQIVASEETLEIIKTLCIIIYSLVTVCGYKSVIKFFPHQVSDLELAVSLLDKCHKTNAATSLRQESTGEMEAKCIMLLWLSILVLIPFDLSSVDTSMADDDYVHRDEPPPLVMKILGFCKDYLSNAGPMRTIAGLLLSKLLTRPDMSKAFTSFIDWTHEIFSSVEDNVIDHFRLLGAVEALAAIFKIGNRKSLLNVVPIVWNDTSALIKSNSAARSPLLRKYLVKLTQRIGLTCLPHCSPTWCYAGRNSILGENISSNVKGDSNQLNHAVSMDSSSFYQGESFLEDEDMDVPEIVEEIIELLLSGLRDTDTVVRWSAAKGIGRVTSRLTYSLSDEVLSSVLERFSPYEGDGSWHGGCLALAELARRGLLLPISFPKVVPVIIKALHYDVRRGPHSVGSHVRDAAAYVCWAFGRSYYNRDMKSVMEQLAPHLLVVACYDREVNCRRAAAAAFQENVGRQGNFPHGIDIVNMADYFALSSRVNSYLHVAVGIAQYDGYLYPFVDELMHSKISHWDKSLRELAANALSSLVKFEPEYFANVVLGKLIPCTLSSDLCMRHGATLATGEVVLALHKDNYVLSTDKQKMVANMVPAIEKARLYRGKGGEIMRSAVSRFIECIARVQVNLTEKIKRSLLDTLTENLRHPNSHIQNAAVEALEHYVPAYLLSMESKGVNDITSRYLEQLTDPNVASRRGSALGLGVLPFQLLARDWKPVLSKLCSSCAVEDNPEDRDAEARVNAVKALVSVCEKLTDAEKFSDFFSEEDGISLFLFIRSEVMCCLFKGLDDYSVDNRGDVGSWVREAAMDGLERCTYILCKRDSLDIPCRSQGFNSITELHDKESAQNDQIKSFFDANLATNLVGGIAKQAVEKMDKIRESAARVLQRILYNETIFVPHIHYRGKLENIVPNEADIKWGVPAFSYPRFVQLLQLSCYSKYIISGLVISIGGLQDSLRKASLSALLDYLQSTETEGQNNSREFALSTDILWVLQKYKRCDRVIIPTLKTIEILFSKKILLNMEAQTTVFCAGVLDSLAIELRRSKDFSKLGAGIAILGYIASILEPINIRAFSQLLSFLDHRYPKIRKSAAEQVYLVLLENGDLMLDDKVDKAVEIITETCWEGDIEEAKSRRLQLCDMANIKPEEILKATSAESNKIVRQTPTADENASYSSLVGSAGF
;
A
#
# COMPACT_ATOMS: atom_id res chain seq x y z
N MET A 1 40.48 -0.84 56.21
CA MET A 1 40.33 0.07 55.05
C MET A 1 40.01 -0.71 53.77
N ALA A 2 40.68 -1.81 53.44
CA ALA A 2 40.36 -2.63 52.26
C ALA A 2 38.90 -3.19 52.26
N ILE A 3 38.42 -3.72 53.39
CA ILE A 3 37.04 -4.25 53.50
C ILE A 3 35.97 -3.14 53.41
N ARG A 4 36.34 -1.90 53.77
CA ARG A 4 35.42 -0.75 53.70
C ARG A 4 35.30 -0.17 52.30
N ASN A 5 36.31 -0.39 51.44
CA ASN A 5 36.28 0.00 50.03
C ASN A 5 35.51 -1.02 49.18
N GLU A 6 35.62 -2.33 49.46
CA GLU A 6 34.80 -3.35 48.77
C GLU A 6 33.30 -3.24 49.09
N GLU A 7 32.94 -2.86 50.32
CA GLU A 7 31.53 -2.59 50.68
C GLU A 7 30.99 -1.27 50.10
N LEU A 8 31.87 -0.31 49.80
CA LEU A 8 31.51 0.95 49.14
C LEU A 8 31.37 0.77 47.62
N GLU A 9 32.24 -0.01 46.97
CA GLU A 9 32.10 -0.38 45.56
C GLU A 9 30.86 -1.25 45.32
N LYS A 10 30.58 -2.25 46.16
CA LYS A 10 29.34 -3.04 46.07
C LYS A 10 28.08 -2.24 46.37
N LYS A 11 28.16 -1.18 47.18
CA LYS A 11 27.04 -0.25 47.41
C LYS A 11 26.88 0.77 46.28
N MET A 12 27.95 1.15 45.58
CA MET A 12 27.87 2.01 44.39
C MET A 12 27.32 1.23 43.18
N GLU A 13 27.76 -0.01 42.93
CA GLU A 13 27.20 -0.86 41.86
C GLU A 13 25.73 -1.27 42.09
N ASN A 14 25.31 -1.48 43.35
CA ASN A 14 23.90 -1.74 43.66
C ASN A 14 23.03 -0.47 43.63
N ASN A 15 23.59 0.72 43.89
CA ASN A 15 22.85 1.98 43.78
C ASN A 15 22.74 2.48 42.33
N GLU A 16 23.72 2.25 41.46
CA GLU A 16 23.59 2.53 40.02
C GLU A 16 22.60 1.57 39.34
N ASN A 17 22.60 0.29 39.72
CA ASN A 17 21.60 -0.65 39.23
C ASN A 17 20.19 -0.35 39.78
N ASN A 18 20.05 0.10 41.03
CA ASN A 18 18.75 0.48 41.59
C ASN A 18 18.25 1.86 41.13
N SER A 19 19.12 2.82 40.79
CA SER A 19 18.67 4.10 40.24
C SER A 19 18.15 3.93 38.81
N LEU A 20 18.76 3.04 38.02
CA LEU A 20 18.25 2.61 36.70
C LEU A 20 16.97 1.77 36.78
N LEU A 21 16.71 1.11 37.91
CA LEU A 21 15.47 0.35 38.15
C LEU A 21 14.30 1.23 38.64
N SER A 22 14.57 2.40 39.23
CA SER A 22 13.53 3.33 39.68
C SER A 22 12.89 4.15 38.55
N SER A 23 13.50 4.19 37.37
CA SER A 23 12.95 4.81 36.16
C SER A 23 12.19 3.81 35.26
N LEU A 24 11.91 2.59 35.75
CA LEU A 24 11.17 1.54 35.03
C LEU A 24 9.66 1.53 35.36
N GLN A 25 9.07 2.70 35.64
CA GLN A 25 7.62 2.84 35.65
C GLN A 25 7.14 3.38 34.31
N VAL A 26 6.26 2.59 33.71
CA VAL A 26 5.41 2.81 32.53
C VAL A 26 5.13 4.29 32.25
N GLU A 27 5.90 4.89 31.36
CA GLU A 27 5.58 6.16 30.69
C GLU A 27 5.90 6.05 29.19
N ASP A 28 5.00 6.62 28.40
CA ASP A 28 4.75 6.52 26.95
C ASP A 28 5.94 6.22 26.00
N ASP A 29 5.76 5.18 25.18
CA ASP A 29 6.63 4.75 24.07
C ASP A 29 6.73 5.78 22.92
N GLU A 30 6.08 6.95 22.99
CA GLU A 30 6.00 7.88 21.85
C GLU A 30 7.24 8.77 21.65
N HIS A 31 8.19 8.84 22.60
CA HIS A 31 9.31 9.81 22.55
C HIS A 31 10.73 9.24 22.73
N GLU A 32 10.93 7.94 22.96
CA GLU A 32 12.28 7.35 23.01
C GLU A 32 12.86 7.11 21.60
N SER A 33 14.15 7.39 21.40
CA SER A 33 14.84 7.12 20.14
C SER A 33 14.81 5.62 19.81
N LYS A 34 14.62 5.25 18.53
CA LYS A 34 14.55 3.84 18.09
C LYS A 34 15.77 3.01 18.56
N GLU A 35 16.93 3.63 18.72
CA GLU A 35 18.17 2.99 19.18
C GLU A 35 18.12 2.61 20.67
N SER A 36 17.59 3.47 21.54
CA SER A 36 17.48 3.18 22.99
C SER A 36 16.48 2.07 23.28
N VAL A 37 15.36 2.05 22.57
CA VAL A 37 14.33 1.00 22.67
C VAL A 37 14.92 -0.35 22.23
N LEU A 38 15.63 -0.38 21.11
CA LEU A 38 16.22 -1.61 20.60
C LEU A 38 17.33 -2.16 21.53
N GLN A 39 18.16 -1.29 22.10
CA GLN A 39 19.18 -1.68 23.07
C GLN A 39 18.56 -2.30 24.33
N ARG A 40 17.42 -1.78 24.80
CA ARG A 40 16.66 -2.33 25.93
C ARG A 40 16.14 -3.73 25.62
N TYR A 41 15.55 -3.94 24.45
CA TYR A 41 15.10 -5.27 24.00
C TYR A 41 16.27 -6.27 23.87
N PHE A 42 17.39 -5.83 23.29
CA PHE A 42 18.59 -6.65 23.16
C PHE A 42 19.08 -7.15 24.52
N LEU A 43 19.17 -6.28 25.54
CA LEU A 43 19.64 -6.67 26.87
C LEU A 43 18.71 -7.70 27.55
N GLN A 44 17.40 -7.65 27.28
CA GLN A 44 16.46 -8.65 27.79
C GLN A 44 16.64 -10.01 27.12
N GLU A 45 16.74 -10.03 25.79
CA GLU A 45 16.94 -11.26 25.03
C GLU A 45 18.34 -11.86 25.27
N TRP A 46 19.36 -11.02 25.48
CA TRP A 46 20.72 -11.42 25.80
C TRP A 46 20.81 -12.24 27.10
N LYS A 47 20.04 -11.88 28.14
CA LYS A 47 19.98 -12.66 29.39
C LYS A 47 19.54 -14.10 29.14
N LEU A 48 18.54 -14.29 28.27
CA LEU A 48 18.05 -15.61 27.88
C LEU A 48 19.08 -16.38 27.05
N VAL A 49 19.71 -15.73 26.08
CA VAL A 49 20.78 -16.34 25.26
C VAL A 49 21.95 -16.78 26.13
N LYS A 50 22.38 -15.92 27.08
CA LYS A 50 23.47 -16.23 28.01
C LYS A 50 23.16 -17.46 28.87
N SER A 51 21.94 -17.55 29.43
CA SER A 51 21.53 -18.73 30.21
C SER A 51 21.62 -20.02 29.40
N LEU A 52 21.12 -20.01 28.15
CA LEU A 52 21.17 -21.19 27.28
C LEU A 52 22.62 -21.54 26.89
N LEU A 53 23.48 -20.55 26.68
CA LEU A 53 24.90 -20.77 26.39
C LEU A 53 25.65 -21.35 27.60
N ASP A 54 25.39 -20.84 28.80
CA ASP A 54 25.99 -21.34 30.04
C ASP A 54 25.58 -22.81 30.26
N ASP A 55 24.31 -23.17 30.01
CA ASP A 55 23.83 -24.55 30.07
C ASP A 55 24.51 -25.47 29.04
N ILE A 56 24.73 -25.00 27.81
CA ILE A 56 25.45 -25.73 26.75
C ILE A 56 26.91 -25.99 27.17
N VAL A 57 27.57 -24.98 27.74
CA VAL A 57 28.96 -25.07 28.18
C VAL A 57 29.10 -26.04 29.37
N LEU A 58 28.19 -25.96 30.35
CA LEU A 58 28.15 -26.86 31.51
C LEU A 58 27.98 -28.33 31.09
N ASN A 59 27.16 -28.60 30.08
CA ASN A 59 26.90 -29.95 29.54
C ASN A 59 27.95 -30.41 28.50
N ARG A 60 29.13 -29.76 28.44
CA ARG A 60 30.21 -30.06 27.48
C ARG A 60 29.73 -30.12 26.02
N GLY A 61 28.78 -29.26 25.65
CA GLY A 61 28.23 -29.16 24.30
C GLY A 61 27.05 -30.09 23.98
N SER A 62 26.63 -30.96 24.91
CA SER A 62 25.40 -31.74 24.72
C SER A 62 24.18 -30.82 24.91
N CYS A 63 23.37 -30.66 23.87
CA CYS A 63 22.23 -29.74 23.88
C CYS A 63 21.16 -30.16 22.87
N ASP A 64 19.90 -29.91 23.22
CA ASP A 64 18.77 -30.05 22.29
C ASP A 64 18.86 -29.02 21.16
N LEU A 65 18.62 -29.48 19.94
CA LEU A 65 18.61 -28.66 18.73
C LEU A 65 17.64 -27.46 18.82
N SER A 66 16.57 -27.59 19.61
CA SER A 66 15.59 -26.53 19.87
C SER A 66 16.20 -25.30 20.56
N SER A 67 17.10 -25.50 21.52
CA SER A 67 17.79 -24.43 22.25
C SER A 67 18.77 -23.69 21.34
N VAL A 68 19.47 -24.43 20.48
CA VAL A 68 20.38 -23.86 19.47
C VAL A 68 19.63 -23.04 18.42
N HIS A 69 18.49 -23.54 17.93
CA HIS A 69 17.63 -22.76 17.03
C HIS A 69 17.04 -21.51 17.69
N LYS A 70 16.74 -21.56 18.99
CA LYS A 70 16.25 -20.40 19.75
C LYS A 70 17.33 -19.33 19.89
N ILE A 71 18.56 -19.71 20.22
CA ILE A 71 19.72 -18.80 20.26
C ILE A 71 19.89 -18.13 18.90
N ARG A 72 19.88 -18.91 17.81
CA ARG A 72 20.02 -18.38 16.46
C ARG A 72 18.89 -17.42 16.07
N SER A 73 17.64 -17.77 16.36
CA SER A 73 16.47 -16.93 16.07
C SER A 73 16.59 -15.56 16.72
N ILE A 74 17.12 -15.49 17.94
CA ILE A 74 17.40 -14.22 18.64
C ILE A 74 18.55 -13.48 17.96
N MET A 75 19.68 -14.14 17.70
CA MET A 75 20.85 -13.50 17.08
C MET A 75 20.55 -12.94 15.68
N ASP A 76 19.80 -13.66 14.84
CA ASP A 76 19.45 -13.26 13.48
C ASP A 76 18.62 -11.95 13.45
N LYS A 77 17.91 -11.56 14.55
CA LYS A 77 17.18 -10.28 14.65
C LYS A 77 18.10 -9.05 14.61
N TYR A 78 19.34 -9.20 15.06
CA TYR A 78 20.29 -8.11 15.22
C TYR A 78 21.28 -8.02 14.06
N GLN A 79 21.00 -8.65 12.91
CA GLN A 79 21.89 -8.67 11.75
C GLN A 79 22.24 -7.28 11.22
N GLU A 80 21.31 -6.31 11.28
CA GLU A 80 21.56 -4.93 10.84
C GLU A 80 22.38 -4.11 11.86
N GLN A 81 22.55 -4.62 13.10
CA GLN A 81 23.21 -3.93 14.21
C GLN A 81 24.13 -4.89 14.99
N GLY A 82 25.00 -5.60 14.27
CA GLY A 82 25.92 -6.58 14.86
C GLY A 82 26.85 -6.01 15.95
N GLU A 83 27.09 -4.70 15.94
CA GLU A 83 27.88 -3.98 16.95
C GLU A 83 27.36 -4.19 18.39
N LEU A 84 26.06 -4.47 18.57
CA LEU A 84 25.48 -4.79 19.89
C LEU A 84 25.98 -6.13 20.46
N LEU A 85 26.29 -7.10 19.60
CA LEU A 85 26.79 -8.42 20.00
C LEU A 85 28.32 -8.47 20.11
N GLU A 86 29.05 -7.56 19.46
CA GLU A 86 30.52 -7.56 19.43
C GLU A 86 31.19 -7.60 20.82
N PRO A 87 30.72 -6.84 21.84
CA PRO A 87 31.32 -6.86 23.18
C PRO A 87 31.24 -8.24 23.88
N TYR A 88 30.31 -9.09 23.47
CA TYR A 88 30.08 -10.39 24.11
C TYR A 88 30.75 -11.56 23.38
N LEU A 89 31.31 -11.33 22.19
CA LEU A 89 31.87 -12.39 21.33
C LEU A 89 32.92 -13.25 22.04
N GLU A 90 33.80 -12.65 22.85
CA GLU A 90 34.83 -13.36 23.58
C GLU A 90 34.23 -14.42 24.53
N SER A 91 33.22 -14.00 25.30
CA SER A 91 32.54 -14.84 26.30
C SER A 91 31.75 -16.01 25.68
N ILE A 92 31.39 -15.91 24.40
CA ILE A 92 30.64 -16.96 23.69
C ILE A 92 31.60 -17.86 22.90
N VAL A 93 32.50 -17.28 22.12
CA VAL A 93 33.27 -18.02 21.10
C VAL A 93 34.38 -18.84 21.75
N LEU A 94 35.06 -18.32 22.78
CA LEU A 94 36.16 -19.04 23.44
C LEU A 94 35.70 -20.36 24.10
N PRO A 95 34.62 -20.39 24.92
CA PRO A 95 34.15 -21.65 25.51
C PRO A 95 33.67 -22.66 24.46
N LEU A 96 32.93 -22.21 23.44
CA LEU A 96 32.42 -23.10 22.40
C LEU A 96 33.54 -23.72 21.56
N MET A 97 34.53 -22.91 21.14
CA MET A 97 35.68 -23.42 20.39
C MET A 97 36.59 -24.31 21.25
N SER A 98 36.68 -24.07 22.57
CA SER A 98 37.38 -24.98 23.49
C SER A 98 36.73 -26.37 23.53
N ILE A 99 35.39 -26.44 23.52
CA ILE A 99 34.64 -27.70 23.46
C ILE A 99 34.82 -28.38 22.11
N VAL A 100 34.73 -27.63 21.00
CA VAL A 100 34.98 -28.16 19.65
C VAL A 100 36.38 -28.78 19.57
N ARG A 101 37.38 -28.09 20.11
CA ARG A 101 38.77 -28.57 20.16
C ARG A 101 38.94 -29.83 21.02
N SER A 102 38.37 -29.87 22.23
CA SER A 102 38.50 -31.04 23.12
C SER A 102 37.83 -32.27 22.52
N ARG A 103 36.62 -32.11 21.96
CA ARG A 103 35.87 -33.19 21.29
C ARG A 103 36.57 -33.69 20.02
N ALA A 104 37.25 -32.80 19.30
CA ALA A 104 38.05 -33.19 18.15
C ALA A 104 39.33 -33.95 18.54
N ALA A 105 39.94 -33.61 19.68
CA ALA A 105 41.15 -34.28 20.18
C ALA A 105 40.88 -35.69 20.75
N GLU A 106 39.66 -35.98 21.20
CA GLU A 106 39.22 -37.29 21.68
C GLU A 106 39.16 -38.38 20.56
N GLN A 107 39.44 -38.02 19.29
CA GLN A 107 39.21 -38.87 18.11
C GLN A 107 40.39 -39.76 17.67
N ILE A 108 40.70 -40.81 18.44
CA ILE A 108 41.36 -42.01 17.88
C ILE A 108 40.34 -43.14 17.59
N VAL A 109 39.12 -43.12 18.17
CA VAL A 109 38.06 -44.13 17.89
C VAL A 109 36.68 -43.45 17.89
N ALA A 110 35.85 -43.74 16.88
CA ALA A 110 34.65 -42.99 16.51
C ALA A 110 33.45 -43.10 17.47
N SER A 111 32.76 -41.97 17.71
CA SER A 111 31.29 -41.97 17.88
C SER A 111 30.67 -40.89 16.97
N GLU A 112 29.62 -41.23 16.22
CA GLU A 112 28.83 -40.26 15.43
C GLU A 112 28.26 -39.13 16.32
N GLU A 113 28.00 -39.44 17.58
CA GLU A 113 27.54 -38.53 18.62
C GLU A 113 28.47 -37.32 18.83
N THR A 114 29.79 -37.53 18.76
CA THR A 114 30.77 -36.45 18.91
C THR A 114 30.73 -35.47 17.74
N LEU A 115 30.48 -35.97 16.52
CA LEU A 115 30.37 -35.14 15.32
C LEU A 115 29.08 -34.31 15.36
N GLU A 116 27.99 -34.88 15.85
CA GLU A 116 26.70 -34.19 15.96
C GLU A 116 26.72 -33.02 16.96
N ILE A 117 27.46 -33.19 18.06
CA ILE A 117 27.73 -32.11 19.01
C ILE A 117 28.50 -30.97 18.33
N ILE A 118 29.56 -31.29 17.59
CA ILE A 118 30.35 -30.28 16.87
C ILE A 118 29.50 -29.51 15.86
N LYS A 119 28.66 -30.22 15.07
CA LYS A 119 27.74 -29.59 14.11
C LYS A 119 26.79 -28.61 14.81
N THR A 120 26.22 -29.02 15.95
CA THR A 120 25.28 -28.22 16.73
C THR A 120 25.93 -26.93 17.27
N LEU A 121 27.15 -27.01 17.80
CA LEU A 121 27.90 -25.83 18.25
C LEU A 121 28.26 -24.90 17.09
N CYS A 122 28.59 -25.45 15.92
CA CYS A 122 28.92 -24.66 14.73
C CYS A 122 27.73 -23.82 14.22
N ILE A 123 26.48 -24.22 14.47
CA ILE A 123 25.29 -23.40 14.15
C ILE A 123 25.33 -22.06 14.89
N ILE A 124 25.67 -22.09 16.19
CA ILE A 124 25.75 -20.89 17.04
C ILE A 124 26.89 -19.99 16.56
N ILE A 125 28.09 -20.57 16.39
CA ILE A 125 29.28 -19.81 15.97
C ILE A 125 29.07 -19.21 14.57
N TYR A 126 28.47 -19.96 13.64
CA TYR A 126 28.18 -19.46 12.31
C TYR A 126 27.12 -18.35 12.31
N SER A 127 26.13 -18.40 13.22
CA SER A 127 25.15 -17.32 13.39
C SER A 127 25.83 -16.01 13.84
N LEU A 128 26.82 -16.09 14.73
CA LEU A 128 27.64 -14.94 15.09
C LEU A 128 28.47 -14.42 13.90
N VAL A 129 29.03 -15.32 13.08
CA VAL A 129 29.75 -14.95 11.85
C VAL A 129 28.84 -14.21 10.87
N THR A 130 27.55 -14.57 10.77
CA THR A 130 26.60 -13.89 9.88
C THR A 130 26.15 -12.52 10.40
N VAL A 131 26.09 -12.33 11.73
CA VAL A 131 25.61 -11.09 12.37
C VAL A 131 26.74 -10.07 12.56
N CYS A 132 27.88 -10.49 13.14
CA CYS A 132 29.01 -9.61 13.46
C CYS A 132 30.09 -9.59 12.36
N GLY A 133 30.02 -10.54 11.42
CA GLY A 133 31.06 -10.73 10.40
C GLY A 133 32.23 -11.59 10.87
N TYR A 134 32.78 -12.39 9.96
CA TYR A 134 33.83 -13.37 10.28
C TYR A 134 35.07 -12.74 10.93
N LYS A 135 35.45 -11.51 10.56
CA LYS A 135 36.69 -10.88 11.08
C LYS A 135 36.64 -10.58 12.58
N SER A 136 35.47 -10.24 13.12
CA SER A 136 35.30 -9.98 14.55
C SER A 136 35.33 -11.29 15.32
N VAL A 137 34.70 -12.34 14.79
CA VAL A 137 34.58 -13.66 15.43
C VAL A 137 35.88 -14.47 15.42
N ILE A 138 36.60 -14.52 14.30
CA ILE A 138 37.77 -15.41 14.14
C ILE A 138 38.93 -15.06 15.10
N LYS A 139 38.97 -13.84 15.64
CA LYS A 139 40.00 -13.41 16.61
C LYS A 139 40.02 -14.28 17.86
N PHE A 140 38.90 -14.91 18.18
CA PHE A 140 38.71 -15.78 19.34
C PHE A 140 38.89 -17.27 19.02
N PHE A 141 39.34 -17.63 17.81
CA PHE A 141 39.59 -19.03 17.46
C PHE A 141 40.95 -19.49 18.00
N PRO A 142 41.08 -20.76 18.42
CA PRO A 142 42.36 -21.33 18.86
C PRO A 142 43.34 -21.39 17.68
N HIS A 143 44.62 -21.14 17.97
CA HIS A 143 45.66 -20.97 16.95
C HIS A 143 46.94 -21.77 17.25
N GLN A 144 46.84 -22.87 18.02
CA GLN A 144 48.01 -23.68 18.36
C GLN A 144 48.43 -24.57 17.18
N VAL A 145 49.74 -24.85 17.06
CA VAL A 145 50.29 -25.64 15.93
C VAL A 145 49.69 -27.05 15.87
N SER A 146 49.44 -27.66 17.04
CA SER A 146 48.78 -28.97 17.17
C SER A 146 47.36 -29.01 16.59
N ASP A 147 46.72 -27.85 16.45
CA ASP A 147 45.33 -27.77 16.00
C ASP A 147 45.21 -27.86 14.48
N LEU A 148 46.31 -27.70 13.72
CA LEU A 148 46.29 -27.75 12.25
C LEU A 148 45.86 -29.11 11.72
N GLU A 149 46.53 -30.19 12.13
CA GLU A 149 46.20 -31.55 11.70
C GLU A 149 44.81 -31.97 12.18
N LEU A 150 44.46 -31.59 13.41
CA LEU A 150 43.17 -31.83 14.01
C LEU A 150 42.04 -31.17 13.22
N ALA A 151 42.20 -29.91 12.82
CA ALA A 151 41.22 -29.20 12.00
C ALA A 151 41.09 -29.79 10.58
N VAL A 152 42.19 -30.25 9.97
CA VAL A 152 42.16 -30.92 8.64
C VAL A 152 41.47 -32.29 8.73
N SER A 153 41.75 -33.06 9.78
CA SER A 153 41.10 -34.35 10.04
C SER A 153 39.59 -34.20 10.26
N LEU A 154 39.18 -33.19 11.04
CA LEU A 154 37.78 -32.88 11.27
C LEU A 154 37.08 -32.41 9.99
N LEU A 155 37.74 -31.57 9.18
CA LEU A 155 37.22 -31.16 7.88
C LEU A 155 37.05 -32.35 6.92
N ASP A 156 37.98 -33.31 6.88
CA ASP A 156 37.87 -34.52 6.05
C ASP A 156 36.65 -35.36 6.42
N LYS A 157 36.35 -35.48 7.72
CA LYS A 157 35.14 -36.16 8.21
C LYS A 157 33.88 -35.42 7.78
N CYS A 158 33.83 -34.10 8.00
CA CYS A 158 32.70 -33.28 7.59
C CYS A 158 32.51 -33.26 6.07
N HIS A 159 33.60 -33.32 5.28
CA HIS A 159 33.57 -33.27 3.82
C HIS A 159 32.81 -34.47 3.24
N LYS A 160 32.97 -35.66 3.83
CA LYS A 160 32.29 -36.91 3.42
C LYS A 160 30.80 -36.95 3.78
N THR A 161 30.32 -36.05 4.63
CA THR A 161 28.91 -35.95 5.03
C THR A 161 28.14 -35.03 4.07
N ASN A 162 27.04 -35.52 3.50
CA ASN A 162 26.17 -34.74 2.60
C ASN A 162 25.03 -34.06 3.37
N ALA A 163 24.85 -32.76 3.14
CA ALA A 163 23.76 -31.99 3.73
C ALA A 163 22.40 -32.55 3.31
N ALA A 164 21.57 -32.90 4.30
CA ALA A 164 20.21 -33.39 4.08
C ALA A 164 19.27 -32.32 3.51
N THR A 165 19.52 -31.03 3.82
CA THR A 165 18.70 -29.89 3.41
C THR A 165 19.57 -28.71 2.97
N SER A 166 19.06 -27.90 2.03
CA SER A 166 19.71 -26.66 1.57
C SER A 166 19.22 -25.41 2.30
N LEU A 167 18.14 -25.53 3.09
CA LEU A 167 17.55 -24.42 3.84
C LEU A 167 18.29 -24.21 5.16
N ARG A 168 18.82 -23.00 5.35
CA ARG A 168 19.55 -22.61 6.57
C ARG A 168 18.73 -22.89 7.84
N GLN A 169 17.40 -22.73 7.81
CA GLN A 169 16.52 -22.91 8.99
C GLN A 169 16.33 -24.38 9.40
N GLU A 170 16.53 -25.31 8.47
CA GLU A 170 16.39 -26.76 8.67
C GLU A 170 17.75 -27.46 8.72
N SER A 171 18.84 -26.67 8.83
CA SER A 171 20.20 -27.20 8.83
C SER A 171 20.47 -27.98 10.11
N THR A 172 20.97 -29.21 9.95
CA THR A 172 21.54 -30.06 11.02
C THR A 172 22.97 -29.65 11.38
N GLY A 173 23.44 -28.48 10.92
CA GLY A 173 24.75 -27.92 11.26
C GLY A 173 25.91 -28.39 10.39
N GLU A 174 25.65 -29.17 9.35
CA GLU A 174 26.70 -29.72 8.47
C GLU A 174 27.39 -28.68 7.60
N MET A 175 26.61 -27.73 7.06
CA MET A 175 27.15 -26.62 6.29
C MET A 175 27.94 -25.68 7.20
N GLU A 176 27.39 -25.37 8.37
CA GLU A 176 27.98 -24.51 9.37
C GLU A 176 29.31 -25.09 9.87
N ALA A 177 29.37 -26.39 10.17
CA ALA A 177 30.61 -27.08 10.53
C ALA A 177 31.69 -26.94 9.46
N LYS A 178 31.35 -27.20 8.19
CA LYS A 178 32.29 -27.00 7.06
C LYS A 178 32.80 -25.55 6.99
N CYS A 179 31.92 -24.56 7.16
CA CYS A 179 32.29 -23.14 7.14
C CYS A 179 33.22 -22.76 8.31
N ILE A 180 32.90 -23.21 9.54
CA ILE A 180 33.71 -22.92 10.72
C ILE A 180 35.08 -23.61 10.63
N MET A 181 35.14 -24.85 10.15
CA MET A 181 36.42 -25.55 9.94
C MET A 181 37.30 -24.85 8.89
N LEU A 182 36.73 -24.44 7.76
CA LEU A 182 37.47 -23.65 6.75
C LEU A 182 37.94 -22.30 7.30
N LEU A 183 37.13 -21.62 8.11
CA LEU A 183 37.53 -20.37 8.78
C LEU A 183 38.64 -20.60 9.80
N TRP A 184 38.58 -21.70 10.56
CA TRP A 184 39.58 -22.08 11.55
C TRP A 184 40.92 -22.39 10.90
N LEU A 185 40.91 -23.21 9.84
CA LEU A 185 42.08 -23.45 9.01
C LEU A 185 42.65 -22.14 8.45
N SER A 186 41.81 -21.15 8.10
CA SER A 186 42.30 -19.87 7.58
C SER A 186 43.16 -19.09 8.58
N ILE A 187 43.09 -19.38 9.88
CA ILE A 187 44.02 -18.84 10.88
C ILE A 187 45.18 -19.79 11.09
N LEU A 188 44.93 -21.09 11.19
CA LEU A 188 45.96 -22.10 11.46
C LEU A 188 47.04 -22.17 10.36
N VAL A 189 46.70 -21.87 9.10
CA VAL A 189 47.70 -21.79 8.02
C VAL A 189 48.64 -20.59 8.14
N LEU A 190 48.41 -19.64 9.06
CA LEU A 190 49.29 -18.49 9.29
C LEU A 190 50.37 -18.74 10.35
N ILE A 191 50.54 -19.99 10.83
CA ILE A 191 51.62 -20.33 11.76
C ILE A 191 53.00 -19.96 11.21
N PRO A 192 53.95 -19.50 12.04
CA PRO A 192 55.23 -18.94 11.58
C PRO A 192 56.26 -20.00 11.13
N PHE A 193 55.94 -21.29 11.21
CA PHE A 193 56.82 -22.40 10.85
C PHE A 193 56.50 -22.94 9.46
N ASP A 194 57.50 -23.52 8.78
CA ASP A 194 57.29 -24.20 7.50
C ASP A 194 56.32 -25.37 7.67
N LEU A 195 55.29 -25.46 6.83
CA LEU A 195 54.23 -26.47 7.03
C LEU A 195 54.74 -27.91 6.87
N SER A 196 55.86 -28.10 6.18
CA SER A 196 56.57 -29.39 6.10
C SER A 196 57.11 -29.88 7.45
N SER A 197 57.39 -28.97 8.39
CA SER A 197 57.89 -29.32 9.73
C SER A 197 56.79 -29.74 10.71
N VAL A 198 55.52 -29.52 10.34
CA VAL A 198 54.34 -29.77 11.18
C VAL A 198 53.60 -31.04 10.72
N ASP A 199 53.81 -31.46 9.47
CA ASP A 199 53.12 -32.61 8.88
C ASP A 199 53.69 -33.94 9.42
N THR A 200 52.97 -34.53 10.39
CA THR A 200 53.35 -35.82 11.00
C THR A 200 53.27 -36.99 10.02
N SER A 201 52.54 -36.85 8.90
CA SER A 201 52.46 -37.88 7.86
C SER A 201 53.75 -38.01 7.04
N MET A 202 54.67 -37.04 7.14
CA MET A 202 56.00 -37.12 6.54
C MET A 202 56.98 -37.99 7.36
N ALA A 203 56.60 -38.43 8.56
CA ALA A 203 57.44 -39.27 9.41
C ALA A 203 57.32 -40.79 9.14
N ASP A 204 56.26 -41.23 8.43
CA ASP A 204 55.91 -42.64 8.24
C ASP A 204 56.26 -43.23 6.86
N ASP A 205 56.68 -42.42 5.88
CA ASP A 205 57.11 -42.89 4.54
C ASP A 205 58.53 -42.38 4.20
N ASP A 206 59.33 -43.21 3.52
CA ASP A 206 60.61 -42.85 2.87
C ASP A 206 60.36 -41.84 1.71
N TYR A 207 59.88 -40.64 2.04
CA TYR A 207 59.57 -39.56 1.10
C TYR A 207 60.86 -38.91 0.59
N VAL A 208 61.48 -39.53 -0.42
CA VAL A 208 62.70 -39.07 -1.09
C VAL A 208 62.41 -37.94 -2.12
N HIS A 209 61.15 -37.59 -2.39
CA HIS A 209 60.81 -36.49 -3.29
C HIS A 209 60.75 -35.14 -2.56
N ARG A 210 61.91 -34.47 -2.48
CA ARG A 210 62.05 -33.08 -2.00
C ARG A 210 61.33 -32.03 -2.86
N ASP A 211 60.62 -32.46 -3.92
CA ASP A 211 60.09 -31.57 -4.95
C ASP A 211 58.58 -31.31 -4.91
N GLU A 212 57.79 -32.07 -4.14
CA GLU A 212 56.34 -31.91 -4.03
C GLU A 212 55.90 -31.17 -2.75
N PRO A 213 54.76 -30.45 -2.77
CA PRO A 213 54.21 -29.81 -1.57
C PRO A 213 53.77 -30.86 -0.51
N PRO A 214 53.79 -30.52 0.80
CA PRO A 214 53.47 -31.48 1.86
C PRO A 214 52.09 -32.14 1.68
N PRO A 215 51.93 -33.45 2.02
CA PRO A 215 50.66 -34.17 1.91
C PRO A 215 49.48 -33.45 2.59
N LEU A 216 49.70 -32.86 3.77
CA LEU A 216 48.69 -32.10 4.49
C LEU A 216 48.23 -30.86 3.69
N VAL A 217 49.16 -30.18 3.03
CA VAL A 217 48.88 -29.02 2.16
C VAL A 217 48.11 -29.44 0.91
N MET A 218 48.47 -30.57 0.31
CA MET A 218 47.75 -31.13 -0.84
C MET A 218 46.31 -31.49 -0.49
N LYS A 219 46.07 -32.04 0.71
CA LYS A 219 44.72 -32.33 1.21
C LYS A 219 43.89 -31.06 1.41
N ILE A 220 44.47 -30.01 1.99
CA ILE A 220 43.79 -28.70 2.13
C ILE A 220 43.48 -28.10 0.75
N LEU A 221 44.42 -28.18 -0.21
CA LEU A 221 44.23 -27.69 -1.57
C LEU A 221 43.12 -28.44 -2.30
N GLY A 222 43.06 -29.77 -2.16
CA GLY A 222 41.97 -30.60 -2.69
C GLY A 222 40.62 -30.14 -2.18
N PHE A 223 40.45 -30.06 -0.85
CA PHE A 223 39.20 -29.58 -0.25
C PHE A 223 38.81 -28.19 -0.74
N CYS A 224 39.77 -27.27 -0.81
CA CYS A 224 39.47 -25.92 -1.27
C CYS A 224 39.02 -25.92 -2.74
N LYS A 225 39.70 -26.65 -3.63
CA LYS A 225 39.31 -26.76 -5.05
C LYS A 225 37.89 -27.32 -5.21
N ASP A 226 37.50 -28.28 -4.39
CA ASP A 226 36.14 -28.82 -4.36
C ASP A 226 35.14 -27.77 -3.88
N TYR A 227 35.42 -27.12 -2.75
CA TYR A 227 34.55 -26.08 -2.17
C TYR A 227 34.44 -24.82 -3.03
N LEU A 228 35.42 -24.52 -3.89
CA LEU A 228 35.32 -23.44 -4.88
C LEU A 228 34.19 -23.69 -5.89
N SER A 229 33.83 -24.96 -6.12
CA SER A 229 32.76 -25.36 -7.03
C SER A 229 31.36 -25.29 -6.38
N ASN A 230 31.28 -24.99 -5.07
CA ASN A 230 30.01 -24.94 -4.36
C ASN A 230 29.28 -23.60 -4.54
N ALA A 231 27.94 -23.66 -4.51
CA ALA A 231 27.09 -22.49 -4.33
C ALA A 231 26.98 -22.17 -2.82
N GLY A 232 27.51 -21.02 -2.38
CA GLY A 232 27.29 -20.54 -1.02
C GLY A 232 28.56 -20.02 -0.29
N PRO A 233 28.51 -19.87 1.04
CA PRO A 233 29.56 -19.25 1.85
C PRO A 233 30.88 -20.04 1.85
N MET A 234 30.81 -21.37 1.68
CA MET A 234 32.00 -22.23 1.61
C MET A 234 32.97 -21.81 0.51
N ARG A 235 32.47 -21.37 -0.66
CA ARG A 235 33.30 -20.89 -1.76
C ARG A 235 34.12 -19.67 -1.38
N THR A 236 33.48 -18.67 -0.77
CA THR A 236 34.15 -17.44 -0.32
C THR A 236 35.16 -17.71 0.79
N ILE A 237 34.84 -18.62 1.73
CA ILE A 237 35.75 -18.99 2.83
C ILE A 237 36.93 -19.82 2.32
N ALA A 238 36.69 -20.77 1.40
CA ALA A 238 37.75 -21.55 0.75
C ALA A 238 38.71 -20.64 -0.03
N GLY A 239 38.18 -19.65 -0.77
CA GLY A 239 39.00 -18.62 -1.41
C GLY A 239 39.83 -17.80 -0.42
N LEU A 240 39.29 -17.48 0.77
CA LEU A 240 40.02 -16.82 1.85
C LEU A 240 41.15 -17.71 2.41
N LEU A 241 40.87 -18.99 2.67
CA LEU A 241 41.86 -19.97 3.13
C LEU A 241 43.00 -20.12 2.12
N LEU A 242 42.68 -20.34 0.85
CA LEU A 242 43.65 -20.40 -0.26
C LEU A 242 44.49 -19.13 -0.33
N SER A 243 43.88 -17.96 -0.21
CA SER A 243 44.59 -16.68 -0.28
C SER A 243 45.58 -16.45 0.84
N LYS A 244 45.48 -17.15 1.97
CA LYS A 244 46.45 -17.09 3.05
C LYS A 244 47.50 -18.19 2.95
N LEU A 245 47.08 -19.40 2.58
CA LEU A 245 47.96 -20.56 2.40
C LEU A 245 48.95 -20.36 1.26
N LEU A 246 48.47 -20.00 0.07
CA LEU A 246 49.28 -19.91 -1.15
C LEU A 246 50.19 -18.68 -1.18
N THR A 247 49.93 -17.67 -0.35
CA THR A 247 50.78 -16.46 -0.27
C THR A 247 51.94 -16.60 0.71
N ARG A 248 52.08 -17.75 1.38
CA ARG A 248 53.20 -18.01 2.28
C ARG A 248 54.50 -18.20 1.49
N PRO A 249 55.66 -17.82 2.06
CA PRO A 249 56.96 -17.94 1.38
C PRO A 249 57.36 -19.40 1.07
N ASP A 250 56.98 -20.36 1.93
CA ASP A 250 57.25 -21.80 1.79
C ASP A 250 56.35 -22.51 0.76
N MET A 251 55.34 -21.83 0.21
CA MET A 251 54.29 -22.42 -0.64
C MET A 251 54.37 -22.01 -2.12
N SER A 252 55.53 -21.54 -2.60
CA SER A 252 55.73 -21.06 -3.98
C SER A 252 55.37 -22.10 -5.07
N LYS A 253 55.68 -23.37 -4.84
CA LYS A 253 55.34 -24.48 -5.76
C LYS A 253 53.84 -24.75 -5.80
N ALA A 254 53.20 -24.84 -4.63
CA ALA A 254 51.75 -24.99 -4.51
C ALA A 254 51.00 -23.80 -5.15
N PHE A 255 51.54 -22.59 -5.02
CA PHE A 255 51.02 -21.40 -5.68
C PHE A 255 51.10 -21.51 -7.21
N THR A 256 52.24 -21.92 -7.76
CA THR A 256 52.40 -22.10 -9.21
C THR A 256 51.43 -23.15 -9.75
N SER A 257 51.34 -24.32 -9.09
CA SER A 257 50.38 -25.37 -9.44
C SER A 257 48.92 -24.91 -9.36
N PHE A 258 48.59 -24.01 -8.43
CA PHE A 258 47.25 -23.42 -8.37
C PHE A 258 46.98 -22.44 -9.52
N ILE A 259 47.97 -21.65 -9.93
CA ILE A 259 47.85 -20.74 -11.09
C ILE A 259 47.63 -21.55 -12.37
N ASP A 260 48.39 -22.61 -12.58
CA ASP A 260 48.22 -23.51 -13.73
C ASP A 260 46.81 -24.11 -13.77
N TRP A 261 46.32 -24.58 -12.61
CA TRP A 261 44.95 -25.08 -12.47
C TRP A 261 43.89 -24.01 -12.78
N THR A 262 44.10 -22.75 -12.39
CA THR A 262 43.17 -21.67 -12.75
C THR A 262 43.20 -21.33 -14.24
N HIS A 263 44.37 -21.41 -14.88
CA HIS A 263 44.53 -21.21 -16.32
C HIS A 263 43.76 -22.28 -17.12
N GLU A 264 43.84 -23.53 -16.70
CA GLU A 264 43.05 -24.65 -17.27
C GLU A 264 41.54 -24.41 -17.17
N ILE A 265 41.06 -23.91 -16.02
CA ILE A 265 39.64 -23.60 -15.81
C ILE A 265 39.18 -22.41 -16.66
N PHE A 266 40.01 -21.39 -16.83
CA PHE A 266 39.62 -20.21 -17.62
C PHE A 266 39.66 -20.52 -19.13
N SER A 267 40.45 -21.52 -19.52
CA SER A 267 40.57 -22.00 -20.90
C SER A 267 39.53 -23.07 -21.28
N SER A 268 38.82 -23.67 -20.31
CA SER A 268 37.83 -24.71 -20.61
C SER A 268 36.53 -24.12 -21.18
N VAL A 269 35.94 -24.80 -22.18
CA VAL A 269 34.79 -24.31 -22.97
C VAL A 269 33.51 -25.08 -22.61
N GLU A 270 33.36 -25.55 -21.38
CA GLU A 270 32.21 -26.36 -20.96
C GLU A 270 31.12 -25.51 -20.28
N ASP A 271 29.92 -25.51 -20.86
CA ASP A 271 28.76 -24.69 -20.45
C ASP A 271 27.91 -25.41 -19.36
N ASN A 272 28.55 -26.02 -18.34
CA ASN A 272 27.85 -26.71 -17.23
C ASN A 272 27.70 -25.80 -15.99
N VAL A 273 26.68 -26.07 -15.17
CA VAL A 273 26.39 -25.29 -13.94
C VAL A 273 27.50 -25.42 -12.88
N ILE A 274 28.09 -26.62 -12.73
CA ILE A 274 29.17 -26.88 -11.78
C ILE A 274 30.43 -26.13 -12.20
N ASP A 275 30.72 -26.11 -13.51
CA ASP A 275 31.85 -25.39 -14.08
C ASP A 275 31.69 -23.88 -13.92
N HIS A 276 30.46 -23.35 -14.00
CA HIS A 276 30.18 -21.95 -13.71
C HIS A 276 30.48 -21.54 -12.26
N PHE A 277 30.13 -22.37 -11.27
CA PHE A 277 30.46 -22.10 -9.87
C PHE A 277 31.95 -22.24 -9.59
N ARG A 278 32.60 -23.24 -10.19
CA ARG A 278 34.05 -23.44 -10.12
C ARG A 278 34.81 -22.25 -10.70
N LEU A 279 34.37 -21.75 -11.86
CA LEU A 279 34.88 -20.53 -12.50
C LEU A 279 34.73 -19.32 -11.57
N LEU A 280 33.55 -19.13 -11.00
CA LEU A 280 33.27 -18.04 -10.06
C LEU A 280 34.17 -18.12 -8.81
N GLY A 281 34.37 -19.32 -8.27
CA GLY A 281 35.23 -19.58 -7.12
C GLY A 281 36.70 -19.34 -7.42
N ALA A 282 37.18 -19.78 -8.58
CA ALA A 282 38.54 -19.54 -9.04
C ALA A 282 38.84 -18.04 -9.16
N VAL A 283 37.98 -17.25 -9.81
CA VAL A 283 38.14 -15.78 -9.90
C VAL A 283 38.10 -15.11 -8.52
N GLU A 284 37.18 -15.54 -7.64
CA GLU A 284 37.08 -15.01 -6.28
C GLU A 284 38.34 -15.32 -5.44
N ALA A 285 38.88 -16.53 -5.55
CA ALA A 285 40.11 -16.96 -4.90
C ALA A 285 41.33 -16.21 -5.43
N LEU A 286 41.49 -16.07 -6.76
CA LEU A 286 42.54 -15.25 -7.37
C LEU A 286 42.45 -13.80 -6.89
N ALA A 287 41.25 -13.23 -6.87
CA ALA A 287 41.09 -11.88 -6.33
C ALA A 287 41.59 -11.86 -4.88
N ALA A 288 41.15 -12.78 -4.01
CA ALA A 288 41.60 -12.88 -2.62
C ALA A 288 43.12 -12.99 -2.49
N ILE A 289 43.77 -13.86 -3.28
CA ILE A 289 45.24 -14.01 -3.35
C ILE A 289 45.90 -12.68 -3.69
N PHE A 290 45.47 -12.00 -4.75
CA PHE A 290 46.03 -10.70 -5.16
C PHE A 290 45.80 -9.56 -4.16
N LYS A 291 44.96 -9.75 -3.13
CA LYS A 291 44.79 -8.77 -2.04
C LYS A 291 45.75 -9.01 -0.88
N ILE A 292 46.11 -10.26 -0.60
CA ILE A 292 46.94 -10.63 0.55
C ILE A 292 48.41 -10.83 0.15
N GLY A 293 48.64 -11.34 -1.06
CA GLY A 293 49.96 -11.74 -1.53
C GLY A 293 50.95 -10.60 -1.69
N ASN A 294 52.23 -10.94 -1.54
CA ASN A 294 53.33 -10.00 -1.72
C ASN A 294 53.51 -9.66 -3.22
N ARG A 295 53.65 -8.36 -3.52
CA ARG A 295 53.89 -7.82 -4.88
C ARG A 295 54.97 -8.60 -5.63
N LYS A 296 56.13 -8.85 -5.02
CA LYS A 296 57.27 -9.48 -5.70
C LYS A 296 56.94 -10.87 -6.26
N SER A 297 56.18 -11.66 -5.52
CA SER A 297 55.78 -13.01 -5.95
C SER A 297 54.65 -12.97 -6.98
N LEU A 298 53.73 -12.00 -6.86
CA LEU A 298 52.58 -11.87 -7.75
C LEU A 298 52.94 -11.29 -9.13
N LEU A 299 53.93 -10.41 -9.22
CA LEU A 299 54.35 -9.80 -10.50
C LEU A 299 54.70 -10.84 -11.57
N ASN A 300 55.28 -11.98 -11.17
CA ASN A 300 55.68 -13.04 -12.10
C ASN A 300 54.48 -13.72 -12.79
N VAL A 301 53.31 -13.73 -12.15
CA VAL A 301 52.10 -14.38 -12.67
C VAL A 301 51.09 -13.40 -13.28
N VAL A 302 51.32 -12.08 -13.14
CA VAL A 302 50.43 -11.03 -13.67
C VAL A 302 50.14 -11.21 -15.16
N PRO A 303 51.12 -11.45 -16.06
CA PRO A 303 50.82 -11.56 -17.50
C PRO A 303 49.87 -12.73 -17.82
N ILE A 304 50.05 -13.88 -17.16
CA ILE A 304 49.21 -15.08 -17.35
C ILE A 304 47.79 -14.78 -16.87
N VAL A 305 47.65 -14.34 -15.61
CA VAL A 305 46.34 -14.10 -15.00
C VAL A 305 45.60 -12.94 -15.69
N TRP A 306 46.30 -11.92 -16.16
CA TRP A 306 45.71 -10.81 -16.90
C TRP A 306 45.15 -11.26 -18.25
N ASN A 307 45.92 -12.02 -19.03
CA ASN A 307 45.47 -12.54 -20.33
C ASN A 307 44.19 -13.37 -20.17
N ASP A 308 44.16 -14.27 -19.19
CA ASP A 308 42.98 -15.11 -18.97
C ASP A 308 41.78 -14.27 -18.48
N THR A 309 42.01 -13.30 -17.59
CA THR A 309 40.96 -12.39 -17.09
C THR A 309 40.37 -11.52 -18.21
N SER A 310 41.22 -10.96 -19.07
CA SER A 310 40.85 -10.11 -20.20
C SER A 310 40.09 -10.89 -21.29
N ALA A 311 40.45 -12.16 -21.52
CA ALA A 311 39.68 -13.04 -22.39
C ALA A 311 38.32 -13.40 -21.77
N LEU A 312 38.31 -13.78 -20.49
CA LEU A 312 37.11 -14.25 -19.81
C LEU A 312 36.05 -13.15 -19.63
N ILE A 313 36.44 -11.89 -19.42
CA ILE A 313 35.46 -10.80 -19.31
C ILE A 313 34.69 -10.56 -20.61
N LYS A 314 35.28 -10.89 -21.76
CA LYS A 314 34.67 -10.79 -23.10
C LYS A 314 33.85 -12.03 -23.47
N SER A 315 33.85 -13.06 -22.62
CA SER A 315 33.13 -14.32 -22.86
C SER A 315 31.62 -14.19 -22.66
N ASN A 316 30.88 -15.11 -23.27
CA ASN A 316 29.43 -15.24 -23.07
C ASN A 316 29.06 -15.59 -21.61
N SER A 317 29.92 -16.33 -20.90
CA SER A 317 29.72 -16.70 -19.49
C SER A 317 29.72 -15.47 -18.57
N ALA A 318 30.60 -14.50 -18.85
CA ALA A 318 30.61 -13.21 -18.15
C ALA A 318 29.38 -12.35 -18.49
N ALA A 319 28.94 -12.34 -19.76
CA ALA A 319 27.74 -11.61 -20.17
C ALA A 319 26.49 -12.05 -19.40
N ARG A 320 26.35 -13.36 -19.11
CA ARG A 320 25.21 -13.95 -18.40
C ARG A 320 25.26 -13.81 -16.87
N SER A 321 26.42 -13.51 -16.27
CA SER A 321 26.61 -13.56 -14.81
C SER A 321 27.14 -12.25 -14.22
N PRO A 322 26.28 -11.43 -13.58
CA PRO A 322 26.70 -10.20 -12.91
C PRO A 322 27.71 -10.43 -11.78
N LEU A 323 27.60 -11.56 -11.07
CA LEU A 323 28.55 -11.93 -10.01
C LEU A 323 29.93 -12.23 -10.60
N LEU A 324 30.01 -12.90 -11.74
CA LEU A 324 31.29 -13.17 -12.40
C LEU A 324 31.94 -11.86 -12.85
N ARG A 325 31.20 -10.96 -13.52
CA ARG A 325 31.71 -9.63 -13.91
C ARG A 325 32.19 -8.83 -12.71
N LYS A 326 31.44 -8.83 -11.61
CA LYS A 326 31.84 -8.18 -10.35
C LYS A 326 33.18 -8.70 -9.84
N TYR A 327 33.39 -10.02 -9.80
CA TYR A 327 34.65 -10.60 -9.31
C TYR A 327 35.81 -10.39 -10.29
N LEU A 328 35.56 -10.44 -11.60
CA LEU A 328 36.55 -10.12 -12.64
C LEU A 328 37.02 -8.67 -12.50
N VAL A 329 36.11 -7.70 -12.44
CA VAL A 329 36.44 -6.28 -12.19
C VAL A 329 37.24 -6.12 -10.89
N LYS A 330 36.88 -6.88 -9.86
CA LYS A 330 37.58 -6.86 -8.56
C LYS A 330 38.96 -7.52 -8.60
N LEU A 331 39.19 -8.49 -9.49
CA LEU A 331 40.49 -9.11 -9.76
C LEU A 331 41.36 -8.15 -10.58
N THR A 332 40.83 -7.61 -11.68
CA THR A 332 41.42 -6.57 -12.53
C THR A 332 41.95 -5.40 -11.71
N GLN A 333 41.13 -4.87 -10.79
CA GLN A 333 41.54 -3.85 -9.85
C GLN A 333 42.81 -4.24 -9.05
N ARG A 334 42.88 -5.46 -8.54
CA ARG A 334 44.00 -5.90 -7.69
C ARG A 334 45.24 -6.20 -8.50
N ILE A 335 45.08 -6.72 -9.72
CA ILE A 335 46.18 -6.85 -10.69
C ILE A 335 46.80 -5.47 -10.96
N GLY A 336 45.99 -4.46 -11.26
CA GLY A 336 46.48 -3.10 -11.49
C GLY A 336 47.23 -2.51 -10.28
N LEU A 337 46.73 -2.78 -9.07
CA LEU A 337 47.44 -2.42 -7.83
C LEU A 337 48.76 -3.22 -7.66
N THR A 338 48.83 -4.46 -8.12
CA THR A 338 50.09 -5.22 -8.08
C THR A 338 51.11 -4.68 -9.08
N CYS A 339 50.67 -4.15 -10.24
CA CYS A 339 51.54 -3.53 -11.25
C CYS A 339 52.13 -2.20 -10.79
N LEU A 340 51.36 -1.34 -10.11
CA LEU A 340 51.80 0.01 -9.71
C LEU A 340 52.46 0.02 -8.33
N PRO A 341 53.68 0.57 -8.15
CA PRO A 341 54.36 0.60 -6.86
C PRO A 341 53.52 1.29 -5.77
N HIS A 342 53.85 1.05 -4.51
CA HIS A 342 53.22 1.80 -3.41
C HIS A 342 53.75 3.23 -3.43
N CYS A 343 53.03 4.14 -4.07
CA CYS A 343 53.25 5.58 -3.98
C CYS A 343 52.27 6.15 -2.95
N SER A 344 52.78 6.87 -1.94
CA SER A 344 51.96 7.79 -1.13
C SER A 344 51.91 9.11 -1.89
N PRO A 345 50.82 9.45 -2.59
CA PRO A 345 50.85 10.59 -3.48
C PRO A 345 50.94 11.87 -2.66
N THR A 346 52.02 12.62 -2.84
CA THR A 346 52.27 13.92 -2.21
C THR A 346 51.24 14.97 -2.62
N TRP A 347 50.59 14.77 -3.77
CA TRP A 347 49.59 15.65 -4.35
C TRP A 347 48.16 15.40 -3.83
N CYS A 348 47.90 14.29 -3.11
CA CYS A 348 46.56 13.99 -2.61
C CYS A 348 46.09 15.03 -1.60
N TYR A 349 44.79 15.36 -1.65
CA TYR A 349 44.19 16.25 -0.67
C TYR A 349 44.18 15.57 0.72
N ALA A 350 44.98 16.09 1.64
CA ALA A 350 45.00 15.67 3.04
C ALA A 350 43.76 16.22 3.77
N GLY A 351 42.64 15.50 3.68
CA GLY A 351 41.43 15.82 4.43
C GLY A 351 41.45 15.32 5.88
N ARG A 352 40.37 15.58 6.64
CA ARG A 352 40.23 15.19 8.07
C ARG A 352 40.46 13.69 8.36
N ASN A 353 40.41 12.81 7.36
CA ASN A 353 40.50 11.35 7.55
C ASN A 353 41.95 10.80 7.59
N SER A 354 43.01 11.60 7.36
CA SER A 354 44.40 11.08 7.42
C SER A 354 44.99 11.00 8.83
N ILE A 355 44.33 11.59 9.85
CA ILE A 355 44.93 11.80 11.18
C ILE A 355 44.95 10.54 12.07
N LEU A 356 44.29 9.43 11.69
CA LEU A 356 44.29 8.23 12.54
C LEU A 356 45.56 7.37 12.43
N GLY A 357 46.38 7.53 11.38
CA GLY A 357 47.54 6.66 11.13
C GLY A 357 48.90 7.26 11.50
N GLU A 358 49.04 8.59 11.46
CA GLU A 358 50.35 9.25 11.61
C GLU A 358 50.75 9.54 13.06
N ASN A 359 49.81 9.53 14.01
CA ASN A 359 50.10 9.78 15.43
C ASN A 359 50.80 8.62 16.16
N ILE A 360 51.08 7.50 15.48
CA ILE A 360 51.78 6.34 16.07
C ILE A 360 53.29 6.36 15.80
N SER A 361 53.78 7.15 14.83
CA SER A 361 55.22 7.20 14.48
C SER A 361 55.97 8.43 14.99
N SER A 362 55.30 9.39 15.64
CA SER A 362 55.92 10.62 16.15
C SER A 362 55.96 10.73 17.68
N ASN A 363 56.17 9.60 18.38
CA ASN A 363 56.38 9.58 19.84
C ASN A 363 57.77 9.09 20.23
N VAL A 364 58.83 9.71 19.68
CA VAL A 364 60.15 9.75 20.34
C VAL A 364 60.81 11.09 20.06
N LYS A 365 60.45 12.11 20.85
CA LYS A 365 61.35 13.08 21.49
C LYS A 365 60.48 14.11 22.20
N GLY A 366 60.44 14.01 23.52
CA GLY A 366 59.85 15.03 24.36
C GLY A 366 60.65 16.31 24.31
N ASP A 367 59.95 17.44 24.31
CA ASP A 367 60.04 18.31 25.48
C ASP A 367 58.76 19.15 25.60
N SER A 368 58.28 19.24 26.83
CA SER A 368 57.10 19.96 27.26
C SER A 368 57.38 21.46 27.42
N ASN A 369 56.41 22.29 27.03
CA ASN A 369 55.99 23.57 27.62
C ASN A 369 55.75 24.66 26.56
N GLN A 370 54.49 25.01 26.30
CA GLN A 370 53.92 26.33 26.66
C GLN A 370 52.50 26.51 26.08
N LEU A 371 51.65 27.13 26.91
CA LEU A 371 50.27 27.49 26.68
C LEU A 371 50.08 28.60 25.63
N ASN A 372 48.87 28.62 25.04
CA ASN A 372 48.08 29.76 24.59
C ASN A 372 48.80 30.93 23.90
N HIS A 373 48.52 31.12 22.60
CA HIS A 373 48.19 32.46 22.10
C HIS A 373 47.41 32.41 20.78
N ALA A 374 46.22 33.01 20.80
CA ALA A 374 45.59 33.53 19.60
C ALA A 374 46.47 34.63 19.01
N VAL A 375 46.94 34.45 17.77
CA VAL A 375 47.51 35.52 16.95
C VAL A 375 47.07 35.30 15.51
N SER A 376 46.30 36.27 15.03
CA SER A 376 46.13 36.65 13.63
C SER A 376 47.47 36.68 12.90
N MET A 377 47.64 35.88 11.84
CA MET A 377 48.62 36.15 10.79
C MET A 377 48.02 35.94 9.40
N ASP A 378 47.79 37.06 8.75
CA ASP A 378 48.01 37.40 7.35
C ASP A 378 47.90 36.29 6.28
N SER A 379 46.87 36.50 5.47
CA SER A 379 46.82 36.26 4.04
C SER A 379 48.13 36.56 3.31
N SER A 380 48.80 35.53 2.76
CA SER A 380 49.43 35.52 1.42
C SER A 380 50.47 34.38 1.23
N SER A 381 50.08 33.10 1.15
CA SER A 381 51.04 32.06 0.71
C SER A 381 50.48 30.72 0.19
N PHE A 382 49.23 30.62 -0.30
CA PHE A 382 48.71 29.37 -0.90
C PHE A 382 48.43 29.45 -2.42
N TYR A 383 48.99 30.45 -3.10
CA TYR A 383 49.23 30.39 -4.55
C TYR A 383 50.67 29.93 -4.80
N GLN A 384 50.95 28.64 -4.58
CA GLN A 384 52.08 27.99 -5.25
C GLN A 384 51.48 26.87 -6.11
N GLY A 385 51.15 27.23 -7.35
CA GLY A 385 50.82 26.30 -8.42
C GLY A 385 52.05 25.72 -9.13
N GLU A 386 53.26 25.86 -8.56
CA GLU A 386 54.51 25.53 -9.27
C GLU A 386 55.29 24.34 -8.68
N SER A 387 54.95 23.80 -7.50
CA SER A 387 55.75 22.70 -6.90
C SER A 387 55.19 21.29 -7.09
N PHE A 388 54.03 21.11 -7.75
CA PHE A 388 53.43 19.78 -7.99
C PHE A 388 53.85 19.15 -9.32
N LEU A 389 54.61 19.87 -10.14
CA LEU A 389 55.00 19.48 -11.51
C LEU A 389 56.34 18.72 -11.59
N GLU A 390 56.99 18.40 -10.46
CA GLU A 390 58.33 17.75 -10.48
C GLU A 390 58.30 16.21 -10.48
N ASP A 391 57.13 15.56 -10.30
CA ASP A 391 56.97 14.09 -10.34
C ASP A 391 56.30 13.62 -11.66
N GLU A 392 56.81 14.02 -12.82
CA GLU A 392 56.23 13.65 -14.13
C GLU A 392 56.69 12.28 -14.66
N ASP A 393 57.83 11.74 -14.19
CA ASP A 393 58.38 10.49 -14.74
C ASP A 393 57.90 9.25 -13.95
N MET A 394 56.65 8.83 -14.21
CA MET A 394 56.20 7.47 -13.87
C MET A 394 56.00 6.63 -15.13
N ASP A 395 56.81 5.58 -15.26
CA ASP A 395 56.65 4.56 -16.29
C ASP A 395 55.47 3.63 -15.93
N VAL A 396 54.34 3.80 -16.63
CA VAL A 396 53.12 3.03 -16.41
C VAL A 396 53.11 1.84 -17.38
N PRO A 397 53.07 0.58 -16.88
CA PRO A 397 52.99 -0.58 -17.75
C PRO A 397 51.72 -0.55 -18.62
N GLU A 398 51.81 -0.93 -19.90
CA GLU A 398 50.67 -0.99 -20.84
C GLU A 398 49.44 -1.74 -20.26
N ILE A 399 49.69 -2.81 -19.50
CA ILE A 399 48.66 -3.59 -18.80
C ILE A 399 47.78 -2.68 -17.90
N VAL A 400 48.35 -1.66 -17.26
CA VAL A 400 47.62 -0.75 -16.37
C VAL A 400 46.66 0.15 -17.17
N GLU A 401 47.05 0.59 -18.37
CA GLU A 401 46.17 1.36 -19.26
C GLU A 401 44.96 0.53 -19.69
N GLU A 402 45.19 -0.72 -20.10
CA GLU A 402 44.10 -1.67 -20.43
C GLU A 402 43.18 -1.92 -19.23
N ILE A 403 43.75 -2.01 -18.03
CA ILE A 403 43.01 -2.15 -16.77
C ILE A 403 42.13 -0.92 -16.52
N ILE A 404 42.65 0.29 -16.69
CA ILE A 404 41.88 1.54 -16.50
C ILE A 404 40.72 1.59 -17.49
N GLU A 405 40.95 1.25 -18.75
CA GLU A 405 39.90 1.23 -19.78
C GLU A 405 38.81 0.19 -19.45
N LEU A 406 39.19 -1.01 -18.99
CA LEU A 406 38.23 -2.02 -18.54
C LEU A 406 37.41 -1.53 -17.34
N LEU A 407 38.03 -0.85 -16.38
CA LEU A 407 37.33 -0.26 -15.23
C LEU A 407 36.38 0.86 -15.66
N LEU A 408 36.78 1.73 -16.60
CA LEU A 408 35.92 2.77 -17.18
C LEU A 408 34.73 2.17 -17.93
N SER A 409 34.94 1.10 -18.68
CA SER A 409 33.86 0.32 -19.31
C SER A 409 32.91 -0.30 -18.26
N GLY A 410 33.46 -0.80 -17.15
CA GLY A 410 32.70 -1.34 -16.03
C GLY A 410 31.77 -0.32 -15.33
N LEU A 411 32.02 0.99 -15.46
CA LEU A 411 31.09 2.02 -14.98
C LEU A 411 29.77 2.06 -15.76
N ARG A 412 29.75 1.49 -16.98
CA ARG A 412 28.59 1.45 -17.88
C ARG A 412 27.77 0.15 -17.75
N ASP A 413 28.19 -0.76 -16.87
CA ASP A 413 27.53 -2.06 -16.70
C ASP A 413 26.06 -1.91 -16.29
N THR A 414 25.22 -2.85 -16.73
CA THR A 414 23.80 -2.91 -16.39
C THR A 414 23.57 -3.07 -14.89
N ASP A 415 24.47 -3.77 -14.20
CA ASP A 415 24.32 -4.13 -12.80
C ASP A 415 25.10 -3.20 -11.86
N THR A 416 24.41 -2.64 -10.86
CA THR A 416 24.99 -1.72 -9.88
C THR A 416 26.19 -2.30 -9.13
N VAL A 417 26.17 -3.60 -8.83
CA VAL A 417 27.28 -4.26 -8.10
C VAL A 417 28.59 -4.26 -8.90
N VAL A 418 28.51 -4.28 -10.23
CA VAL A 418 29.66 -4.20 -11.13
C VAL A 418 30.15 -2.76 -11.21
N ARG A 419 29.24 -1.81 -11.47
CA ARG A 419 29.55 -0.36 -11.49
C ARG A 419 30.23 0.12 -10.21
N TRP A 420 29.74 -0.33 -9.05
CA TRP A 420 30.35 -0.03 -7.75
C TRP A 420 31.75 -0.63 -7.58
N SER A 421 31.96 -1.86 -8.07
CA SER A 421 33.27 -2.50 -8.03
C SER A 421 34.27 -1.80 -8.95
N ALA A 422 33.82 -1.35 -10.12
CA ALA A 422 34.59 -0.57 -11.08
C ALA A 422 34.97 0.82 -10.53
N ALA A 423 34.02 1.56 -9.96
CA ALA A 423 34.26 2.85 -9.30
C ALA A 423 35.31 2.76 -8.18
N LYS A 424 35.23 1.71 -7.34
CA LYS A 424 36.26 1.42 -6.33
C LYS A 424 37.60 1.06 -6.97
N GLY A 425 37.57 0.34 -8.09
CA GLY A 425 38.69 0.06 -8.97
C GLY A 425 39.45 1.31 -9.32
N ILE A 426 38.77 2.22 -10.01
CA ILE A 426 39.27 3.52 -10.46
C ILE A 426 39.88 4.26 -9.27
N GLY A 427 39.11 4.49 -8.19
CA GLY A 427 39.63 5.24 -7.03
C GLY A 427 40.90 4.64 -6.40
N ARG A 428 41.10 3.31 -6.42
CA ARG A 428 42.31 2.69 -5.84
C ARG A 428 43.49 2.65 -6.81
N VAL A 429 43.25 2.41 -8.09
CA VAL A 429 44.33 2.41 -9.10
C VAL A 429 44.83 3.84 -9.28
N THR A 430 43.92 4.81 -9.41
CA THR A 430 44.24 6.24 -9.51
C THR A 430 45.00 6.75 -8.28
N SER A 431 44.76 6.21 -7.08
CA SER A 431 45.53 6.61 -5.88
C SER A 431 47.00 6.21 -5.90
N ARG A 432 47.49 5.53 -6.94
CA ARG A 432 48.91 5.20 -7.13
C ARG A 432 49.52 5.91 -8.33
N LEU A 433 48.76 6.74 -9.04
CA LEU A 433 49.21 7.47 -10.22
C LEU A 433 49.73 8.87 -9.84
N THR A 434 50.46 9.49 -10.77
CA THR A 434 50.82 10.91 -10.70
C THR A 434 49.58 11.77 -10.89
N TYR A 435 49.70 13.06 -10.57
CA TYR A 435 48.58 14.00 -10.73
C TYR A 435 48.11 14.10 -12.19
N SER A 436 49.03 14.18 -13.16
CA SER A 436 48.71 14.28 -14.60
C SER A 436 47.84 13.12 -15.07
N LEU A 437 48.28 11.89 -14.81
CA LEU A 437 47.54 10.67 -15.14
C LEU A 437 46.21 10.57 -14.36
N SER A 438 46.17 11.05 -13.12
CA SER A 438 44.92 11.12 -12.36
C SER A 438 43.91 12.09 -12.98
N ASP A 439 44.35 13.24 -13.51
CA ASP A 439 43.46 14.21 -14.17
C ASP A 439 42.94 13.67 -15.52
N GLU A 440 43.72 12.86 -16.23
CA GLU A 440 43.26 12.12 -17.43
C GLU A 440 42.17 11.10 -17.09
N VAL A 441 42.34 10.34 -16.01
CA VAL A 441 41.31 9.41 -15.52
C VAL A 441 40.06 10.17 -15.09
N LEU A 442 40.20 11.29 -14.39
CA LEU A 442 39.07 12.15 -14.03
C LEU A 442 38.34 12.66 -15.28
N SER A 443 39.08 13.10 -16.31
CA SER A 443 38.51 13.56 -17.57
C SER A 443 37.70 12.45 -18.25
N SER A 444 38.24 11.23 -18.28
CA SER A 444 37.55 10.04 -18.80
C SER A 444 36.29 9.69 -18.01
N VAL A 445 36.29 9.90 -16.68
CA VAL A 445 35.09 9.74 -15.84
C VAL A 445 34.05 10.82 -16.17
N LEU A 446 34.45 12.07 -16.40
CA LEU A 446 33.55 13.17 -16.73
C LEU A 446 32.87 12.99 -18.10
N GLU A 447 33.54 12.36 -19.06
CA GLU A 447 32.93 12.00 -20.35
C GLU A 447 31.72 11.05 -20.21
N ARG A 448 31.64 10.27 -19.13
CA ARG A 448 30.51 9.36 -18.86
C ARG A 448 29.19 10.11 -18.62
N PHE A 449 29.25 11.41 -18.34
CA PHE A 449 28.09 12.29 -18.16
C PHE A 449 27.66 12.98 -19.46
N SER A 450 28.11 12.49 -20.61
CA SER A 450 27.61 13.00 -21.88
C SER A 450 26.10 12.70 -22.03
N PRO A 451 25.34 13.54 -22.77
CA PRO A 451 23.92 13.32 -22.99
C PRO A 451 23.61 12.09 -23.85
N TYR A 452 24.62 11.50 -24.51
CA TYR A 452 24.51 10.29 -25.33
C TYR A 452 24.63 9.00 -24.51
N GLU A 453 25.11 9.11 -23.27
CA GLU A 453 25.26 7.97 -22.37
C GLU A 453 23.96 7.64 -21.63
N GLY A 454 23.80 6.38 -21.22
CA GLY A 454 22.64 5.92 -20.45
C GLY A 454 22.71 6.32 -18.97
N ASP A 455 21.57 6.20 -18.27
CA ASP A 455 21.46 6.32 -16.81
C ASP A 455 22.41 5.38 -16.06
N GLY A 456 22.68 4.21 -16.64
CA GLY A 456 23.73 3.28 -16.25
C GLY A 456 25.09 3.97 -16.00
N SER A 457 25.55 4.68 -17.02
CA SER A 457 26.85 5.35 -17.10
C SER A 457 26.94 6.56 -16.17
N TRP A 458 25.89 7.40 -16.15
CA TRP A 458 25.80 8.56 -15.25
C TRP A 458 25.90 8.18 -13.78
N HIS A 459 25.22 7.11 -13.39
CA HIS A 459 25.30 6.58 -12.03
C HIS A 459 26.69 6.00 -11.74
N GLY A 460 27.28 5.22 -12.65
CA GLY A 460 28.65 4.73 -12.49
C GLY A 460 29.66 5.87 -12.32
N GLY A 461 29.52 6.93 -13.13
CA GLY A 461 30.30 8.17 -13.02
C GLY A 461 30.15 8.83 -11.64
N CYS A 462 28.93 8.94 -11.11
CA CYS A 462 28.70 9.48 -9.76
C CYS A 462 29.42 8.65 -8.69
N LEU A 463 29.33 7.32 -8.76
CA LEU A 463 30.02 6.44 -7.82
C LEU A 463 31.55 6.60 -7.90
N ALA A 464 32.10 6.76 -9.11
CA ALA A 464 33.52 7.01 -9.32
C ALA A 464 33.95 8.36 -8.73
N LEU A 465 33.19 9.44 -8.97
CA LEU A 465 33.47 10.76 -8.38
C LEU A 465 33.43 10.71 -6.85
N ALA A 466 32.47 10.00 -6.24
CA ALA A 466 32.40 9.82 -4.80
C ALA A 466 33.62 9.05 -4.24
N GLU A 467 34.10 8.00 -4.93
CA GLU A 467 35.30 7.26 -4.53
C GLU A 467 36.58 8.08 -4.70
N LEU A 468 36.71 8.88 -5.76
CA LEU A 468 37.82 9.82 -5.95
C LEU A 468 37.84 10.86 -4.83
N ALA A 469 36.67 11.43 -4.49
CA ALA A 469 36.54 12.41 -3.42
C ALA A 469 36.89 11.84 -2.04
N ARG A 470 36.35 10.67 -1.69
CA ARG A 470 36.64 9.99 -0.40
C ARG A 470 38.11 9.67 -0.17
N ARG A 471 38.89 9.60 -1.25
CA ARG A 471 40.34 9.29 -1.24
C ARG A 471 41.23 10.52 -1.35
N GLY A 472 40.64 11.73 -1.45
CA GLY A 472 41.39 12.97 -1.64
C GLY A 472 42.01 13.10 -3.03
N LEU A 473 41.55 12.34 -4.02
CA LEU A 473 42.08 12.35 -5.40
C LEU A 473 41.42 13.42 -6.27
N LEU A 474 40.27 13.94 -5.84
CA LEU A 474 39.60 15.03 -6.52
C LEU A 474 40.03 16.36 -5.86
N LEU A 475 40.96 17.07 -6.49
CA LEU A 475 41.48 18.32 -5.93
C LEU A 475 40.48 19.49 -6.09
N PRO A 476 40.53 20.51 -5.21
CA PRO A 476 39.64 21.67 -5.31
C PRO A 476 39.68 22.41 -6.65
N ILE A 477 40.83 22.40 -7.34
CA ILE A 477 40.97 22.98 -8.70
C ILE A 477 40.05 22.33 -9.73
N SER A 478 39.63 21.08 -9.50
CA SER A 478 38.75 20.33 -10.39
C SER A 478 37.26 20.61 -10.14
N PHE A 479 36.88 21.21 -9.01
CA PHE A 479 35.47 21.45 -8.67
C PHE A 479 34.67 22.25 -9.72
N PRO A 480 35.22 23.29 -10.37
CA PRO A 480 34.51 23.99 -11.44
C PRO A 480 34.10 23.10 -12.62
N LYS A 481 34.86 22.02 -12.90
CA LYS A 481 34.51 21.02 -13.93
C LYS A 481 33.46 20.03 -13.42
N VAL A 482 33.52 19.67 -12.13
CA VAL A 482 32.71 18.58 -11.53
C VAL A 482 31.34 19.04 -11.05
N VAL A 483 31.24 20.20 -10.39
CA VAL A 483 29.99 20.69 -9.76
C VAL A 483 28.82 20.82 -10.75
N PRO A 484 28.99 21.39 -11.97
CA PRO A 484 27.90 21.48 -12.93
C PRO A 484 27.34 20.12 -13.36
N VAL A 485 28.20 19.09 -13.38
CA VAL A 485 27.82 17.72 -13.74
C VAL A 485 27.02 17.08 -12.60
N ILE A 486 27.42 17.29 -11.34
CA ILE A 486 26.68 16.83 -10.17
C ILE A 486 25.29 17.47 -10.12
N ILE A 487 25.19 18.77 -10.38
CA ILE A 487 23.89 19.48 -10.42
C ILE A 487 22.98 18.84 -11.48
N LYS A 488 23.49 18.57 -12.69
CA LYS A 488 22.72 17.86 -13.72
C LYS A 488 22.30 16.46 -13.26
N ALA A 489 23.17 15.74 -12.54
CA ALA A 489 22.88 14.40 -12.04
C ALA A 489 21.83 14.41 -10.92
N LEU A 490 21.82 15.42 -10.03
CA LEU A 490 20.80 15.64 -8.99
C LEU A 490 19.40 15.86 -9.59
N HIS A 491 19.32 16.41 -10.80
CA HIS A 491 18.08 16.68 -11.52
C HIS A 491 17.82 15.71 -12.69
N TYR A 492 18.53 14.56 -12.71
CA TYR A 492 18.41 13.58 -13.78
C TYR A 492 17.09 12.79 -13.66
N ASP A 493 16.03 13.30 -14.28
CA ASP A 493 14.70 12.68 -14.35
C ASP A 493 14.25 12.60 -15.82
N VAL A 494 14.65 11.52 -16.50
CA VAL A 494 14.45 11.37 -17.96
C VAL A 494 13.30 10.42 -18.24
N ARG A 495 12.30 10.92 -18.97
CA ARG A 495 11.16 10.10 -19.41
C ARG A 495 11.56 9.11 -20.50
N ARG A 496 11.38 7.81 -20.23
CA ARG A 496 11.51 6.71 -21.20
C ARG A 496 10.18 5.97 -21.32
N GLY A 497 9.40 6.33 -22.34
CA GLY A 497 8.06 5.78 -22.55
C GLY A 497 7.08 6.16 -21.42
N PRO A 498 6.45 5.19 -20.74
CA PRO A 498 5.51 5.46 -19.64
C PRO A 498 6.18 5.63 -18.26
N HIS A 499 7.50 5.42 -18.15
CA HIS A 499 8.22 5.54 -16.88
C HIS A 499 9.31 6.61 -16.96
N SER A 500 9.75 7.08 -15.80
CA SER A 500 10.96 7.91 -15.67
C SER A 500 12.12 7.07 -15.15
N VAL A 501 13.32 7.32 -15.69
CA VAL A 501 14.57 6.71 -15.22
C VAL A 501 15.45 7.77 -14.58
N GLY A 502 16.38 7.33 -13.72
CA GLY A 502 17.34 8.24 -13.09
C GLY A 502 17.25 8.38 -11.57
N SER A 503 16.34 7.68 -10.90
CA SER A 503 16.26 7.69 -9.43
C SER A 503 17.60 7.30 -8.78
N HIS A 504 18.22 6.24 -9.28
CA HIS A 504 19.54 5.80 -8.83
C HIS A 504 20.63 6.83 -9.16
N VAL A 505 20.57 7.51 -10.31
CA VAL A 505 21.53 8.60 -10.66
C VAL A 505 21.46 9.74 -9.65
N ARG A 506 20.24 10.21 -9.31
CA ARG A 506 20.01 11.29 -8.35
C ARG A 506 20.45 10.90 -6.93
N ASP A 507 20.15 9.67 -6.53
CA ASP A 507 20.63 9.09 -5.27
C ASP A 507 22.16 9.04 -5.20
N ALA A 508 22.82 8.56 -6.26
CA ALA A 508 24.28 8.55 -6.34
C ALA A 508 24.88 9.97 -6.39
N ALA A 509 24.22 10.94 -7.02
CA ALA A 509 24.64 12.33 -7.01
C ALA A 509 24.58 12.93 -5.61
N ALA A 510 23.52 12.63 -4.84
CA ALA A 510 23.44 12.98 -3.42
C ALA A 510 24.55 12.29 -2.61
N TYR A 511 24.90 11.05 -2.94
CA TYR A 511 26.05 10.36 -2.35
C TYR A 511 27.40 11.05 -2.64
N VAL A 512 27.59 11.64 -3.83
CA VAL A 512 28.77 12.49 -4.11
C VAL A 512 28.79 13.70 -3.17
N CYS A 513 27.67 14.41 -3.02
CA CYS A 513 27.58 15.56 -2.11
C CYS A 513 27.83 15.17 -0.64
N TRP A 514 27.35 13.99 -0.22
CA TRP A 514 27.65 13.42 1.09
C TRP A 514 29.15 13.12 1.25
N ALA A 515 29.79 12.55 0.22
CA ALA A 515 31.22 12.29 0.21
C ALA A 515 32.04 13.59 0.32
N PHE A 516 31.62 14.68 -0.32
CA PHE A 516 32.27 15.99 -0.23
C PHE A 516 32.31 16.50 1.22
N GLY A 517 31.16 16.45 1.91
CA GLY A 517 31.05 16.90 3.29
C GLY A 517 31.99 16.19 4.28
N ARG A 518 32.42 14.97 3.95
CA ARG A 518 33.34 14.15 4.78
C ARG A 518 34.81 14.26 4.40
N SER A 519 35.10 14.71 3.18
CA SER A 519 36.44 14.60 2.61
C SER A 519 37.20 15.92 2.63
N TYR A 520 36.49 17.06 2.58
CA TYR A 520 37.10 18.38 2.45
C TYR A 520 36.89 19.28 3.69
N TYR A 521 37.76 20.29 3.83
CA TYR A 521 37.65 21.32 4.86
C TYR A 521 36.69 22.43 4.43
N ASN A 522 36.11 23.14 5.40
CA ASN A 522 35.14 24.22 5.15
C ASN A 522 35.67 25.29 4.18
N ARG A 523 36.93 25.70 4.33
CA ARG A 523 37.56 26.74 3.50
C ARG A 523 37.41 26.45 2.01
N ASP A 524 37.66 25.22 1.60
CA ASP A 524 37.74 24.83 0.19
C ASP A 524 36.37 24.41 -0.35
N MET A 525 35.42 24.08 0.54
CA MET A 525 34.09 23.56 0.20
C MET A 525 32.99 24.62 0.27
N LYS A 526 33.24 25.78 0.88
CA LYS A 526 32.26 26.86 1.07
C LYS A 526 31.54 27.27 -0.22
N SER A 527 32.29 27.67 -1.26
CA SER A 527 31.70 28.12 -2.54
C SER A 527 30.98 27.02 -3.31
N VAL A 528 31.45 25.78 -3.18
CA VAL A 528 30.81 24.60 -3.80
C VAL A 528 29.49 24.29 -3.11
N MET A 529 29.44 24.37 -1.78
CA MET A 529 28.23 24.08 -1.02
C MET A 529 27.17 25.17 -1.13
N GLU A 530 27.55 26.44 -1.27
CA GLU A 530 26.62 27.53 -1.60
C GLU A 530 25.89 27.26 -2.93
N GLN A 531 26.55 26.62 -3.89
CA GLN A 531 25.94 26.21 -5.16
C GLN A 531 25.10 24.93 -5.04
N LEU A 532 25.57 23.92 -4.31
CA LEU A 532 24.90 22.62 -4.22
C LEU A 532 23.71 22.60 -3.25
N ALA A 533 23.73 23.42 -2.21
CA ALA A 533 22.69 23.43 -1.17
C ALA A 533 21.28 23.67 -1.72
N PRO A 534 21.02 24.70 -2.56
CA PRO A 534 19.70 24.89 -3.13
C PRO A 534 19.23 23.68 -3.94
N HIS A 535 20.10 23.06 -4.74
CA HIS A 535 19.73 21.89 -5.54
C HIS A 535 19.45 20.65 -4.66
N LEU A 536 20.21 20.43 -3.59
CA LEU A 536 19.94 19.35 -2.62
C LEU A 536 18.58 19.55 -1.95
N LEU A 537 18.25 20.77 -1.51
CA LEU A 537 16.99 21.06 -0.85
C LEU A 537 15.79 20.97 -1.81
N VAL A 538 15.97 21.42 -3.05
CA VAL A 538 14.97 21.26 -4.11
C VAL A 538 14.70 19.78 -4.38
N VAL A 539 15.73 18.92 -4.47
CA VAL A 539 15.55 17.47 -4.61
C VAL A 539 14.92 16.88 -3.34
N ALA A 540 15.37 17.28 -2.15
CA ALA A 540 14.78 16.86 -0.89
C ALA A 540 13.27 17.15 -0.82
N CYS A 541 12.83 18.29 -1.35
CA CYS A 541 11.43 18.72 -1.29
C CYS A 541 10.56 18.21 -2.44
N TYR A 542 11.08 18.26 -3.67
CA TYR A 542 10.29 18.11 -4.90
C TYR A 542 10.59 16.86 -5.71
N ASP A 543 11.47 15.97 -5.27
CA ASP A 543 11.66 14.69 -5.95
C ASP A 543 10.41 13.80 -5.83
N ARG A 544 10.12 13.02 -6.88
CA ARG A 544 9.06 12.03 -6.91
C ARG A 544 9.36 10.87 -5.95
N GLU A 545 10.61 10.42 -5.92
CA GLU A 545 11.04 9.24 -5.18
C GLU A 545 11.43 9.58 -3.74
N VAL A 546 10.89 8.83 -2.79
CA VAL A 546 11.17 9.03 -1.36
C VAL A 546 12.64 8.81 -1.01
N ASN A 547 13.29 7.85 -1.67
CA ASN A 547 14.71 7.54 -1.44
C ASN A 547 15.60 8.72 -1.87
N CYS A 548 15.31 9.33 -3.03
CA CYS A 548 16.05 10.50 -3.51
C CYS A 548 15.85 11.71 -2.59
N ARG A 549 14.62 11.94 -2.10
CA ARG A 549 14.34 13.00 -1.13
C ARG A 549 15.19 12.83 0.14
N ARG A 550 15.20 11.61 0.70
CA ARG A 550 15.95 11.26 1.90
C ARG A 550 17.47 11.33 1.69
N ALA A 551 17.97 10.85 0.55
CA ALA A 551 19.39 10.89 0.23
C ALA A 551 19.90 12.34 0.11
N ALA A 552 19.14 13.21 -0.57
CA ALA A 552 19.48 14.62 -0.69
C ALA A 552 19.45 15.35 0.66
N ALA A 553 18.44 15.07 1.49
CA ALA A 553 18.36 15.61 2.85
C ALA A 553 19.50 15.12 3.75
N ALA A 554 19.85 13.84 3.69
CA ALA A 554 20.97 13.27 4.44
C ALA A 554 22.31 13.86 3.99
N ALA A 555 22.51 14.06 2.67
CA ALA A 555 23.68 14.73 2.14
C ALA A 555 23.75 16.20 2.62
N PHE A 556 22.63 16.91 2.64
CA PHE A 556 22.55 18.26 3.18
C PHE A 556 22.88 18.29 4.68
N GLN A 557 22.26 17.42 5.48
CA GLN A 557 22.49 17.27 6.92
C GLN A 557 23.97 16.99 7.25
N GLU A 558 24.60 16.07 6.53
CA GLU A 558 26.02 15.74 6.71
C GLU A 558 26.91 16.97 6.47
N ASN A 559 26.59 17.75 5.45
CA ASN A 559 27.33 18.98 5.15
C ASN A 559 27.09 20.06 6.21
N VAL A 560 25.86 20.27 6.66
CA VAL A 560 25.52 21.21 7.75
C VAL A 560 26.32 20.88 9.01
N GLY A 561 26.31 19.61 9.43
CA GLY A 561 26.99 19.19 10.66
C GLY A 561 28.52 19.25 10.60
N ARG A 562 29.13 19.05 9.42
CA ARG A 562 30.61 18.97 9.31
C ARG A 562 31.29 20.22 8.85
N GLN A 563 30.68 20.92 7.88
CA GLN A 563 31.27 22.08 7.25
C GLN A 563 30.99 23.33 8.11
N GLY A 564 29.79 23.46 8.69
CA GLY A 564 29.36 24.72 9.31
C GLY A 564 29.17 25.83 8.26
N ASN A 565 28.47 26.91 8.61
CA ASN A 565 28.12 28.04 7.71
C ASN A 565 27.03 27.76 6.65
N PHE A 566 25.93 27.12 7.03
CA PHE A 566 24.70 27.14 6.21
C PHE A 566 23.70 28.11 6.84
N PRO A 567 23.20 29.12 6.11
CA PRO A 567 22.11 29.96 6.58
C PRO A 567 20.92 29.08 6.97
N HIS A 568 20.52 29.15 8.25
CA HIS A 568 19.43 28.35 8.83
C HIS A 568 19.57 26.83 8.68
N GLY A 569 20.80 26.32 8.51
CA GLY A 569 21.02 24.90 8.20
C GLY A 569 20.45 23.91 9.23
N ILE A 570 20.54 24.23 10.53
CA ILE A 570 20.01 23.38 11.62
C ILE A 570 18.48 23.34 11.56
N ASP A 571 17.84 24.49 11.40
CA ASP A 571 16.38 24.60 11.34
C ASP A 571 15.84 23.86 10.11
N ILE A 572 16.53 23.99 8.97
CA ILE A 572 16.19 23.30 7.73
C ILE A 572 16.33 21.78 7.89
N VAL A 573 17.39 21.29 8.54
CA VAL A 573 17.58 19.85 8.81
C VAL A 573 16.48 19.28 9.68
N ASN A 574 16.08 20.01 10.73
CA ASN A 574 14.99 19.58 11.61
C ASN A 574 13.63 19.55 10.89
N MET A 575 13.41 20.47 9.94
CA MET A 575 12.18 20.51 9.16
C MET A 575 12.14 19.45 8.04
N ALA A 576 13.28 19.21 7.39
CA ALA A 576 13.45 18.25 6.32
C ALA A 576 13.91 16.87 6.85
N ASP A 577 13.30 16.42 7.94
CA ASP A 577 13.65 15.16 8.56
C ASP A 577 13.19 13.94 7.73
N TYR A 578 13.67 12.76 8.14
CA TYR A 578 13.39 11.50 7.44
C TYR A 578 11.89 11.15 7.34
N PHE A 579 11.09 11.54 8.33
CA PHE A 579 9.66 11.26 8.41
C PHE A 579 8.84 12.30 7.62
N ALA A 580 9.12 13.59 7.79
CA ALA A 580 8.47 14.70 7.12
C ALA A 580 8.56 14.58 5.59
N LEU A 581 9.71 14.10 5.08
CA LEU A 581 9.94 13.87 3.64
C LEU A 581 9.31 12.60 3.08
N SER A 582 8.72 11.75 3.93
CA SER A 582 8.05 10.51 3.51
C SER A 582 6.82 10.81 2.65
N SER A 583 5.99 11.75 3.12
CA SER A 583 4.80 12.19 2.39
C SER A 583 5.16 13.22 1.33
N ARG A 584 4.90 12.89 0.06
CA ARG A 584 5.10 13.80 -1.08
C ARG A 584 4.28 15.09 -0.94
N VAL A 585 3.05 15.00 -0.43
CA VAL A 585 2.19 16.18 -0.23
C VAL A 585 2.77 17.09 0.85
N ASN A 586 3.18 16.51 1.99
CA ASN A 586 3.80 17.26 3.09
C ASN A 586 5.11 17.94 2.66
N SER A 587 5.95 17.19 1.92
CA SER A 587 7.21 17.69 1.39
C SER A 587 7.01 18.91 0.48
N TYR A 588 6.02 18.87 -0.42
CA TYR A 588 5.75 19.97 -1.36
C TYR A 588 5.09 21.19 -0.70
N LEU A 589 4.15 20.99 0.23
CA LEU A 589 3.27 22.05 0.72
C LEU A 589 3.66 22.59 2.11
N HIS A 590 4.41 21.84 2.90
CA HIS A 590 4.81 22.24 4.26
C HIS A 590 6.32 22.39 4.39
N VAL A 591 7.09 21.33 4.10
CA VAL A 591 8.56 21.37 4.24
C VAL A 591 9.15 22.40 3.28
N ALA A 592 8.80 22.34 2.00
CA ALA A 592 9.32 23.27 1.00
C ALA A 592 8.96 24.74 1.32
N VAL A 593 7.73 24.98 1.77
CA VAL A 593 7.25 26.31 2.12
C VAL A 593 7.95 26.84 3.36
N GLY A 594 8.19 25.99 4.36
CA GLY A 594 8.94 26.38 5.56
C GLY A 594 10.43 26.59 5.30
N ILE A 595 11.03 25.96 4.29
CA ILE A 595 12.42 26.25 3.87
C ILE A 595 12.49 27.55 3.07
N ALA A 596 11.52 27.78 2.17
CA ALA A 596 11.47 28.96 1.32
C ALA A 596 11.28 30.28 2.07
N GLN A 597 10.89 30.23 3.35
CA GLN A 597 10.81 31.41 4.22
C GLN A 597 12.18 32.03 4.53
N TYR A 598 13.26 31.26 4.38
CA TYR A 598 14.63 31.71 4.63
C TYR A 598 15.22 32.36 3.37
N ASP A 599 15.99 33.42 3.56
CA ASP A 599 16.59 34.20 2.47
C ASP A 599 17.47 33.32 1.56
N GLY A 600 17.29 33.46 0.26
CA GLY A 600 18.06 32.76 -0.78
C GLY A 600 17.48 31.45 -1.29
N TYR A 601 16.44 30.88 -0.64
CA TYR A 601 15.85 29.59 -1.06
C TYR A 601 14.56 29.73 -1.88
N LEU A 602 13.85 30.86 -1.81
CA LEU A 602 12.59 31.06 -2.53
C LEU A 602 12.74 30.90 -4.06
N TYR A 603 13.67 31.62 -4.68
CA TYR A 603 13.81 31.61 -6.14
C TYR A 603 14.21 30.24 -6.71
N PRO A 604 15.20 29.49 -6.15
CA PRO A 604 15.49 28.14 -6.61
C PRO A 604 14.29 27.18 -6.56
N PHE A 605 13.45 27.31 -5.53
CA PHE A 605 12.25 26.49 -5.38
C PHE A 605 11.20 26.84 -6.44
N VAL A 606 10.97 28.14 -6.66
CA VAL A 606 10.05 28.61 -7.72
C VAL A 606 10.55 28.20 -9.11
N ASP A 607 11.84 28.33 -9.38
CA ASP A 607 12.43 27.97 -10.67
C ASP A 607 12.30 26.47 -10.95
N GLU A 608 12.53 25.59 -9.97
CA GLU A 608 12.31 24.14 -10.16
C GLU A 608 10.84 23.84 -10.49
N LEU A 609 9.92 24.42 -9.71
CA LEU A 609 8.48 24.21 -9.94
C LEU A 609 8.10 24.64 -11.36
N MET A 610 8.61 25.78 -11.81
CA MET A 610 8.29 26.35 -13.13
C MET A 610 8.94 25.63 -14.32
N HIS A 611 10.18 25.16 -14.21
CA HIS A 611 10.89 24.59 -15.37
C HIS A 611 10.70 23.08 -15.49
N SER A 612 10.50 22.39 -14.37
CA SER A 612 10.51 20.92 -14.30
C SER A 612 9.15 20.37 -13.87
N LYS A 613 8.56 20.88 -12.78
CA LYS A 613 7.40 20.23 -12.15
C LYS A 613 6.05 20.55 -12.80
N ILE A 614 5.81 21.78 -13.25
CA ILE A 614 4.56 22.12 -13.97
C ILE A 614 4.47 21.43 -15.34
N SER A 615 5.59 21.07 -15.96
CA SER A 615 5.65 20.33 -17.23
C SER A 615 5.92 18.84 -17.05
N HIS A 616 6.00 18.36 -15.81
CA HIS A 616 6.25 16.95 -15.54
C HIS A 616 5.14 16.07 -16.13
N TRP A 617 5.46 14.86 -16.57
CA TRP A 617 4.51 13.99 -17.29
C TRP A 617 3.40 13.41 -16.38
N ASP A 618 3.67 13.22 -15.09
CA ASP A 618 2.68 12.82 -14.07
C ASP A 618 1.74 13.99 -13.73
N LYS A 619 0.43 13.77 -13.90
CA LYS A 619 -0.63 14.75 -13.61
C LYS A 619 -0.62 15.18 -12.14
N SER A 620 -0.44 14.25 -11.21
CA SER A 620 -0.48 14.53 -9.77
C SER A 620 0.64 15.46 -9.32
N LEU A 621 1.83 15.33 -9.92
CA LEU A 621 2.96 16.24 -9.66
C LEU A 621 2.68 17.65 -10.18
N ARG A 622 2.02 17.79 -11.34
CA ARG A 622 1.66 19.11 -11.87
C ARG A 622 0.65 19.83 -10.98
N GLU A 623 -0.34 19.10 -10.46
CA GLU A 623 -1.32 19.63 -9.50
C GLU A 623 -0.65 20.06 -8.18
N LEU A 624 0.23 19.21 -7.64
CA LEU A 624 1.02 19.56 -6.44
C LEU A 624 1.95 20.75 -6.69
N ALA A 625 2.55 20.86 -7.88
CA ALA A 625 3.40 21.99 -8.23
C ALA A 625 2.62 23.31 -8.30
N ALA A 626 1.40 23.30 -8.83
CA ALA A 626 0.52 24.46 -8.83
C ALA A 626 0.15 24.90 -7.40
N ASN A 627 -0.18 23.95 -6.52
CA ASN A 627 -0.48 24.23 -5.11
C ASN A 627 0.76 24.70 -4.32
N ALA A 628 1.94 24.15 -4.63
CA ALA A 628 3.20 24.58 -4.03
C ALA A 628 3.53 26.03 -4.45
N LEU A 629 3.41 26.38 -5.74
CA LEU A 629 3.58 27.76 -6.21
C LEU A 629 2.62 28.72 -5.50
N SER A 630 1.35 28.34 -5.36
CA SER A 630 0.34 29.09 -4.61
C SER A 630 0.77 29.38 -3.16
N SER A 631 1.32 28.38 -2.48
CA SER A 631 1.75 28.48 -1.08
C SER A 631 3.00 29.35 -0.88
N LEU A 632 3.80 29.56 -1.92
CA LEU A 632 5.00 30.40 -1.92
C LEU A 632 4.71 31.88 -2.20
N VAL A 633 3.52 32.22 -2.72
CA VAL A 633 3.14 33.60 -3.09
C VAL A 633 3.28 34.57 -1.91
N LYS A 634 2.93 34.13 -0.71
CA LYS A 634 2.94 34.93 0.53
C LYS A 634 4.29 35.57 0.88
N PHE A 635 5.39 35.05 0.35
CA PHE A 635 6.72 35.56 0.62
C PHE A 635 7.06 36.78 -0.24
N GLU A 636 6.75 36.74 -1.54
CA GLU A 636 6.99 37.86 -2.47
C GLU A 636 5.87 38.03 -3.52
N PRO A 637 4.69 38.57 -3.14
CA PRO A 637 3.55 38.68 -4.05
C PRO A 637 3.84 39.43 -5.36
N GLU A 638 4.66 40.48 -5.31
CA GLU A 638 5.02 41.28 -6.49
C GLU A 638 5.84 40.49 -7.52
N TYR A 639 6.79 39.66 -7.06
CA TYR A 639 7.57 38.77 -7.93
C TYR A 639 6.65 37.78 -8.66
N PHE A 640 5.70 37.17 -7.93
CA PHE A 640 4.75 36.23 -8.51
C PHE A 640 3.82 36.91 -9.52
N ALA A 641 3.32 38.11 -9.21
CA ALA A 641 2.41 38.84 -10.08
C ALA A 641 3.08 39.32 -11.39
N ASN A 642 4.33 39.78 -11.31
CA ASN A 642 5.01 40.40 -12.44
C ASN A 642 5.81 39.40 -13.27
N VAL A 643 6.63 38.57 -12.62
CA VAL A 643 7.59 37.65 -13.25
C VAL A 643 6.97 36.29 -13.50
N VAL A 644 6.48 35.62 -12.44
CA VAL A 644 5.98 34.23 -12.53
C VAL A 644 4.74 34.17 -13.43
N LEU A 645 3.72 35.00 -13.19
CA LEU A 645 2.55 35.07 -14.07
C LEU A 645 2.90 35.47 -15.50
N GLY A 646 3.88 36.36 -15.68
CA GLY A 646 4.37 36.76 -17.00
C GLY A 646 4.93 35.59 -17.81
N LYS A 647 5.58 34.62 -17.16
CA LYS A 647 6.11 33.39 -17.75
C LYS A 647 5.06 32.29 -17.89
N LEU A 648 4.14 32.13 -16.93
CA LEU A 648 3.13 31.06 -16.94
C LEU A 648 2.07 31.26 -18.02
N ILE A 649 1.57 32.49 -18.22
CA ILE A 649 0.46 32.76 -19.15
C ILE A 649 0.77 32.30 -20.59
N PRO A 650 1.94 32.60 -21.18
CA PRO A 650 2.31 32.06 -22.49
C PRO A 650 2.36 30.52 -22.55
N CYS A 651 2.81 29.87 -21.48
CA CYS A 651 2.89 28.40 -21.40
C CYS A 651 1.51 27.71 -21.44
N THR A 652 0.42 28.41 -21.11
CA THR A 652 -0.97 27.90 -21.23
C THR A 652 -1.40 27.65 -22.68
N LEU A 653 -0.65 28.13 -23.67
CA LEU A 653 -0.88 27.88 -25.09
C LEU A 653 0.21 26.99 -25.70
N SER A 654 1.05 26.34 -24.87
CA SER A 654 2.08 25.42 -25.33
C SER A 654 1.49 24.25 -26.16
N SER A 655 2.28 23.79 -27.12
CA SER A 655 2.01 22.57 -27.88
C SER A 655 2.16 21.31 -27.01
N ASP A 656 3.03 21.37 -25.98
CA ASP A 656 3.16 20.30 -24.99
C ASP A 656 1.99 20.33 -24.00
N LEU A 657 1.29 19.20 -23.91
CA LEU A 657 0.13 19.03 -23.04
C LEU A 657 0.49 19.19 -21.56
N CYS A 658 1.65 18.66 -21.14
CA CYS A 658 2.03 18.66 -19.73
C CYS A 658 2.28 20.08 -19.24
N MET A 659 3.14 20.82 -19.97
CA MET A 659 3.41 22.23 -19.74
C MET A 659 2.12 23.06 -19.73
N ARG A 660 1.27 22.89 -20.75
CA ARG A 660 0.02 23.64 -20.85
C ARG A 660 -0.91 23.39 -19.67
N HIS A 661 -1.12 22.14 -19.30
CA HIS A 661 -1.98 21.76 -18.19
C HIS A 661 -1.46 22.34 -16.87
N GLY A 662 -0.18 22.13 -16.55
CA GLY A 662 0.41 22.64 -15.32
C GLY A 662 0.41 24.16 -15.25
N ALA A 663 0.71 24.85 -16.36
CA ALA A 663 0.66 26.31 -16.42
C ALA A 663 -0.76 26.86 -16.21
N THR A 664 -1.79 26.19 -16.74
CA THR A 664 -3.19 26.61 -16.56
C THR A 664 -3.62 26.53 -15.10
N LEU A 665 -3.30 25.41 -14.43
CA LEU A 665 -3.56 25.24 -12.99
C LEU A 665 -2.76 26.23 -12.16
N ALA A 666 -1.44 26.30 -12.38
CA ALA A 666 -0.55 27.19 -11.63
C ALA A 666 -0.96 28.66 -11.76
N THR A 667 -1.41 29.10 -12.94
CA THR A 667 -1.90 30.47 -13.11
C THR A 667 -3.16 30.73 -12.28
N GLY A 668 -4.12 29.80 -12.25
CA GLY A 668 -5.32 29.94 -11.42
C GLY A 668 -5.00 30.00 -9.93
N GLU A 669 -4.17 29.07 -9.45
CA GLU A 669 -3.79 28.99 -8.04
C GLU A 669 -2.97 30.20 -7.59
N VAL A 670 -2.03 30.70 -8.40
CA VAL A 670 -1.24 31.90 -8.09
C VAL A 670 -2.13 33.14 -8.05
N VAL A 671 -3.07 33.30 -9.00
CA VAL A 671 -4.02 34.44 -8.97
C VAL A 671 -4.89 34.40 -7.72
N LEU A 672 -5.34 33.21 -7.31
CA LEU A 672 -6.11 33.03 -6.08
C LEU A 672 -5.30 33.37 -4.83
N ALA A 673 -4.04 32.92 -4.75
CA ALA A 673 -3.16 33.23 -3.63
C ALA A 673 -2.82 34.73 -3.53
N LEU A 674 -2.51 35.38 -4.66
CA LEU A 674 -2.26 36.82 -4.69
C LEU A 674 -3.44 37.62 -4.13
N HIS A 675 -4.67 37.22 -4.46
CA HIS A 675 -5.86 37.84 -3.91
C HIS A 675 -6.02 37.59 -2.40
N LYS A 676 -5.75 36.37 -1.92
CA LYS A 676 -5.77 36.05 -0.48
C LYS A 676 -4.75 36.87 0.32
N ASP A 677 -3.61 37.19 -0.28
CA ASP A 677 -2.58 38.07 0.31
C ASP A 677 -2.85 39.56 0.07
N ASN A 678 -4.07 39.94 -0.36
CA ASN A 678 -4.52 41.30 -0.64
C ASN A 678 -3.72 42.04 -1.73
N TYR A 679 -3.04 41.32 -2.63
CA TYR A 679 -2.34 41.92 -3.76
C TYR A 679 -3.29 42.15 -4.94
N VAL A 680 -3.38 43.41 -5.39
CA VAL A 680 -4.24 43.80 -6.52
C VAL A 680 -3.46 43.70 -7.83
N LEU A 681 -3.89 42.81 -8.72
CA LEU A 681 -3.34 42.70 -10.07
C LEU A 681 -3.60 43.97 -10.90
N SER A 682 -2.61 44.38 -11.69
CA SER A 682 -2.77 45.50 -12.63
C SER A 682 -3.84 45.20 -13.69
N THR A 683 -4.45 46.25 -14.24
CA THR A 683 -5.53 46.12 -15.24
C THR A 683 -5.10 45.32 -16.47
N ASP A 684 -3.83 45.41 -16.87
CA ASP A 684 -3.31 44.67 -18.01
C ASP A 684 -3.15 43.18 -17.72
N LYS A 685 -2.66 42.83 -16.52
CA LYS A 685 -2.55 41.44 -16.07
C LYS A 685 -3.93 40.81 -15.90
N GLN A 686 -4.90 41.54 -15.33
CA GLN A 686 -6.29 41.07 -15.24
C GLN A 686 -6.87 40.77 -16.64
N LYS A 687 -6.63 41.63 -17.63
CA LYS A 687 -7.05 41.38 -19.02
C LYS A 687 -6.36 40.14 -19.61
N MET A 688 -5.08 39.91 -19.32
CA MET A 688 -4.38 38.70 -19.79
C MET A 688 -4.98 37.43 -19.19
N VAL A 689 -5.23 37.42 -17.87
CA VAL A 689 -5.87 36.30 -17.15
C VAL A 689 -7.28 36.05 -17.70
N ALA A 690 -8.09 37.10 -17.88
CA ALA A 690 -9.45 37.00 -18.42
C ALA A 690 -9.52 36.42 -19.84
N ASN A 691 -8.52 36.68 -20.69
CA ASN A 691 -8.50 36.21 -22.09
C ASN A 691 -7.94 34.80 -22.27
N MET A 692 -7.50 34.14 -21.19
CA MET A 692 -6.84 32.83 -21.28
C MET A 692 -7.78 31.73 -21.80
N VAL A 693 -8.98 31.59 -21.22
CA VAL A 693 -9.96 30.57 -21.67
C VAL A 693 -10.37 30.79 -23.14
N PRO A 694 -10.75 32.02 -23.56
CA PRO A 694 -10.98 32.31 -24.98
C PRO A 694 -9.79 32.00 -25.89
N ALA A 695 -8.55 32.21 -25.43
CA ALA A 695 -7.35 31.90 -26.21
C ALA A 695 -7.14 30.38 -26.37
N ILE A 696 -7.36 29.60 -25.31
CA ILE A 696 -7.31 28.13 -25.32
C ILE A 696 -8.37 27.57 -26.29
N GLU A 697 -9.59 28.12 -26.26
CA GLU A 697 -10.68 27.77 -27.17
C GLU A 697 -10.34 28.08 -28.62
N LYS A 698 -9.85 29.31 -28.89
CA LYS A 698 -9.45 29.74 -30.23
C LYS A 698 -8.34 28.84 -30.80
N ALA A 699 -7.42 28.40 -29.95
CA ALA A 699 -6.36 27.46 -30.30
C ALA A 699 -6.83 25.98 -30.40
N ARG A 700 -8.12 25.71 -30.13
CA ARG A 700 -8.78 24.39 -30.23
C ARG A 700 -8.14 23.32 -29.34
N LEU A 701 -7.63 23.71 -28.17
CA LEU A 701 -6.83 22.85 -27.29
C LEU A 701 -7.65 21.87 -26.43
N TYR A 702 -8.98 21.87 -26.59
CA TYR A 702 -9.88 20.84 -26.04
C TYR A 702 -10.01 19.59 -26.92
N ARG A 703 -9.39 19.58 -28.12
CA ARG A 703 -9.49 18.44 -29.05
C ARG A 703 -8.38 17.42 -28.82
N GLY A 704 -8.67 16.15 -29.13
CA GLY A 704 -7.72 15.03 -29.03
C GLY A 704 -7.60 14.43 -27.63
N LYS A 705 -6.67 13.49 -27.46
CA LYS A 705 -6.52 12.70 -26.22
C LYS A 705 -6.21 13.53 -24.97
N GLY A 706 -5.65 14.74 -25.13
CA GLY A 706 -5.35 15.66 -24.03
C GLY A 706 -6.49 16.62 -23.65
N GLY A 707 -7.61 16.60 -24.38
CA GLY A 707 -8.72 17.54 -24.19
C GLY A 707 -9.41 17.40 -22.84
N GLU A 708 -9.61 16.17 -22.36
CA GLU A 708 -10.24 15.89 -21.07
C GLU A 708 -9.47 16.51 -19.89
N ILE A 709 -8.14 16.33 -19.92
CA ILE A 709 -7.22 16.89 -18.93
C ILE A 709 -7.30 18.42 -18.92
N MET A 710 -7.37 19.04 -20.10
CA MET A 710 -7.52 20.49 -20.22
C MET A 710 -8.88 21.00 -19.75
N ARG A 711 -9.98 20.28 -20.01
CA ARG A 711 -11.33 20.69 -19.56
C ARG A 711 -11.42 20.77 -18.04
N SER A 712 -10.90 19.78 -17.32
CA SER A 712 -10.83 19.83 -15.85
C SER A 712 -9.96 21.00 -15.36
N ALA A 713 -8.77 21.18 -15.94
CA ALA A 713 -7.88 22.29 -15.56
C ALA A 713 -8.47 23.68 -15.83
N VAL A 714 -9.19 23.85 -16.95
CA VAL A 714 -9.89 25.10 -17.26
C VAL A 714 -11.06 25.34 -16.30
N SER A 715 -11.84 24.31 -15.94
CA SER A 715 -12.87 24.48 -14.92
C SER A 715 -12.28 24.96 -13.60
N ARG A 716 -11.18 24.35 -13.13
CA ARG A 716 -10.47 24.80 -11.92
C ARG A 716 -9.93 26.24 -12.05
N PHE A 717 -9.39 26.61 -13.21
CA PHE A 717 -8.96 27.98 -13.49
C PHE A 717 -10.14 28.98 -13.40
N ILE A 718 -11.30 28.63 -13.98
CA ILE A 718 -12.52 29.45 -13.92
C ILE A 718 -13.00 29.61 -12.47
N GLU A 719 -12.97 28.55 -11.67
CA GLU A 719 -13.27 28.61 -10.24
C GLU A 719 -12.36 29.62 -9.52
N CYS A 720 -11.04 29.53 -9.75
CA CYS A 720 -10.05 30.42 -9.12
C CYS A 720 -10.31 31.89 -9.47
N ILE A 721 -10.51 32.23 -10.74
CA ILE A 721 -10.78 33.62 -11.13
C ILE A 721 -12.16 34.10 -10.67
N ALA A 722 -13.14 33.22 -10.51
CA ALA A 722 -14.46 33.57 -9.98
C ALA A 722 -14.39 33.92 -8.49
N ARG A 723 -13.62 33.16 -7.70
CA ARG A 723 -13.36 33.48 -6.29
C ARG A 723 -12.67 34.83 -6.12
N VAL A 724 -11.78 35.19 -7.05
CA VAL A 724 -11.07 36.49 -7.06
C VAL A 724 -11.91 37.63 -7.64
N GLN A 725 -13.00 37.33 -8.36
CA GLN A 725 -13.82 38.30 -9.08
C GLN A 725 -13.01 39.16 -10.08
N VAL A 726 -12.18 38.51 -10.90
CA VAL A 726 -11.44 39.18 -11.98
C VAL A 726 -12.41 39.92 -12.92
N ASN A 727 -12.07 41.14 -13.35
CA ASN A 727 -12.93 41.91 -14.25
C ASN A 727 -13.07 41.24 -15.63
N LEU A 728 -14.27 40.74 -15.94
CA LEU A 728 -14.60 40.08 -17.21
C LEU A 728 -15.53 40.93 -18.09
N THR A 729 -15.27 40.95 -19.40
CA THR A 729 -16.21 41.52 -20.37
C THR A 729 -17.42 40.60 -20.57
N GLU A 730 -18.54 41.17 -21.02
CA GLU A 730 -19.77 40.42 -21.23
C GLU A 730 -19.69 39.28 -22.24
N LYS A 731 -18.80 39.42 -23.22
CA LYS A 731 -18.53 38.35 -24.19
C LYS A 731 -17.76 37.19 -23.55
N ILE A 732 -16.78 37.51 -22.69
CA ILE A 732 -15.98 36.51 -21.98
C ILE A 732 -16.87 35.78 -20.98
N LYS A 733 -17.72 36.48 -20.22
CA LYS A 733 -18.67 35.85 -19.29
C LYS A 733 -19.55 34.79 -19.96
N ARG A 734 -20.07 35.06 -21.16
CA ARG A 734 -20.85 34.08 -21.92
C ARG A 734 -20.02 32.89 -22.38
N SER A 735 -18.83 33.14 -22.95
CA SER A 735 -17.90 32.08 -23.39
C SER A 735 -17.52 31.13 -22.24
N LEU A 736 -17.17 31.66 -21.06
CA LEU A 736 -16.82 30.82 -19.90
C LEU A 736 -18.01 29.97 -19.41
N LEU A 737 -19.22 30.55 -19.40
CA LEU A 737 -20.43 29.81 -19.05
C LEU A 737 -20.71 28.70 -20.07
N ASP A 738 -20.50 28.94 -21.36
CA ASP A 738 -20.64 27.93 -22.41
C ASP A 738 -19.62 26.80 -22.19
N THR A 739 -18.35 27.12 -21.88
CA THR A 739 -17.33 26.12 -21.53
C THR A 739 -17.75 25.24 -20.35
N LEU A 740 -18.25 25.85 -19.27
CA LEU A 740 -18.73 25.12 -18.09
C LEU A 740 -19.94 24.24 -18.43
N THR A 741 -20.88 24.77 -19.22
CA THR A 741 -22.08 24.03 -19.65
C THR A 741 -21.71 22.81 -20.50
N GLU A 742 -20.72 22.94 -21.41
CA GLU A 742 -20.19 21.80 -22.15
C GLU A 742 -19.53 20.77 -21.22
N ASN A 743 -18.75 21.22 -20.24
CA ASN A 743 -18.05 20.35 -19.30
C ASN A 743 -19.03 19.59 -18.39
N LEU A 744 -20.18 20.18 -18.02
CA LEU A 744 -21.26 19.48 -17.31
C LEU A 744 -21.85 18.33 -18.13
N ARG A 745 -21.94 18.48 -19.45
CA ARG A 745 -22.48 17.45 -20.36
C ARG A 745 -21.45 16.38 -20.74
N HIS A 746 -20.25 16.43 -20.17
CA HIS A 746 -19.18 15.49 -20.47
C HIS A 746 -19.39 14.14 -19.76
N PRO A 747 -19.14 12.98 -20.38
CA PRO A 747 -19.37 11.67 -19.76
C PRO A 747 -18.44 11.36 -18.57
N ASN A 748 -17.30 12.03 -18.47
CA ASN A 748 -16.33 11.86 -17.39
C ASN A 748 -16.74 12.67 -16.14
N SER A 749 -17.07 11.98 -15.04
CA SER A 749 -17.53 12.58 -13.78
C SER A 749 -16.53 13.54 -13.15
N HIS A 750 -15.21 13.34 -13.32
CA HIS A 750 -14.21 14.25 -12.79
C HIS A 750 -14.28 15.64 -13.44
N ILE A 751 -14.59 15.70 -14.75
CA ILE A 751 -14.78 16.97 -15.47
C ILE A 751 -16.08 17.64 -15.05
N GLN A 752 -17.15 16.84 -14.87
CA GLN A 752 -18.43 17.34 -14.36
C GLN A 752 -18.24 17.98 -12.98
N ASN A 753 -17.61 17.28 -12.03
CA ASN A 753 -17.37 17.80 -10.68
C ASN A 753 -16.52 19.07 -10.70
N ALA A 754 -15.44 19.12 -11.48
CA ALA A 754 -14.64 20.35 -11.61
C ALA A 754 -15.46 21.52 -12.18
N ALA A 755 -16.36 21.26 -13.14
CA ALA A 755 -17.25 22.27 -13.69
C ALA A 755 -18.33 22.73 -12.71
N VAL A 756 -18.84 21.83 -11.86
CA VAL A 756 -19.81 22.12 -10.79
C VAL A 756 -19.20 23.03 -9.72
N GLU A 757 -18.00 22.70 -9.24
CA GLU A 757 -17.23 23.54 -8.29
C GLU A 757 -16.96 24.94 -8.86
N ALA A 758 -16.59 25.01 -10.14
CA ALA A 758 -16.43 26.27 -10.84
C ALA A 758 -17.74 27.06 -10.94
N LEU A 759 -18.85 26.39 -11.28
CA LEU A 759 -20.16 27.01 -11.42
C LEU A 759 -20.66 27.61 -10.10
N GLU A 760 -20.42 26.93 -8.97
CA GLU A 760 -20.80 27.38 -7.62
C GLU A 760 -20.27 28.79 -7.30
N HIS A 761 -19.02 29.06 -7.71
CA HIS A 761 -18.38 30.37 -7.48
C HIS A 761 -18.62 31.34 -8.63
N TYR A 762 -18.76 30.83 -9.86
CA TYR A 762 -18.93 31.62 -11.07
C TYR A 762 -20.28 32.35 -11.14
N VAL A 763 -21.37 31.66 -10.80
CA VAL A 763 -22.73 32.23 -10.89
C VAL A 763 -22.89 33.44 -9.95
N PRO A 764 -22.52 33.36 -8.66
CA PRO A 764 -22.61 34.50 -7.76
C PRO A 764 -21.72 35.67 -8.19
N ALA A 765 -20.48 35.39 -8.63
CA ALA A 765 -19.50 36.41 -8.97
C ALA A 765 -19.88 37.25 -10.20
N TYR A 766 -20.45 36.63 -11.23
CA TYR A 766 -20.58 37.27 -12.54
C TYR A 766 -22.00 37.37 -13.10
N LEU A 767 -22.94 36.57 -12.60
CA LEU A 767 -24.30 36.49 -13.16
C LEU A 767 -25.37 37.13 -12.27
N LEU A 768 -25.18 37.20 -10.94
CA LEU A 768 -26.17 37.83 -10.05
C LEU A 768 -26.24 39.37 -10.19
N SER A 769 -25.16 40.02 -10.65
CA SER A 769 -25.12 41.47 -10.85
C SER A 769 -25.76 41.94 -12.17
N MET A 770 -26.33 41.02 -12.96
CA MET A 770 -26.94 41.32 -14.25
C MET A 770 -28.45 41.54 -14.12
N GLU A 771 -28.94 42.71 -14.54
CA GLU A 771 -30.36 42.97 -14.78
C GLU A 771 -30.89 42.30 -16.09
N SER A 772 -30.26 41.25 -16.60
CA SER A 772 -30.56 40.72 -17.94
C SER A 772 -31.35 39.41 -17.92
N LYS A 773 -32.27 39.28 -18.89
CA LYS A 773 -33.12 38.10 -19.17
C LYS A 773 -32.39 36.75 -19.27
N GLY A 774 -31.06 36.70 -19.35
CA GLY A 774 -30.26 35.48 -19.47
C GLY A 774 -30.10 34.66 -18.18
N VAL A 775 -30.43 35.24 -17.01
CA VAL A 775 -30.28 34.57 -15.71
C VAL A 775 -31.36 33.49 -15.47
N ASN A 776 -32.60 33.74 -15.92
CA ASN A 776 -33.69 32.75 -15.84
C ASN A 776 -33.49 31.60 -16.86
N ASP A 777 -32.70 31.81 -17.91
CA ASP A 777 -32.44 30.83 -18.97
C ASP A 777 -31.63 29.62 -18.47
N ILE A 778 -30.73 29.81 -17.49
CA ILE A 778 -29.85 28.74 -16.99
C ILE A 778 -30.63 27.69 -16.21
N THR A 779 -31.50 28.11 -15.28
CA THR A 779 -32.33 27.21 -14.47
C THR A 779 -33.27 26.41 -15.36
N SER A 780 -33.98 27.07 -16.29
CA SER A 780 -34.87 26.40 -17.24
C SER A 780 -34.12 25.40 -18.12
N ARG A 781 -32.95 25.79 -18.65
CA ARG A 781 -32.12 24.90 -19.49
C ARG A 781 -31.66 23.65 -18.74
N TYR A 782 -31.22 23.77 -17.49
CA TYR A 782 -30.83 22.59 -16.71
C TYR A 782 -32.02 21.70 -16.34
N LEU A 783 -33.21 22.28 -16.09
CA LEU A 783 -34.43 21.52 -15.85
C LEU A 783 -34.88 20.71 -17.07
N GLU A 784 -34.76 21.27 -18.28
CA GLU A 784 -35.03 20.54 -19.53
C GLU A 784 -34.05 19.37 -19.71
N GLN A 785 -32.77 19.60 -19.41
CA GLN A 785 -31.70 18.61 -19.55
C GLN A 785 -31.79 17.44 -18.55
N LEU A 786 -32.56 17.56 -17.47
CA LEU A 786 -32.83 16.44 -16.55
C LEU A 786 -33.61 15.28 -17.21
N THR A 787 -34.27 15.54 -18.34
CA THR A 787 -34.96 14.52 -19.15
C THR A 787 -34.31 14.27 -20.51
N ASP A 788 -33.05 14.68 -20.68
CA ASP A 788 -32.29 14.45 -21.91
C ASP A 788 -31.98 12.94 -22.09
N PRO A 789 -32.08 12.39 -23.32
CA PRO A 789 -31.65 11.02 -23.59
C PRO A 789 -30.16 10.80 -23.29
N ASN A 790 -29.33 11.84 -23.40
CA ASN A 790 -27.93 11.78 -23.00
C ASN A 790 -27.79 11.78 -21.47
N VAL A 791 -27.42 10.61 -20.94
CA VAL A 791 -27.15 10.37 -19.52
C VAL A 791 -26.16 11.38 -18.92
N ALA A 792 -25.10 11.74 -19.64
CA ALA A 792 -24.11 12.71 -19.16
C ALA A 792 -24.72 14.10 -18.96
N SER A 793 -25.65 14.49 -19.84
CA SER A 793 -26.43 15.73 -19.73
C SER A 793 -27.28 15.73 -18.45
N ARG A 794 -27.97 14.61 -18.15
CA ARG A 794 -28.76 14.45 -16.92
C ARG A 794 -27.90 14.54 -15.67
N ARG A 795 -26.79 13.79 -15.62
CA ARG A 795 -25.84 13.77 -14.50
C ARG A 795 -25.30 15.16 -14.16
N GLY A 796 -24.82 15.88 -15.17
CA GLY A 796 -24.22 17.21 -14.98
C GLY A 796 -25.24 18.29 -14.63
N SER A 797 -26.41 18.27 -15.28
CA SER A 797 -27.46 19.27 -15.04
C SER A 797 -28.07 19.14 -13.65
N ALA A 798 -28.22 17.91 -13.14
CA ALA A 798 -28.60 17.67 -11.76
C ALA A 798 -27.64 18.34 -10.79
N LEU A 799 -26.34 18.04 -10.87
CA LEU A 799 -25.33 18.68 -10.01
C LEU A 799 -25.29 20.21 -10.20
N GLY A 800 -25.41 20.67 -11.45
CA GLY A 800 -25.46 22.10 -11.78
C GLY A 800 -26.61 22.84 -11.10
N LEU A 801 -27.81 22.24 -11.03
CA LEU A 801 -28.95 22.80 -10.29
C LEU A 801 -28.68 22.86 -8.79
N GLY A 802 -28.03 21.82 -8.23
CA GLY A 802 -27.63 21.78 -6.82
C GLY A 802 -26.73 22.95 -6.40
N VAL A 803 -25.85 23.42 -7.29
CA VAL A 803 -24.91 24.49 -6.97
C VAL A 803 -25.43 25.91 -7.23
N LEU A 804 -26.60 26.09 -7.85
CA LEU A 804 -27.14 27.44 -8.10
C LEU A 804 -27.37 28.21 -6.79
N PRO A 805 -27.21 29.55 -6.77
CA PRO A 805 -27.44 30.36 -5.60
C PRO A 805 -28.94 30.55 -5.30
N PHE A 806 -29.25 30.87 -4.05
CA PHE A 806 -30.61 31.05 -3.54
C PHE A 806 -31.48 31.94 -4.43
N GLN A 807 -30.95 33.07 -4.91
CA GLN A 807 -31.69 34.06 -5.70
C GLN A 807 -32.26 33.49 -7.01
N LEU A 808 -31.63 32.45 -7.57
CA LEU A 808 -32.11 31.77 -8.79
C LEU A 808 -33.11 30.66 -8.48
N LEU A 809 -32.89 29.96 -7.37
CA LEU A 809 -33.72 28.84 -6.96
C LEU A 809 -35.05 29.30 -6.35
N ALA A 810 -35.06 30.40 -5.61
CA ALA A 810 -36.24 30.89 -4.89
C ALA A 810 -37.41 31.26 -5.81
N ARG A 811 -37.14 31.71 -7.04
CA ARG A 811 -38.18 32.08 -8.02
C ARG A 811 -38.96 30.88 -8.56
N ASP A 812 -38.26 29.78 -8.87
CA ASP A 812 -38.81 28.59 -9.53
C ASP A 812 -38.66 27.33 -8.65
N TRP A 813 -38.70 27.50 -7.32
CA TRP A 813 -38.38 26.42 -6.37
C TRP A 813 -39.26 25.18 -6.56
N LYS A 814 -40.56 25.36 -6.80
CA LYS A 814 -41.53 24.27 -6.90
C LYS A 814 -41.32 23.41 -8.17
N PRO A 815 -41.20 24.00 -9.39
CA PRO A 815 -40.76 23.26 -10.57
C PRO A 815 -39.42 22.55 -10.39
N VAL A 816 -38.44 23.22 -9.76
CA VAL A 816 -37.10 22.64 -9.54
C VAL A 816 -37.15 21.40 -8.67
N LEU A 817 -37.76 21.50 -7.48
CA LEU A 817 -37.87 20.36 -6.56
C LEU A 817 -38.73 19.24 -7.15
N SER A 818 -39.86 19.57 -7.80
CA SER A 818 -40.72 18.57 -8.43
C SER A 818 -40.00 17.78 -9.51
N LYS A 819 -39.23 18.46 -10.38
CA LYS A 819 -38.46 17.81 -11.44
C LYS A 819 -37.33 16.96 -10.86
N LEU A 820 -36.59 17.46 -9.85
CA LEU A 820 -35.54 16.68 -9.19
C LEU A 820 -36.10 15.43 -8.50
N CYS A 821 -37.23 15.53 -7.80
CA CYS A 821 -37.93 14.36 -7.25
C CYS A 821 -38.27 13.33 -8.33
N SER A 822 -38.76 13.77 -9.50
CA SER A 822 -39.04 12.86 -10.61
C SER A 822 -37.77 12.19 -11.16
N SER A 823 -36.63 12.89 -11.16
CA SER A 823 -35.33 12.38 -11.62
C SER A 823 -34.65 11.45 -10.61
N CYS A 824 -35.12 11.38 -9.37
CA CYS A 824 -34.65 10.40 -8.38
C CYS A 824 -35.34 9.03 -8.55
N ALA A 825 -36.47 8.96 -9.27
CA ALA A 825 -37.18 7.71 -9.49
C ALA A 825 -36.46 6.83 -10.53
N VAL A 826 -36.58 5.51 -10.38
CA VAL A 826 -36.05 4.55 -11.35
C VAL A 826 -36.80 4.68 -12.67
N GLU A 827 -36.07 4.81 -13.77
CA GLU A 827 -36.64 4.98 -15.10
C GLU A 827 -37.38 3.70 -15.57
N ASP A 828 -38.55 3.89 -16.17
CA ASP A 828 -39.41 2.80 -16.67
C ASP A 828 -38.72 2.00 -17.78
N ASN A 829 -38.05 2.69 -18.70
CA ASN A 829 -37.30 2.08 -19.80
C ASN A 829 -35.94 1.56 -19.29
N PRO A 830 -35.65 0.25 -19.39
CA PRO A 830 -34.37 -0.31 -18.97
C PRO A 830 -33.14 0.30 -19.65
N GLU A 831 -33.27 0.79 -20.90
CA GLU A 831 -32.15 1.39 -21.66
C GLU A 831 -31.76 2.79 -21.17
N ASP A 832 -32.69 3.50 -20.54
CA ASP A 832 -32.47 4.85 -20.03
C ASP A 832 -31.97 4.86 -18.58
N ARG A 833 -31.95 3.70 -17.90
CA ARG A 833 -31.60 3.60 -16.49
C ARG A 833 -30.16 4.00 -16.22
N ASP A 834 -29.99 5.02 -15.39
CA ASP A 834 -28.67 5.42 -14.93
C ASP A 834 -28.65 5.76 -13.43
N ALA A 835 -27.99 4.91 -12.65
CA ALA A 835 -27.91 5.11 -11.20
C ALA A 835 -27.16 6.40 -10.83
N GLU A 836 -26.11 6.77 -11.57
CA GLU A 836 -25.32 7.98 -11.28
C GLU A 836 -26.12 9.27 -11.47
N ALA A 837 -26.98 9.33 -12.50
CA ALA A 837 -27.91 10.44 -12.69
C ALA A 837 -28.86 10.56 -11.50
N ARG A 838 -29.40 9.44 -11.00
CA ARG A 838 -30.26 9.43 -9.81
C ARG A 838 -29.52 9.84 -8.54
N VAL A 839 -28.29 9.37 -8.34
CA VAL A 839 -27.41 9.80 -7.23
C VAL A 839 -27.21 11.31 -7.27
N ASN A 840 -26.87 11.85 -8.44
CA ASN A 840 -26.66 13.28 -8.62
C ASN A 840 -27.95 14.07 -8.42
N ALA A 841 -29.10 13.56 -8.86
CA ALA A 841 -30.40 14.16 -8.61
C ALA A 841 -30.74 14.20 -7.11
N VAL A 842 -30.47 13.12 -6.36
CA VAL A 842 -30.66 13.09 -4.90
C VAL A 842 -29.78 14.12 -4.20
N LYS A 843 -28.48 14.16 -4.55
CA LYS A 843 -27.55 15.16 -3.99
C LYS A 843 -27.98 16.59 -4.30
N ALA A 844 -28.40 16.84 -5.53
CA ALA A 844 -28.90 18.14 -5.96
C ALA A 844 -30.20 18.53 -5.24
N LEU A 845 -31.15 17.60 -5.11
CA LEU A 845 -32.41 17.80 -4.40
C LEU A 845 -32.17 18.27 -2.96
N VAL A 846 -31.29 17.58 -2.24
CA VAL A 846 -30.93 17.92 -0.86
C VAL A 846 -30.22 19.27 -0.78
N SER A 847 -29.25 19.52 -1.66
CA SER A 847 -28.52 20.81 -1.69
C SER A 847 -29.43 22.00 -2.01
N VAL A 848 -30.39 21.83 -2.92
CA VAL A 848 -31.41 22.85 -3.22
C VAL A 848 -32.30 23.10 -1.99
N CYS A 849 -32.74 22.06 -1.29
CA CYS A 849 -33.53 22.21 -0.06
C CYS A 849 -32.77 23.02 1.00
N GLU A 850 -31.49 22.73 1.24
CA GLU A 850 -30.68 23.49 2.22
C GLU A 850 -30.52 24.96 1.83
N LYS A 851 -30.21 25.23 0.56
CA LYS A 851 -30.05 26.60 0.09
C LYS A 851 -31.33 27.40 0.21
N LEU A 852 -32.47 26.79 -0.15
CA LEU A 852 -33.78 27.42 -0.04
C LEU A 852 -34.23 27.62 1.40
N THR A 853 -33.71 26.87 2.36
CA THR A 853 -34.09 26.95 3.79
C THR A 853 -33.02 27.62 4.67
N ASP A 854 -32.01 28.23 4.05
CA ASP A 854 -30.98 29.04 4.72
C ASP A 854 -31.61 30.29 5.37
N ALA A 855 -31.56 30.34 6.71
CA ALA A 855 -32.38 31.24 7.54
C ALA A 855 -32.11 32.73 7.29
N GLU A 856 -30.88 33.11 6.94
CA GLU A 856 -30.52 34.52 6.70
C GLU A 856 -31.11 35.07 5.40
N LYS A 857 -31.37 34.21 4.41
CA LYS A 857 -31.85 34.62 3.07
C LYS A 857 -33.33 34.33 2.86
N PHE A 858 -33.88 33.41 3.66
CA PHE A 858 -35.26 32.95 3.58
C PHE A 858 -36.27 34.05 3.93
N SER A 859 -36.02 34.84 4.97
CA SER A 859 -36.94 35.88 5.48
C SER A 859 -37.18 37.04 4.51
N ASP A 860 -36.23 37.29 3.61
CA ASP A 860 -36.23 38.48 2.76
C ASP A 860 -36.96 38.25 1.43
N PHE A 861 -37.17 36.99 1.03
CA PHE A 861 -37.66 36.62 -0.30
C PHE A 861 -38.97 35.83 -0.31
N PHE A 862 -39.27 35.07 0.74
CA PHE A 862 -40.51 34.29 0.82
C PHE A 862 -41.57 35.02 1.64
N SER A 863 -42.81 35.01 1.15
CA SER A 863 -43.97 35.30 2.00
C SER A 863 -44.13 34.19 3.06
N GLU A 864 -44.78 34.46 4.20
CA GLU A 864 -45.05 33.42 5.20
C GLU A 864 -45.78 32.20 4.60
N GLU A 865 -46.70 32.42 3.66
CA GLU A 865 -47.46 31.37 2.98
C GLU A 865 -46.60 30.53 2.01
N ASP A 866 -45.73 31.17 1.22
CA ASP A 866 -44.81 30.47 0.32
C ASP A 866 -43.76 29.68 1.11
N GLY A 867 -43.32 30.24 2.23
CA GLY A 867 -42.41 29.58 3.15
C GLY A 867 -42.99 28.31 3.75
N ILE A 868 -44.21 28.37 4.28
CA ILE A 868 -44.94 27.19 4.79
C ILE A 868 -45.11 26.16 3.67
N SER A 869 -45.46 26.59 2.46
CA SER A 869 -45.63 25.70 1.30
C SER A 869 -44.35 24.95 0.93
N LEU A 870 -43.18 25.58 1.03
CA LEU A 870 -41.89 24.94 0.81
C LEU A 870 -41.62 23.83 1.83
N PHE A 871 -41.77 24.12 3.13
CA PHE A 871 -41.54 23.12 4.18
C PHE A 871 -42.54 21.96 4.11
N LEU A 872 -43.81 22.24 3.78
CA LEU A 872 -44.81 21.19 3.50
C LEU A 872 -44.41 20.33 2.30
N PHE A 873 -43.87 20.93 1.24
CA PHE A 873 -43.38 20.18 0.07
C PHE A 873 -42.16 19.30 0.42
N ILE A 874 -41.23 19.82 1.23
CA ILE A 874 -40.08 19.04 1.72
C ILE A 874 -40.59 17.84 2.54
N ARG A 875 -41.52 18.10 3.46
CA ARG A 875 -42.15 17.08 4.31
C ARG A 875 -42.86 16.00 3.48
N SER A 876 -43.65 16.37 2.48
CA SER A 876 -44.50 15.43 1.75
C SER A 876 -43.81 14.78 0.57
N GLU A 877 -43.24 15.56 -0.35
CA GLU A 877 -42.72 15.08 -1.63
C GLU A 877 -41.25 14.68 -1.52
N VAL A 878 -40.41 15.53 -0.92
CA VAL A 878 -38.96 15.28 -0.85
C VAL A 878 -38.65 14.11 0.08
N MET A 879 -39.20 14.09 1.30
CA MET A 879 -39.01 12.96 2.21
C MET A 879 -39.55 11.65 1.61
N CYS A 880 -40.73 11.67 0.97
CA CYS A 880 -41.28 10.50 0.29
C CYS A 880 -40.36 10.01 -0.84
N CYS A 881 -39.79 10.93 -1.63
CA CYS A 881 -38.83 10.62 -2.67
C CYS A 881 -37.55 9.97 -2.11
N LEU A 882 -37.00 10.51 -1.02
CA LEU A 882 -35.81 9.97 -0.37
C LEU A 882 -36.08 8.59 0.25
N PHE A 883 -37.25 8.37 0.86
CA PHE A 883 -37.65 7.05 1.35
C PHE A 883 -37.77 6.02 0.23
N LYS A 884 -38.33 6.39 -0.93
CA LYS A 884 -38.32 5.54 -2.13
C LYS A 884 -36.89 5.24 -2.62
N GLY A 885 -35.98 6.20 -2.48
CA GLY A 885 -34.56 6.02 -2.78
C GLY A 885 -33.89 4.91 -1.96
N LEU A 886 -34.33 4.64 -0.72
CA LEU A 886 -33.86 3.51 0.10
C LEU A 886 -34.30 2.14 -0.44
N ASP A 887 -35.23 2.09 -1.39
CA ASP A 887 -35.72 0.88 -2.04
C ASP A 887 -35.17 0.72 -3.48
N ASP A 888 -34.17 1.52 -3.89
CA ASP A 888 -33.51 1.37 -5.20
C ASP A 888 -32.55 0.17 -5.19
N TYR A 889 -33.01 -0.96 -5.75
CA TYR A 889 -32.25 -2.20 -5.93
C TYR A 889 -31.80 -2.43 -7.38
N SER A 890 -31.58 -1.34 -8.14
CA SER A 890 -31.11 -1.41 -9.53
C SER A 890 -29.74 -2.09 -9.66
N VAL A 891 -29.56 -2.87 -10.73
CA VAL A 891 -28.33 -3.63 -11.01
C VAL A 891 -27.88 -3.37 -12.45
N ASP A 892 -26.57 -3.25 -12.65
CA ASP A 892 -25.92 -3.29 -13.95
C ASP A 892 -24.70 -4.25 -13.92
N ASN A 893 -23.86 -4.23 -14.96
CA ASN A 893 -22.65 -5.07 -15.05
C ASN A 893 -21.64 -4.85 -13.90
N ARG A 894 -21.76 -3.78 -13.12
CA ARG A 894 -20.93 -3.43 -11.95
C ARG A 894 -21.53 -3.96 -10.64
N GLY A 895 -22.70 -4.60 -10.68
CA GLY A 895 -23.40 -5.12 -9.51
C GLY A 895 -24.53 -4.20 -9.03
N ASP A 896 -24.71 -4.11 -7.70
CA ASP A 896 -25.78 -3.31 -7.06
C ASP A 896 -25.46 -1.81 -7.12
N VAL A 897 -25.70 -1.19 -8.28
CA VAL A 897 -25.52 0.26 -8.48
C VAL A 897 -26.60 1.09 -7.78
N GLY A 898 -27.76 0.50 -7.49
CA GLY A 898 -28.79 1.12 -6.65
C GLY A 898 -28.30 1.46 -5.24
N SER A 899 -27.31 0.71 -4.72
CA SER A 899 -26.69 0.98 -3.42
C SER A 899 -26.12 2.40 -3.30
N TRP A 900 -25.65 3.00 -4.40
CA TRP A 900 -25.16 4.38 -4.42
C TRP A 900 -26.28 5.39 -4.20
N VAL A 901 -27.47 5.12 -4.75
CA VAL A 901 -28.68 5.92 -4.55
C VAL A 901 -29.17 5.79 -3.12
N ARG A 902 -29.18 4.56 -2.56
CA ARG A 902 -29.54 4.32 -1.15
C ARG A 902 -28.63 5.08 -0.19
N GLU A 903 -27.31 5.07 -0.45
CA GLU A 903 -26.32 5.83 0.34
C GLU A 903 -26.58 7.34 0.28
N ALA A 904 -26.81 7.89 -0.92
CA ALA A 904 -27.14 9.31 -1.09
C ALA A 904 -28.50 9.68 -0.44
N ALA A 905 -29.48 8.79 -0.49
CA ALA A 905 -30.79 9.00 0.11
C ALA A 905 -30.74 9.00 1.65
N MET A 906 -29.91 8.15 2.27
CA MET A 906 -29.70 8.19 3.73
C MET A 906 -29.10 9.52 4.19
N ASP A 907 -28.06 10.02 3.51
CA ASP A 907 -27.49 11.35 3.77
C ASP A 907 -28.52 12.46 3.57
N GLY A 908 -29.34 12.35 2.51
CA GLY A 908 -30.42 13.29 2.25
C GLY A 908 -31.51 13.29 3.33
N LEU A 909 -31.89 12.13 3.85
CA LEU A 909 -32.89 11.99 4.90
C LEU A 909 -32.42 12.64 6.20
N GLU A 910 -31.16 12.46 6.56
CA GLU A 910 -30.53 13.12 7.70
C GLU A 910 -30.63 14.65 7.59
N ARG A 911 -30.16 15.21 6.47
CA ARG A 911 -30.11 16.66 6.25
C ARG A 911 -31.49 17.29 6.15
N CYS A 912 -32.42 16.67 5.42
CA CYS A 912 -33.81 17.14 5.34
C CYS A 912 -34.55 17.05 6.68
N THR A 913 -34.23 16.05 7.52
CA THR A 913 -34.77 15.96 8.89
C THR A 913 -34.33 17.16 9.72
N TYR A 914 -33.04 17.53 9.65
CA TYR A 914 -32.52 18.70 10.34
C TYR A 914 -33.20 20.00 9.88
N ILE A 915 -33.45 20.15 8.58
CA ILE A 915 -34.20 21.29 8.02
C ILE A 915 -35.59 21.41 8.66
N LEU A 916 -36.35 20.31 8.69
CA LEU A 916 -37.72 20.30 9.24
C LEU A 916 -37.75 20.56 10.75
N CYS A 917 -36.84 19.92 11.51
CA CYS A 917 -36.77 20.09 12.96
C CYS A 917 -36.34 21.50 13.37
N LYS A 918 -35.42 22.11 12.60
CA LYS A 918 -34.96 23.48 12.83
C LYS A 918 -36.10 24.48 12.65
N ARG A 919 -36.97 24.29 11.65
CA ARG A 919 -38.15 25.15 11.45
C ARG A 919 -39.18 25.01 12.58
N ASP A 920 -39.46 23.78 13.01
CA ASP A 920 -40.38 23.53 14.13
C ASP A 920 -39.91 24.18 15.44
N SER A 921 -38.61 24.21 15.69
CA SER A 921 -38.04 24.85 16.88
C SER A 921 -38.21 26.37 16.92
N LEU A 922 -38.39 27.02 15.75
CA LEU A 922 -38.57 28.47 15.62
C LEU A 922 -40.04 28.91 15.81
N ASP A 923 -41.01 28.05 15.53
CA ASP A 923 -42.46 28.36 15.62
C ASP A 923 -43.09 28.04 17.01
N ILE A 924 -42.31 27.56 17.99
CA ILE A 924 -42.79 27.31 19.36
C ILE A 924 -42.39 28.49 20.26
N PRO A 925 -43.33 29.37 20.67
CA PRO A 925 -43.06 30.31 21.74
C PRO A 925 -42.98 29.55 23.07
N CYS A 926 -41.83 29.70 23.72
CA CYS A 926 -41.49 29.28 25.06
C CYS A 926 -42.69 29.21 26.03
N ARG A 927 -43.13 28.01 26.41
CA ARG A 927 -43.69 27.74 27.74
C ARG A 927 -42.69 26.93 28.52
N SER A 928 -41.70 27.64 29.04
CA SER A 928 -40.87 27.16 30.14
C SER A 928 -41.69 27.12 31.42
N GLN A 929 -41.79 25.93 32.02
CA GLN A 929 -41.68 25.63 33.47
C GLN A 929 -42.53 24.42 33.85
N GLY A 930 -41.87 23.40 34.40
CA GLY A 930 -42.52 22.37 35.21
C GLY A 930 -42.31 20.93 34.72
N PHE A 931 -41.10 20.40 34.84
CA PHE A 931 -40.96 18.97 35.09
C PHE A 931 -41.60 18.67 36.44
N ASN A 932 -42.74 17.95 36.45
CA ASN A 932 -43.09 17.00 37.51
C ASN A 932 -44.33 16.15 37.14
N SER A 933 -44.19 14.85 37.38
CA SER A 933 -45.20 13.82 37.73
C SER A 933 -46.31 13.43 36.73
N ILE A 934 -46.16 12.19 36.20
CA ILE A 934 -47.10 11.03 36.18
C ILE A 934 -48.61 11.36 36.09
N THR A 935 -49.34 10.79 35.12
CA THR A 935 -50.36 9.69 35.27
C THR A 935 -51.13 9.51 33.94
N GLU A 936 -51.41 8.25 33.60
CA GLU A 936 -52.38 7.82 32.56
C GLU A 936 -53.79 8.37 32.82
N LEU A 937 -54.54 8.67 31.74
CA LEU A 937 -55.87 8.10 31.41
C LEU A 937 -56.60 8.96 30.36
N HIS A 938 -57.19 8.25 29.39
CA HIS A 938 -58.35 8.57 28.54
C HIS A 938 -58.87 10.01 28.45
N ASP A 939 -58.98 10.53 27.21
CA ASP A 939 -60.32 10.78 26.64
C ASP A 939 -60.29 10.90 25.11
N LYS A 940 -61.18 10.14 24.48
CA LYS A 940 -61.60 10.31 23.08
C LYS A 940 -62.68 11.39 23.08
N GLU A 941 -62.55 12.35 22.16
CA GLU A 941 -63.60 13.14 21.49
C GLU A 941 -63.25 14.64 21.41
N SER A 942 -62.57 15.01 20.32
CA SER A 942 -62.77 16.28 19.58
C SER A 942 -61.78 16.34 18.41
N ALA A 943 -61.94 15.42 17.46
CA ALA A 943 -61.41 15.62 16.12
C ALA A 943 -62.25 16.71 15.45
N GLN A 944 -61.63 17.81 14.99
CA GLN A 944 -61.66 18.14 13.55
C GLN A 944 -60.97 19.44 13.09
N ASN A 945 -60.42 20.35 13.91
CA ASN A 945 -59.99 21.66 13.36
C ASN A 945 -58.58 22.22 13.69
N ASP A 946 -57.64 21.44 14.24
CA ASP A 946 -56.31 21.95 14.65
C ASP A 946 -55.10 21.21 14.03
N GLN A 947 -55.25 20.60 12.85
CA GLN A 947 -54.17 19.83 12.20
C GLN A 947 -53.24 20.72 11.36
N ILE A 948 -52.20 21.30 11.99
CA ILE A 948 -50.79 21.38 11.55
C ILE A 948 -50.08 22.11 12.69
N LYS A 949 -49.44 21.38 13.60
CA LYS A 949 -48.63 21.96 14.70
C LYS A 949 -47.13 21.61 14.63
N SER A 950 -46.71 20.78 13.67
CA SER A 950 -45.30 20.41 13.48
C SER A 950 -45.02 19.86 12.06
N PHE A 951 -43.96 20.34 11.43
CA PHE A 951 -43.42 19.88 10.15
C PHE A 951 -42.74 18.51 10.26
N PHE A 952 -42.19 18.14 11.42
CA PHE A 952 -41.58 16.82 11.66
C PHE A 952 -42.34 16.01 12.73
N ASP A 953 -43.16 15.06 12.30
CA ASP A 953 -44.03 14.28 13.20
C ASP A 953 -43.48 12.88 13.57
N ALA A 954 -44.19 12.22 14.47
CA ALA A 954 -43.85 10.88 14.95
C ALA A 954 -43.87 9.80 13.85
N ASN A 955 -44.65 9.98 12.78
CA ASN A 955 -44.68 9.05 11.65
C ASN A 955 -43.42 9.19 10.81
N LEU A 956 -43.00 10.42 10.50
CA LEU A 956 -41.73 10.70 9.82
C LEU A 956 -40.53 10.21 10.64
N ALA A 957 -40.51 10.43 11.96
CA ALA A 957 -39.46 9.91 12.83
C ALA A 957 -39.38 8.38 12.79
N THR A 958 -40.53 7.69 12.80
CA THR A 958 -40.59 6.22 12.72
C THR A 958 -40.11 5.70 11.37
N ASN A 959 -40.52 6.33 10.27
CA ASN A 959 -40.09 5.96 8.91
C ASN A 959 -38.61 6.27 8.67
N LEU A 960 -38.09 7.36 9.24
CA LEU A 960 -36.67 7.73 9.21
C LEU A 960 -35.81 6.66 9.87
N VAL A 961 -36.06 6.39 11.15
CA VAL A 961 -35.29 5.40 11.91
C VAL A 961 -35.49 4.01 11.33
N GLY A 962 -36.72 3.63 10.99
CA GLY A 962 -37.01 2.34 10.37
C GLY A 962 -36.30 2.16 9.03
N GLY A 963 -36.37 3.14 8.14
CA GLY A 963 -35.72 3.11 6.82
C GLY A 963 -34.18 2.98 6.92
N ILE A 964 -33.56 3.73 7.82
CA ILE A 964 -32.10 3.65 8.04
C ILE A 964 -31.72 2.33 8.71
N ALA A 965 -32.47 1.90 9.74
CA ALA A 965 -32.20 0.65 10.44
C ALA A 965 -32.36 -0.58 9.54
N LYS A 966 -33.28 -0.53 8.56
CA LYS A 966 -33.37 -1.53 7.48
C LYS A 966 -32.03 -1.64 6.74
N GLN A 967 -31.46 -0.52 6.30
CA GLN A 967 -30.16 -0.50 5.60
C GLN A 967 -29.01 -1.00 6.49
N ALA A 968 -29.08 -0.77 7.81
CA ALA A 968 -28.08 -1.23 8.78
C ALA A 968 -28.02 -2.76 8.96
N VAL A 969 -29.05 -3.50 8.52
CA VAL A 969 -29.09 -4.98 8.54
C VAL A 969 -29.08 -5.62 7.15
N GLU A 970 -28.78 -4.84 6.10
CA GLU A 970 -28.60 -5.38 4.75
C GLU A 970 -27.22 -6.03 4.53
N LYS A 971 -27.07 -6.69 3.38
CA LYS A 971 -25.92 -7.54 3.08
C LYS A 971 -24.60 -6.81 2.85
N MET A 972 -24.60 -5.53 2.47
CA MET A 972 -23.40 -4.80 2.05
C MET A 972 -22.74 -4.07 3.22
N ASP A 973 -21.47 -4.38 3.50
CA ASP A 973 -20.71 -3.81 4.62
C ASP A 973 -20.69 -2.28 4.59
N LYS A 974 -20.42 -1.67 3.43
CA LYS A 974 -20.40 -0.22 3.24
C LYS A 974 -21.75 0.44 3.57
N ILE A 975 -22.85 -0.18 3.17
CA ILE A 975 -24.21 0.34 3.41
C ILE A 975 -24.56 0.22 4.90
N ARG A 976 -24.24 -0.91 5.53
CA ARG A 976 -24.45 -1.07 6.98
C ARG A 976 -23.69 -0.03 7.79
N GLU A 977 -22.42 0.19 7.43
CA GLU A 977 -21.58 1.18 8.10
C GLU A 977 -22.10 2.60 7.91
N SER A 978 -22.49 2.96 6.69
CA SER A 978 -23.09 4.27 6.39
C SER A 978 -24.40 4.48 7.16
N ALA A 979 -25.31 3.50 7.13
CA ALA A 979 -26.59 3.56 7.82
C ALA A 979 -26.44 3.73 9.34
N ALA A 980 -25.56 2.94 9.95
CA ALA A 980 -25.31 3.03 11.39
C ALA A 980 -24.72 4.39 11.80
N ARG A 981 -23.78 4.94 11.00
CA ARG A 981 -23.22 6.28 11.23
C ARG A 981 -24.25 7.40 11.03
N VAL A 982 -25.10 7.31 10.01
CA VAL A 982 -26.21 8.25 9.80
C VAL A 982 -27.15 8.23 10.99
N LEU A 983 -27.55 7.04 11.47
CA LEU A 983 -28.41 6.91 12.64
C LEU A 983 -27.74 7.45 13.91
N GLN A 984 -26.45 7.19 14.10
CA GLN A 984 -25.66 7.76 15.21
C GLN A 984 -25.68 9.29 15.17
N ARG A 985 -25.46 9.92 14.01
CA ARG A 985 -25.53 11.38 13.86
C ARG A 985 -26.93 11.92 14.15
N ILE A 986 -28.00 11.24 13.73
CA ILE A 986 -29.38 11.65 14.04
C ILE A 986 -29.67 11.58 15.56
N LEU A 987 -29.15 10.57 16.26
CA LEU A 987 -29.36 10.39 17.70
C LEU A 987 -28.54 11.36 18.56
N TYR A 988 -27.32 11.69 18.18
CA TYR A 988 -26.39 12.47 19.01
C TYR A 988 -26.00 13.84 18.42
N ASN A 989 -26.80 14.39 17.51
CA ASN A 989 -26.53 15.73 17.00
C ASN A 989 -26.65 16.78 18.12
N GLU A 990 -25.56 17.49 18.42
CA GLU A 990 -25.51 18.50 19.48
C GLU A 990 -26.27 19.79 19.12
N THR A 991 -26.41 20.08 17.82
CA THR A 991 -26.98 21.33 17.32
C THR A 991 -28.50 21.27 17.10
N ILE A 992 -29.01 20.13 16.61
CA ILE A 992 -30.43 19.95 16.26
C ILE A 992 -30.93 18.68 16.92
N PHE A 993 -31.77 18.85 17.94
CA PHE A 993 -32.48 17.74 18.55
C PHE A 993 -33.63 17.27 17.65
N VAL A 994 -33.59 16.02 17.21
CA VAL A 994 -34.67 15.41 16.43
C VAL A 994 -35.76 14.89 17.38
N PRO A 995 -36.97 15.49 17.41
CA PRO A 995 -38.04 15.09 18.33
C PRO A 995 -38.77 13.82 17.85
N HIS A 996 -39.67 13.31 18.69
CA HIS A 996 -40.60 12.20 18.36
C HIS A 996 -39.99 10.84 17.99
N ILE A 997 -38.68 10.64 18.18
CA ILE A 997 -38.04 9.32 18.04
C ILE A 997 -38.55 8.38 19.14
N HIS A 998 -39.36 7.40 18.75
CA HIS A 998 -39.87 6.37 19.65
C HIS A 998 -38.73 5.50 20.19
N TYR A 999 -38.75 5.23 21.50
CA TYR A 999 -37.76 4.41 22.20
C TYR A 999 -36.31 4.91 22.07
N ARG A 1000 -36.09 6.23 22.02
CA ARG A 1000 -34.75 6.85 21.87
C ARG A 1000 -33.67 6.25 22.78
N GLY A 1001 -33.94 6.09 24.08
CA GLY A 1001 -32.95 5.51 25.01
C GLY A 1001 -32.54 4.07 24.68
N LYS A 1002 -33.44 3.25 24.11
CA LYS A 1002 -33.08 1.91 23.61
C LYS A 1002 -32.24 1.99 22.34
N LEU A 1003 -32.54 2.93 21.45
CA LEU A 1003 -31.76 3.16 20.23
C LEU A 1003 -30.35 3.66 20.55
N GLU A 1004 -30.19 4.53 21.55
CA GLU A 1004 -28.91 5.03 22.04
C GLU A 1004 -28.04 3.90 22.64
N ASN A 1005 -28.65 2.93 23.33
CA ASN A 1005 -27.93 1.75 23.81
C ASN A 1005 -27.46 0.83 22.66
N ILE A 1006 -28.28 0.70 21.61
CA ILE A 1006 -27.96 -0.12 20.44
C ILE A 1006 -26.85 0.53 19.61
N VAL A 1007 -26.93 1.85 19.43
CA VAL A 1007 -25.99 2.70 18.68
C VAL A 1007 -25.36 3.70 19.65
N PRO A 1008 -24.25 3.34 20.33
CA PRO A 1008 -23.60 4.23 21.28
C PRO A 1008 -22.81 5.36 20.58
N ASN A 1009 -22.50 6.44 21.31
CA ASN A 1009 -21.70 7.57 20.82
C ASN A 1009 -20.19 7.37 21.06
N GLU A 1010 -19.60 6.30 20.51
CA GLU A 1010 -18.16 6.02 20.60
C GLU A 1010 -17.46 6.25 19.25
N ALA A 1011 -16.20 6.70 19.30
CA ALA A 1011 -15.32 6.75 18.13
C ALA A 1011 -14.82 5.34 17.76
N ASP A 1012 -14.56 5.09 16.48
CA ASP A 1012 -13.98 3.84 15.95
C ASP A 1012 -14.83 2.55 16.07
N ILE A 1013 -16.16 2.67 16.04
CA ILE A 1013 -17.05 1.50 15.98
C ILE A 1013 -17.01 0.84 14.59
N LYS A 1014 -16.76 -0.47 14.55
CA LYS A 1014 -16.66 -1.27 13.32
C LYS A 1014 -18.02 -1.76 12.80
N TRP A 1015 -18.90 -0.84 12.44
CA TRP A 1015 -20.26 -1.14 11.92
C TRP A 1015 -20.29 -2.01 10.66
N GLY A 1016 -19.21 -2.03 9.87
CA GLY A 1016 -19.08 -2.91 8.72
C GLY A 1016 -19.03 -4.40 9.07
N VAL A 1017 -18.64 -4.78 10.30
CA VAL A 1017 -18.42 -6.18 10.72
C VAL A 1017 -19.74 -6.87 11.10
N PRO A 1018 -20.19 -7.92 10.37
CA PRO A 1018 -21.45 -8.63 10.63
C PRO A 1018 -21.64 -9.09 12.09
N ALA A 1019 -20.60 -9.69 12.67
CA ALA A 1019 -20.65 -10.25 14.02
C ALA A 1019 -20.86 -9.17 15.10
N PHE A 1020 -20.56 -7.91 14.79
CA PHE A 1020 -20.78 -6.78 15.69
C PHE A 1020 -22.12 -6.09 15.43
N SER A 1021 -22.47 -5.83 14.16
CA SER A 1021 -23.66 -5.06 13.80
C SER A 1021 -24.97 -5.82 14.01
N TYR A 1022 -25.07 -7.08 13.59
CA TYR A 1022 -26.33 -7.83 13.63
C TYR A 1022 -26.87 -8.03 15.05
N PRO A 1023 -26.09 -8.51 16.04
CA PRO A 1023 -26.61 -8.74 17.39
C PRO A 1023 -27.18 -7.48 18.06
N ARG A 1024 -26.71 -6.29 17.66
CA ARG A 1024 -27.21 -5.00 18.15
C ARG A 1024 -28.52 -4.61 17.46
N PHE A 1025 -28.52 -4.55 16.13
CA PHE A 1025 -29.71 -4.10 15.38
C PHE A 1025 -30.89 -5.08 15.44
N VAL A 1026 -30.64 -6.39 15.63
CA VAL A 1026 -31.69 -7.40 15.80
C VAL A 1026 -32.52 -7.16 17.07
N GLN A 1027 -31.97 -6.48 18.10
CA GLN A 1027 -32.73 -6.13 19.31
C GLN A 1027 -33.93 -5.20 19.00
N LEU A 1028 -33.89 -4.47 17.89
CA LEU A 1028 -35.01 -3.63 17.42
C LEU A 1028 -36.23 -4.44 17.00
N LEU A 1029 -36.13 -5.77 16.82
CA LEU A 1029 -37.28 -6.64 16.59
C LEU A 1029 -38.24 -6.67 17.78
N GLN A 1030 -37.79 -6.32 18.99
CA GLN A 1030 -38.67 -6.20 20.17
C GLN A 1030 -39.61 -4.99 20.07
N LEU A 1031 -39.33 -4.05 19.15
CA LEU A 1031 -40.06 -2.81 19.00
C LEU A 1031 -40.93 -2.90 17.75
N SER A 1032 -42.25 -3.04 17.94
CA SER A 1032 -43.23 -3.26 16.86
C SER A 1032 -43.25 -2.16 15.79
N CYS A 1033 -42.82 -0.94 16.11
CA CYS A 1033 -42.70 0.16 15.16
C CYS A 1033 -41.53 0.00 14.17
N TYR A 1034 -40.49 -0.75 14.54
CA TYR A 1034 -39.30 -0.97 13.71
C TYR A 1034 -39.19 -2.40 13.16
N SER A 1035 -39.88 -3.37 13.75
CA SER A 1035 -39.73 -4.80 13.45
C SER A 1035 -39.84 -5.13 11.95
N LYS A 1036 -40.88 -4.61 11.27
CA LYS A 1036 -41.08 -4.76 9.81
C LYS A 1036 -39.91 -4.27 8.97
N TYR A 1037 -39.29 -3.16 9.37
CA TYR A 1037 -38.14 -2.58 8.67
C TYR A 1037 -36.91 -3.46 8.83
N ILE A 1038 -36.63 -3.90 10.06
CA ILE A 1038 -35.49 -4.77 10.38
C ILE A 1038 -35.61 -6.10 9.63
N ILE A 1039 -36.77 -6.75 9.68
CA ILE A 1039 -36.99 -8.01 8.94
C ILE A 1039 -36.79 -7.79 7.44
N SER A 1040 -37.27 -6.69 6.87
CA SER A 1040 -37.10 -6.43 5.43
C SER A 1040 -35.65 -6.31 4.98
N GLY A 1041 -34.72 -5.85 5.83
CA GLY A 1041 -33.28 -5.85 5.53
C GLY A 1041 -32.61 -7.18 5.91
N LEU A 1042 -32.99 -7.77 7.04
CA LEU A 1042 -32.36 -8.97 7.59
C LEU A 1042 -32.56 -10.19 6.70
N VAL A 1043 -33.74 -10.35 6.07
CA VAL A 1043 -33.99 -11.45 5.12
C VAL A 1043 -33.08 -11.41 3.89
N ILE A 1044 -32.64 -10.22 3.46
CA ILE A 1044 -31.70 -10.05 2.34
C ILE A 1044 -30.33 -10.61 2.72
N SER A 1045 -29.95 -10.50 3.99
CA SER A 1045 -28.68 -10.97 4.53
C SER A 1045 -28.69 -12.48 4.81
N ILE A 1046 -29.77 -13.00 5.41
CA ILE A 1046 -29.94 -14.43 5.69
C ILE A 1046 -30.10 -15.24 4.40
N GLY A 1047 -30.95 -14.78 3.48
CA GLY A 1047 -31.15 -15.45 2.19
C GLY A 1047 -30.09 -15.16 1.12
N GLY A 1048 -29.01 -14.47 1.49
CA GLY A 1048 -27.91 -14.11 0.60
C GLY A 1048 -26.99 -15.29 0.23
N LEU A 1049 -26.09 -15.06 -0.73
CA LEU A 1049 -25.13 -16.08 -1.22
C LEU A 1049 -23.87 -16.20 -0.35
N GLN A 1050 -23.51 -15.17 0.43
CA GLN A 1050 -22.29 -15.17 1.24
C GLN A 1050 -22.49 -15.94 2.54
N ASP A 1051 -21.74 -17.03 2.71
CA ASP A 1051 -21.89 -17.92 3.87
C ASP A 1051 -21.54 -17.29 5.22
N SER A 1052 -20.48 -16.47 5.28
CA SER A 1052 -20.08 -15.78 6.52
C SER A 1052 -21.15 -14.81 7.00
N LEU A 1053 -21.69 -14.02 6.08
CA LEU A 1053 -22.79 -13.09 6.30
C LEU A 1053 -24.04 -13.83 6.77
N ARG A 1054 -24.46 -14.84 6.01
CA ARG A 1054 -25.65 -15.66 6.30
C ARG A 1054 -25.56 -16.26 7.70
N LYS A 1055 -24.42 -16.85 8.06
CA LYS A 1055 -24.20 -17.45 9.39
C LYS A 1055 -24.31 -16.41 10.49
N ALA A 1056 -23.67 -15.25 10.35
CA ALA A 1056 -23.71 -14.19 11.35
C ALA A 1056 -25.13 -13.61 11.54
N SER A 1057 -25.83 -13.29 10.45
CA SER A 1057 -27.19 -12.74 10.50
C SER A 1057 -28.21 -13.78 11.01
N LEU A 1058 -28.06 -15.04 10.61
CA LEU A 1058 -28.94 -16.12 11.07
C LEU A 1058 -28.69 -16.44 12.54
N SER A 1059 -27.44 -16.53 12.99
CA SER A 1059 -27.10 -16.73 14.41
C SER A 1059 -27.74 -15.64 15.25
N ALA A 1060 -27.54 -14.36 14.90
CA ALA A 1060 -28.12 -13.25 15.65
C ALA A 1060 -29.66 -13.32 15.75
N LEU A 1061 -30.36 -13.74 14.68
CA LEU A 1061 -31.80 -13.94 14.70
C LEU A 1061 -32.21 -15.12 15.61
N LEU A 1062 -31.48 -16.24 15.55
CA LEU A 1062 -31.75 -17.40 16.39
C LEU A 1062 -31.50 -17.10 17.87
N ASP A 1063 -30.40 -16.42 18.18
CA ASP A 1063 -30.05 -15.99 19.54
C ASP A 1063 -31.16 -15.07 20.11
N TYR A 1064 -31.70 -14.17 19.28
CA TYR A 1064 -32.84 -13.33 19.65
C TYR A 1064 -34.10 -14.15 19.97
N LEU A 1065 -34.45 -15.12 19.12
CA LEU A 1065 -35.61 -15.98 19.33
C LEU A 1065 -35.45 -16.90 20.56
N GLN A 1066 -34.22 -17.29 20.90
CA GLN A 1066 -33.92 -18.17 22.03
C GLN A 1066 -33.70 -17.42 23.36
N SER A 1067 -33.50 -16.10 23.34
CA SER A 1067 -33.19 -15.31 24.55
C SER A 1067 -34.34 -15.33 25.59
N THR A 1068 -34.05 -15.94 26.73
CA THR A 1068 -34.94 -16.20 27.88
C THR A 1068 -35.14 -14.96 28.76
N GLU A 1069 -35.77 -13.92 28.22
CA GLU A 1069 -36.37 -12.88 29.07
C GLU A 1069 -37.88 -13.15 29.16
N THR A 1070 -38.26 -13.81 30.26
CA THR A 1070 -39.60 -14.26 30.71
C THR A 1070 -40.19 -15.52 30.05
N GLU A 1071 -40.14 -16.63 30.80
CA GLU A 1071 -40.88 -17.87 30.53
C GLU A 1071 -42.39 -17.55 30.36
N GLY A 1072 -42.87 -17.59 29.12
CA GLY A 1072 -44.26 -17.29 28.75
C GLY A 1072 -44.43 -16.54 27.42
N GLN A 1073 -43.37 -15.94 26.86
CA GLN A 1073 -43.45 -15.11 25.63
C GLN A 1073 -42.84 -15.74 24.35
N ASN A 1074 -42.29 -16.95 24.36
CA ASN A 1074 -41.62 -17.51 23.16
C ASN A 1074 -42.55 -17.61 21.93
N ASN A 1075 -43.80 -18.07 22.11
CA ASN A 1075 -44.79 -18.14 21.02
C ASN A 1075 -45.14 -16.75 20.43
N SER A 1076 -44.96 -15.67 21.20
CA SER A 1076 -45.27 -14.29 20.76
C SER A 1076 -44.22 -13.70 19.80
N ARG A 1077 -42.94 -14.06 19.96
CA ARG A 1077 -41.85 -13.55 19.12
C ARG A 1077 -41.85 -14.21 17.75
N GLU A 1078 -42.08 -15.53 17.73
CA GLU A 1078 -42.24 -16.30 16.49
C GLU A 1078 -43.46 -15.80 15.69
N PHE A 1079 -44.58 -15.54 16.37
CA PHE A 1079 -45.78 -14.98 15.74
C PHE A 1079 -45.56 -13.56 15.17
N ALA A 1080 -44.86 -12.69 15.90
CA ALA A 1080 -44.51 -11.36 15.40
C ALA A 1080 -43.61 -11.44 14.16
N LEU A 1081 -42.59 -12.32 14.20
CA LEU A 1081 -41.70 -12.58 13.08
C LEU A 1081 -42.46 -13.08 11.84
N SER A 1082 -43.39 -14.01 12.02
CA SER A 1082 -44.17 -14.58 10.90
C SER A 1082 -45.07 -13.52 10.23
N THR A 1083 -45.67 -12.64 11.03
CA THR A 1083 -46.47 -11.49 10.54
C THR A 1083 -45.60 -10.50 9.75
N ASP A 1084 -44.40 -10.20 10.24
CA ASP A 1084 -43.48 -9.27 9.58
C ASP A 1084 -42.91 -9.85 8.27
N ILE A 1085 -42.62 -11.15 8.22
CA ILE A 1085 -42.21 -11.83 6.98
C ILE A 1085 -43.32 -11.79 5.92
N LEU A 1086 -44.58 -12.03 6.30
CA LEU A 1086 -45.71 -11.88 5.38
C LEU A 1086 -45.83 -10.46 4.84
N TRP A 1087 -45.61 -9.46 5.70
CA TRP A 1087 -45.58 -8.06 5.26
C TRP A 1087 -44.48 -7.81 4.23
N VAL A 1088 -43.28 -8.39 4.39
CA VAL A 1088 -42.20 -8.27 3.39
C VAL A 1088 -42.61 -8.89 2.05
N LEU A 1089 -43.22 -10.09 2.06
CA LEU A 1089 -43.71 -10.74 0.83
C LEU A 1089 -44.77 -9.88 0.11
N GLN A 1090 -45.64 -9.22 0.86
CA GLN A 1090 -46.67 -8.34 0.31
C GLN A 1090 -46.10 -7.02 -0.21
N LYS A 1091 -45.20 -6.36 0.56
CA LYS A 1091 -44.62 -5.07 0.20
C LYS A 1091 -43.74 -5.13 -1.03
N TYR A 1092 -42.87 -6.14 -1.12
CA TYR A 1092 -41.87 -6.27 -2.19
C TYR A 1092 -42.29 -7.23 -3.30
N LYS A 1093 -43.59 -7.39 -3.52
CA LYS A 1093 -44.17 -8.24 -4.57
C LYS A 1093 -43.50 -7.98 -5.93
N ARG A 1094 -43.07 -9.03 -6.61
CA ARG A 1094 -42.29 -9.02 -7.88
C ARG A 1094 -40.90 -8.34 -7.82
N CYS A 1095 -40.40 -7.98 -6.64
CA CYS A 1095 -39.02 -7.53 -6.46
C CYS A 1095 -38.13 -8.73 -6.11
N ASP A 1096 -37.62 -9.43 -7.12
CA ASP A 1096 -36.86 -10.68 -6.94
C ASP A 1096 -35.65 -10.53 -6.01
N ARG A 1097 -35.06 -9.33 -5.93
CA ARG A 1097 -33.92 -9.03 -5.06
C ARG A 1097 -34.23 -9.15 -3.58
N VAL A 1098 -35.49 -8.91 -3.19
CA VAL A 1098 -35.95 -9.08 -1.81
C VAL A 1098 -36.69 -10.41 -1.67
N ILE A 1099 -37.54 -10.78 -2.64
CA ILE A 1099 -38.37 -11.99 -2.57
C ILE A 1099 -37.53 -13.26 -2.54
N ILE A 1100 -36.51 -13.41 -3.40
CA ILE A 1100 -35.71 -14.65 -3.42
C ILE A 1100 -35.00 -14.88 -2.07
N PRO A 1101 -34.28 -13.89 -1.48
CA PRO A 1101 -33.74 -14.04 -0.14
C PRO A 1101 -34.80 -14.28 0.95
N THR A 1102 -35.97 -13.65 0.85
CA THR A 1102 -37.09 -13.90 1.78
C THR A 1102 -37.56 -15.35 1.71
N LEU A 1103 -37.74 -15.91 0.50
CA LEU A 1103 -38.11 -17.32 0.34
C LEU A 1103 -37.05 -18.26 0.91
N LYS A 1104 -35.76 -18.02 0.62
CA LYS A 1104 -34.66 -18.80 1.22
C LYS A 1104 -34.61 -18.68 2.74
N THR A 1105 -34.93 -17.52 3.30
CA THR A 1105 -35.01 -17.33 4.75
C THR A 1105 -36.15 -18.15 5.34
N ILE A 1106 -37.32 -18.13 4.70
CA ILE A 1106 -38.48 -18.95 5.10
C ILE A 1106 -38.14 -20.45 5.05
N GLU A 1107 -37.50 -20.91 3.98
CA GLU A 1107 -37.01 -22.29 3.83
C GLU A 1107 -36.07 -22.70 4.98
N ILE A 1108 -35.08 -21.86 5.30
CA ILE A 1108 -34.14 -22.10 6.42
C ILE A 1108 -34.90 -22.19 7.75
N LEU A 1109 -35.86 -21.29 8.00
CA LEU A 1109 -36.63 -21.28 9.24
C LEU A 1109 -37.57 -22.50 9.36
N PHE A 1110 -38.14 -22.98 8.26
CA PHE A 1110 -38.89 -24.24 8.21
C PHE A 1110 -37.98 -25.44 8.51
N SER A 1111 -36.79 -25.50 7.91
CA SER A 1111 -35.82 -26.59 8.15
C SER A 1111 -35.40 -26.70 9.63
N LYS A 1112 -35.41 -25.58 10.36
CA LYS A 1112 -35.10 -25.50 11.79
C LYS A 1112 -36.32 -25.68 12.71
N LYS A 1113 -37.51 -25.95 12.14
CA LYS A 1113 -38.79 -26.15 12.85
C LYS A 1113 -39.28 -24.95 13.69
N ILE A 1114 -38.75 -23.75 13.46
CA ILE A 1114 -39.12 -22.54 14.23
C ILE A 1114 -40.54 -22.09 13.87
N LEU A 1115 -40.84 -22.04 12.57
CA LEU A 1115 -42.16 -21.62 12.07
C LEU A 1115 -43.25 -22.71 12.22
N LEU A 1116 -42.91 -23.86 12.80
CA LEU A 1116 -43.84 -24.98 13.00
C LEU A 1116 -44.39 -25.04 14.44
N ASN A 1117 -43.78 -24.32 15.39
CA ASN A 1117 -44.13 -24.40 16.81
C ASN A 1117 -45.22 -23.38 17.25
N MET A 1118 -45.78 -22.58 16.33
CA MET A 1118 -46.71 -21.47 16.62
C MET A 1118 -48.18 -21.88 16.80
N GLU A 1119 -48.47 -23.13 17.16
CA GLU A 1119 -49.82 -23.68 17.37
C GLU A 1119 -50.81 -23.30 16.23
N ALA A 1120 -51.96 -22.69 16.54
CA ALA A 1120 -53.00 -22.34 15.57
C ALA A 1120 -52.54 -21.31 14.50
N GLN A 1121 -51.53 -20.49 14.79
CA GLN A 1121 -51.07 -19.41 13.90
C GLN A 1121 -50.17 -19.90 12.76
N THR A 1122 -49.58 -21.10 12.90
CA THR A 1122 -48.82 -21.75 11.83
C THR A 1122 -49.67 -21.89 10.55
N THR A 1123 -50.95 -22.26 10.70
CA THR A 1123 -51.87 -22.43 9.56
C THR A 1123 -52.13 -21.12 8.80
N VAL A 1124 -52.27 -20.00 9.54
CA VAL A 1124 -52.50 -18.66 8.97
C VAL A 1124 -51.26 -18.17 8.22
N PHE A 1125 -50.08 -18.36 8.81
CA PHE A 1125 -48.81 -18.02 8.16
C PHE A 1125 -48.61 -18.81 6.86
N CYS A 1126 -48.77 -20.13 6.91
CA CYS A 1126 -48.67 -21.00 5.74
C CYS A 1126 -49.65 -20.59 4.63
N ALA A 1127 -50.88 -20.18 4.98
CA ALA A 1127 -51.85 -19.69 3.98
C ALA A 1127 -51.37 -18.42 3.28
N GLY A 1128 -50.86 -17.44 4.02
CA GLY A 1128 -50.31 -16.21 3.46
C GLY A 1128 -49.06 -16.43 2.60
N VAL A 1129 -48.21 -17.40 2.97
CA VAL A 1129 -47.05 -17.81 2.16
C VAL A 1129 -47.51 -18.47 0.86
N LEU A 1130 -48.48 -19.39 0.90
CA LEU A 1130 -49.03 -20.03 -0.31
C LEU A 1130 -49.66 -19.03 -1.28
N ASP A 1131 -50.39 -18.03 -0.77
CA ASP A 1131 -50.96 -16.96 -1.59
C ASP A 1131 -49.86 -16.13 -2.27
N SER A 1132 -48.76 -15.87 -1.56
CA SER A 1132 -47.60 -15.16 -2.10
C SER A 1132 -46.86 -16.00 -3.16
N LEU A 1133 -46.62 -17.28 -2.89
CA LEU A 1133 -45.97 -18.22 -3.84
C LEU A 1133 -46.79 -18.37 -5.13
N ALA A 1134 -48.12 -18.44 -5.03
CA ALA A 1134 -48.99 -18.53 -6.20
C ALA A 1134 -48.83 -17.33 -7.15
N ILE A 1135 -48.45 -16.16 -6.62
CA ILE A 1135 -48.20 -14.96 -7.43
C ILE A 1135 -46.75 -14.91 -7.92
N GLU A 1136 -45.80 -15.20 -7.04
CA GLU A 1136 -44.36 -15.04 -7.28
C GLU A 1136 -43.76 -16.12 -8.19
N LEU A 1137 -44.28 -17.36 -8.12
CA LEU A 1137 -43.80 -18.48 -8.95
C LEU A 1137 -44.48 -18.51 -10.33
N ARG A 1138 -45.62 -17.83 -10.49
CA ARG A 1138 -46.40 -17.84 -11.73
C ARG A 1138 -45.59 -17.26 -12.88
N ARG A 1139 -45.31 -18.09 -13.90
CA ARG A 1139 -44.50 -17.76 -15.09
C ARG A 1139 -43.06 -17.30 -14.79
N SER A 1140 -42.54 -17.58 -13.59
CA SER A 1140 -41.15 -17.28 -13.26
C SER A 1140 -40.19 -18.10 -14.14
N LYS A 1141 -39.04 -17.50 -14.49
CA LYS A 1141 -37.93 -18.19 -15.17
C LYS A 1141 -36.72 -18.39 -14.25
N ASP A 1142 -36.74 -17.80 -13.06
CA ASP A 1142 -35.63 -17.82 -12.13
C ASP A 1142 -35.59 -19.16 -11.37
N PHE A 1143 -34.51 -19.93 -11.58
CA PHE A 1143 -34.34 -21.24 -10.95
C PHE A 1143 -34.18 -21.16 -9.43
N SER A 1144 -33.55 -20.12 -8.89
CA SER A 1144 -33.40 -19.95 -7.44
C SER A 1144 -34.74 -19.66 -6.78
N LYS A 1145 -35.56 -18.83 -7.43
CA LYS A 1145 -36.91 -18.50 -6.97
C LYS A 1145 -37.84 -19.72 -7.01
N LEU A 1146 -37.79 -20.47 -8.11
CA LEU A 1146 -38.58 -21.69 -8.29
C LEU A 1146 -38.13 -22.78 -7.30
N GLY A 1147 -36.83 -23.01 -7.12
CA GLY A 1147 -36.29 -23.99 -6.19
C GLY A 1147 -36.69 -23.72 -4.73
N ALA A 1148 -36.48 -22.47 -4.26
CA ALA A 1148 -36.88 -22.09 -2.89
C ALA A 1148 -38.41 -22.21 -2.69
N GLY A 1149 -39.20 -21.85 -3.71
CA GLY A 1149 -40.65 -22.03 -3.68
C GLY A 1149 -41.08 -23.48 -3.56
N ILE A 1150 -40.47 -24.38 -4.34
CA ILE A 1150 -40.75 -25.84 -4.31
C ILE A 1150 -40.37 -26.44 -2.95
N ALA A 1151 -39.24 -26.06 -2.37
CA ALA A 1151 -38.85 -26.50 -1.03
C ALA A 1151 -39.87 -26.06 0.05
N ILE A 1152 -40.32 -24.80 0.01
CA ILE A 1152 -41.36 -24.31 0.93
C ILE A 1152 -42.68 -25.07 0.74
N LEU A 1153 -43.08 -25.35 -0.50
CA LEU A 1153 -44.29 -26.15 -0.78
C LEU A 1153 -44.16 -27.56 -0.19
N GLY A 1154 -42.98 -28.18 -0.26
CA GLY A 1154 -42.67 -29.45 0.41
C GLY A 1154 -42.88 -29.36 1.91
N TYR A 1155 -42.23 -28.40 2.59
CA TYR A 1155 -42.37 -28.21 4.03
C TYR A 1155 -43.81 -27.97 4.49
N ILE A 1156 -44.60 -27.18 3.75
CA ILE A 1156 -46.02 -26.93 4.09
C ILE A 1156 -46.88 -28.17 3.84
N ALA A 1157 -46.57 -28.96 2.81
CA ALA A 1157 -47.28 -30.21 2.51
C ALA A 1157 -47.03 -31.31 3.56
N SER A 1158 -45.87 -31.31 4.23
CA SER A 1158 -45.57 -32.24 5.33
C SER A 1158 -46.32 -31.92 6.66
N ILE A 1159 -47.08 -30.83 6.75
CA ILE A 1159 -47.88 -30.46 7.95
C ILE A 1159 -49.23 -31.21 7.96
N LEU A 1160 -49.87 -31.40 9.12
CA LEU A 1160 -51.21 -32.02 9.25
C LEU A 1160 -52.35 -31.07 8.79
N GLU A 1161 -53.52 -31.63 8.45
CA GLU A 1161 -54.68 -30.99 7.79
C GLU A 1161 -55.10 -29.60 8.34
N PRO A 1162 -55.71 -28.69 7.52
CA PRO A 1162 -56.19 -28.88 6.14
C PRO A 1162 -55.36 -28.16 5.04
N ILE A 1163 -54.23 -27.53 5.37
CA ILE A 1163 -53.47 -26.68 4.42
C ILE A 1163 -52.51 -27.47 3.52
N ASN A 1164 -52.15 -28.67 3.95
CA ASN A 1164 -51.25 -29.60 3.29
C ASN A 1164 -51.73 -30.02 1.90
N ILE A 1165 -53.02 -30.29 1.72
CA ILE A 1165 -53.61 -30.66 0.42
C ILE A 1165 -53.42 -29.54 -0.61
N ARG A 1166 -53.59 -28.28 -0.20
CA ARG A 1166 -53.41 -27.10 -1.07
C ARG A 1166 -51.95 -26.95 -1.51
N ALA A 1167 -51.01 -27.09 -0.58
CA ALA A 1167 -49.58 -27.03 -0.87
C ALA A 1167 -49.12 -28.19 -1.76
N PHE A 1168 -49.60 -29.41 -1.48
CA PHE A 1168 -49.31 -30.61 -2.24
C PHE A 1168 -49.85 -30.52 -3.68
N SER A 1169 -51.07 -30.00 -3.87
CA SER A 1169 -51.63 -29.73 -5.20
C SER A 1169 -50.77 -28.74 -6.02
N GLN A 1170 -50.29 -27.66 -5.39
CA GLN A 1170 -49.39 -26.72 -6.04
C GLN A 1170 -48.03 -27.35 -6.35
N LEU A 1171 -47.49 -28.20 -5.47
CA LEU A 1171 -46.23 -28.91 -5.67
C LEU A 1171 -46.32 -29.87 -6.87
N LEU A 1172 -47.39 -30.66 -6.98
CA LEU A 1172 -47.65 -31.55 -8.12
C LEU A 1172 -47.73 -30.79 -9.44
N SER A 1173 -48.19 -29.53 -9.44
CA SER A 1173 -48.23 -28.69 -10.64
C SER A 1173 -46.84 -28.38 -11.22
N PHE A 1174 -45.75 -28.56 -10.47
CA PHE A 1174 -44.39 -28.40 -10.99
C PHE A 1174 -43.81 -29.65 -11.67
N LEU A 1175 -44.48 -30.80 -11.56
CA LEU A 1175 -44.07 -32.06 -12.20
C LEU A 1175 -44.22 -32.04 -13.73
N ASP A 1176 -44.99 -31.11 -14.30
CA ASP A 1176 -45.07 -30.88 -15.75
C ASP A 1176 -44.41 -29.56 -16.20
N HIS A 1177 -43.56 -28.97 -15.36
CA HIS A 1177 -42.90 -27.71 -15.68
C HIS A 1177 -42.01 -27.82 -16.93
N ARG A 1178 -41.92 -26.76 -17.74
CA ARG A 1178 -41.13 -26.76 -18.99
C ARG A 1178 -39.62 -27.00 -18.80
N TYR A 1179 -39.09 -26.79 -17.60
CA TYR A 1179 -37.68 -26.96 -17.29
C TYR A 1179 -37.42 -28.31 -16.59
N PRO A 1180 -36.61 -29.22 -17.17
CA PRO A 1180 -36.33 -30.55 -16.59
C PRO A 1180 -35.83 -30.51 -15.14
N LYS A 1181 -34.90 -29.61 -14.82
CA LYS A 1181 -34.34 -29.46 -13.46
C LYS A 1181 -35.41 -29.13 -12.41
N ILE A 1182 -36.42 -28.35 -12.79
CA ILE A 1182 -37.52 -27.97 -11.90
C ILE A 1182 -38.45 -29.17 -11.66
N ARG A 1183 -38.73 -29.99 -12.70
CA ARG A 1183 -39.52 -31.22 -12.56
C ARG A 1183 -38.83 -32.22 -11.64
N LYS A 1184 -37.52 -32.43 -11.79
CA LYS A 1184 -36.72 -33.27 -10.90
C LYS A 1184 -36.77 -32.80 -9.45
N SER A 1185 -36.51 -31.51 -9.21
CA SER A 1185 -36.56 -30.94 -7.85
C SER A 1185 -37.95 -31.06 -7.24
N ALA A 1186 -39.01 -30.87 -8.02
CA ALA A 1186 -40.38 -31.11 -7.56
C ALA A 1186 -40.63 -32.59 -7.22
N ALA A 1187 -40.16 -33.53 -8.04
CA ALA A 1187 -40.29 -34.96 -7.80
C ALA A 1187 -39.55 -35.41 -6.52
N GLU A 1188 -38.34 -34.90 -6.29
CA GLU A 1188 -37.57 -35.14 -5.06
C GLU A 1188 -38.33 -34.64 -3.82
N GLN A 1189 -38.95 -33.46 -3.89
CA GLN A 1189 -39.75 -32.92 -2.79
C GLN A 1189 -41.06 -33.69 -2.59
N VAL A 1190 -41.74 -34.11 -3.65
CA VAL A 1190 -42.94 -34.97 -3.55
C VAL A 1190 -42.59 -36.30 -2.87
N TYR A 1191 -41.44 -36.89 -3.20
CA TYR A 1191 -40.94 -38.10 -2.54
C TYR A 1191 -40.75 -37.90 -1.04
N LEU A 1192 -40.12 -36.78 -0.63
CA LEU A 1192 -39.93 -36.46 0.79
C LEU A 1192 -41.25 -36.26 1.54
N VAL A 1193 -42.22 -35.56 0.94
CA VAL A 1193 -43.54 -35.34 1.55
C VAL A 1193 -44.28 -36.66 1.77
N LEU A 1194 -44.23 -37.59 0.80
CA LEU A 1194 -44.86 -38.91 0.91
C LEU A 1194 -44.22 -39.78 2.00
N LEU A 1195 -42.92 -39.60 2.30
CA LEU A 1195 -42.26 -40.29 3.41
C LEU A 1195 -42.62 -39.71 4.78
N GLU A 1196 -42.80 -38.39 4.87
CA GLU A 1196 -43.07 -37.69 6.13
C GLU A 1196 -44.55 -37.67 6.52
N ASN A 1197 -45.46 -37.64 5.55
CA ASN A 1197 -46.90 -37.50 5.75
C ASN A 1197 -47.71 -38.44 4.83
N GLY A 1198 -47.83 -39.71 5.24
CA GLY A 1198 -48.56 -40.75 4.51
C GLY A 1198 -50.08 -40.51 4.42
N ASP A 1199 -50.65 -39.71 5.32
CA ASP A 1199 -52.10 -39.46 5.44
C ASP A 1199 -52.67 -38.63 4.27
N LEU A 1200 -51.81 -38.05 3.41
CA LEU A 1200 -52.21 -37.34 2.18
C LEU A 1200 -52.81 -38.26 1.10
N MET A 1201 -52.63 -39.57 1.23
CA MET A 1201 -53.11 -40.61 0.33
C MET A 1201 -53.80 -41.71 1.15
N LEU A 1202 -54.68 -42.48 0.52
CA LEU A 1202 -55.15 -43.73 1.16
C LEU A 1202 -53.96 -44.69 1.34
N ASP A 1203 -53.81 -45.31 2.52
CA ASP A 1203 -52.67 -46.19 2.87
C ASP A 1203 -52.32 -47.21 1.75
N ASP A 1204 -53.33 -47.77 1.09
CA ASP A 1204 -53.18 -48.75 -0.01
C ASP A 1204 -52.58 -48.17 -1.32
N LYS A 1205 -52.37 -46.85 -1.41
CA LYS A 1205 -51.91 -46.14 -2.62
C LYS A 1205 -50.56 -45.43 -2.46
N VAL A 1206 -50.02 -45.30 -1.25
CA VAL A 1206 -48.75 -44.60 -0.98
C VAL A 1206 -47.58 -45.31 -1.68
N ASP A 1207 -47.47 -46.63 -1.54
CA ASP A 1207 -46.38 -47.42 -2.15
C ASP A 1207 -46.33 -47.27 -3.68
N LYS A 1208 -47.50 -47.25 -4.32
CA LYS A 1208 -47.63 -47.04 -5.77
C LYS A 1208 -47.28 -45.61 -6.19
N ALA A 1209 -47.63 -44.62 -5.37
CA ALA A 1209 -47.26 -43.23 -5.64
C ALA A 1209 -45.73 -43.03 -5.55
N VAL A 1210 -45.09 -43.67 -4.57
CA VAL A 1210 -43.62 -43.68 -4.42
C VAL A 1210 -42.95 -44.38 -5.60
N GLU A 1211 -43.47 -45.53 -6.04
CA GLU A 1211 -43.00 -46.26 -7.24
C GLU A 1211 -43.09 -45.39 -8.50
N ILE A 1212 -44.22 -44.70 -8.73
CA ILE A 1212 -44.37 -43.78 -9.86
C ILE A 1212 -43.33 -42.66 -9.81
N ILE A 1213 -43.07 -42.08 -8.63
CA ILE A 1213 -42.11 -40.98 -8.48
C ILE A 1213 -40.67 -41.45 -8.74
N THR A 1214 -40.29 -42.65 -8.30
CA THR A 1214 -38.91 -43.18 -8.44
C THR A 1214 -38.63 -43.78 -9.81
N GLU A 1215 -39.61 -44.43 -10.45
CA GLU A 1215 -39.44 -45.06 -11.77
C GLU A 1215 -39.53 -44.06 -12.93
N THR A 1216 -40.27 -42.95 -12.74
CA THR A 1216 -40.44 -41.95 -13.80
C THR A 1216 -39.18 -41.09 -13.95
N CYS A 1217 -38.64 -41.02 -15.17
CA CYS A 1217 -37.56 -40.09 -15.50
C CYS A 1217 -38.12 -38.67 -15.68
N TRP A 1218 -38.23 -37.91 -14.58
CA TRP A 1218 -38.78 -36.55 -14.58
C TRP A 1218 -37.97 -35.53 -15.39
N GLU A 1219 -36.72 -35.84 -15.74
CA GLU A 1219 -35.89 -35.04 -16.65
C GLU A 1219 -36.19 -35.32 -18.13
N GLY A 1220 -36.89 -36.41 -18.44
CA GLY A 1220 -37.22 -36.89 -19.78
C GLY A 1220 -38.39 -36.15 -20.45
N ASP A 1221 -39.20 -36.91 -21.19
CA ASP A 1221 -40.30 -36.36 -22.00
C ASP A 1221 -41.39 -35.68 -21.15
N ILE A 1222 -41.88 -34.53 -21.62
CA ILE A 1222 -42.87 -33.73 -20.90
C ILE A 1222 -44.27 -34.35 -20.97
N GLU A 1223 -44.61 -35.07 -22.04
CA GLU A 1223 -45.91 -35.73 -22.16
C GLU A 1223 -46.00 -36.96 -21.26
N GLU A 1224 -44.90 -37.71 -21.12
CA GLU A 1224 -44.77 -38.77 -20.12
C GLU A 1224 -44.93 -38.22 -18.68
N ALA A 1225 -44.22 -37.15 -18.34
CA ALA A 1225 -44.32 -36.51 -17.03
C ALA A 1225 -45.75 -36.00 -16.72
N LYS A 1226 -46.45 -35.44 -17.72
CA LYS A 1226 -47.86 -35.03 -17.59
C LYS A 1226 -48.79 -36.20 -17.29
N SER A 1227 -48.61 -37.32 -18.01
CA SER A 1227 -49.40 -38.54 -17.83
C SER A 1227 -49.23 -39.12 -16.42
N ARG A 1228 -47.97 -39.24 -15.97
CA ARG A 1228 -47.64 -39.74 -14.62
C ARG A 1228 -48.11 -38.80 -13.51
N ARG A 1229 -48.05 -37.48 -13.71
CA ARG A 1229 -48.64 -36.50 -12.78
C ARG A 1229 -50.15 -36.67 -12.64
N LEU A 1230 -50.89 -36.88 -13.74
CA LEU A 1230 -52.34 -37.08 -13.68
C LEU A 1230 -52.68 -38.32 -12.83
N GLN A 1231 -51.93 -39.41 -12.99
CA GLN A 1231 -52.06 -40.60 -12.16
C GLN A 1231 -51.83 -40.29 -10.66
N LEU A 1232 -50.82 -39.48 -10.33
CA LEU A 1232 -50.56 -39.05 -8.95
C LEU A 1232 -51.68 -38.15 -8.39
N CYS A 1233 -52.26 -37.26 -9.20
CA CYS A 1233 -53.39 -36.41 -8.80
C CYS A 1233 -54.65 -37.23 -8.52
N ASP A 1234 -54.92 -38.23 -9.35
CA ASP A 1234 -56.04 -39.17 -9.18
C ASP A 1234 -55.89 -40.02 -7.90
N MET A 1235 -54.66 -40.42 -7.57
CA MET A 1235 -54.36 -41.13 -6.32
C MET A 1235 -54.56 -40.26 -5.07
N ALA A 1236 -54.27 -38.96 -5.18
CA ALA A 1236 -54.43 -37.94 -4.13
C ALA A 1236 -55.87 -37.44 -3.93
N ASN A 1237 -56.85 -37.94 -4.71
CA ASN A 1237 -58.21 -37.39 -4.79
C ASN A 1237 -58.27 -35.87 -5.14
N ILE A 1238 -57.28 -35.35 -5.86
CA ILE A 1238 -57.23 -33.94 -6.30
C ILE A 1238 -57.89 -33.83 -7.68
N LYS A 1239 -59.02 -33.11 -7.79
CA LYS A 1239 -59.75 -32.97 -9.07
C LYS A 1239 -58.93 -32.17 -10.09
N PRO A 1240 -58.77 -32.65 -11.35
CA PRO A 1240 -58.01 -31.96 -12.40
C PRO A 1240 -58.54 -30.55 -12.75
N GLU A 1241 -59.84 -30.30 -12.55
CA GLU A 1241 -60.50 -29.02 -12.88
C GLU A 1241 -60.16 -27.88 -11.90
N GLU A 1242 -59.71 -28.16 -10.68
CA GLU A 1242 -59.26 -27.12 -9.73
C GLU A 1242 -57.84 -26.62 -10.02
N ILE A 1243 -57.05 -27.41 -10.74
CA ILE A 1243 -55.68 -27.08 -11.18
C ILE A 1243 -55.70 -26.11 -12.40
N LEU A 1244 -56.76 -26.16 -13.21
CA LEU A 1244 -56.93 -25.37 -14.44
C LEU A 1244 -57.45 -23.93 -14.24
N LYS A 1245 -57.99 -23.60 -13.06
CA LYS A 1245 -58.43 -22.22 -12.75
C LYS A 1245 -57.27 -21.25 -12.51
N ALA A 1246 -56.07 -21.74 -12.20
CA ALA A 1246 -54.87 -20.88 -12.04
C ALA A 1246 -54.26 -20.43 -13.38
N THR A 1247 -54.59 -21.09 -14.48
CA THR A 1247 -53.94 -20.93 -15.79
C THR A 1247 -54.79 -20.23 -16.86
N SER A 1248 -56.11 -20.05 -16.67
CA SER A 1248 -57.05 -19.75 -17.76
C SER A 1248 -57.83 -18.42 -17.66
N ALA A 1249 -57.30 -17.39 -17.01
CA ALA A 1249 -57.85 -16.03 -17.13
C ALA A 1249 -56.82 -15.05 -17.72
N GLU A 1250 -57.15 -14.56 -18.91
CA GLU A 1250 -56.54 -13.48 -19.70
C GLU A 1250 -55.16 -13.74 -20.35
N SER A 1251 -55.18 -14.12 -21.64
CA SER A 1251 -54.51 -13.36 -22.72
C SER A 1251 -54.64 -14.10 -24.07
N ASN A 1252 -55.74 -13.83 -24.78
CA ASN A 1252 -55.75 -13.94 -26.24
C ASN A 1252 -54.93 -12.78 -26.81
N LYS A 1253 -53.62 -12.96 -26.98
CA LYS A 1253 -52.83 -12.22 -27.97
C LYS A 1253 -51.87 -13.18 -28.66
N ILE A 1254 -52.17 -13.41 -29.93
CA ILE A 1254 -51.40 -14.11 -30.94
C ILE A 1254 -49.95 -13.63 -30.91
N VAL A 1255 -49.01 -14.52 -30.60
CA VAL A 1255 -47.59 -14.33 -30.88
C VAL A 1255 -47.11 -15.49 -31.73
N ARG A 1256 -46.56 -15.12 -32.89
CA ARG A 1256 -46.01 -15.96 -33.94
C ARG A 1256 -45.01 -16.98 -33.37
N GLN A 1257 -45.07 -18.19 -33.91
CA GLN A 1257 -44.01 -19.19 -33.82
C GLN A 1257 -42.67 -18.59 -34.26
N THR A 1258 -41.67 -18.69 -33.39
CA THR A 1258 -40.24 -18.60 -33.77
C THR A 1258 -39.51 -19.86 -33.28
N PRO A 1259 -38.48 -20.30 -34.01
CA PRO A 1259 -38.07 -21.70 -34.06
C PRO A 1259 -36.99 -22.06 -33.02
N THR A 1260 -36.88 -23.37 -32.79
CA THR A 1260 -35.74 -24.14 -32.26
C THR A 1260 -35.20 -23.75 -30.88
N ALA A 1261 -35.25 -24.73 -29.97
CA ALA A 1261 -34.65 -24.70 -28.65
C ALA A 1261 -33.15 -24.41 -28.74
N ASP A 1262 -32.71 -23.32 -28.12
CA ASP A 1262 -31.30 -23.02 -27.92
C ASP A 1262 -30.79 -23.81 -26.71
N GLU A 1263 -30.00 -24.85 -26.97
CA GLU A 1263 -29.34 -25.69 -25.96
C GLU A 1263 -28.41 -24.87 -25.03
N ASN A 1264 -27.99 -23.66 -25.44
CA ASN A 1264 -27.11 -22.78 -24.65
C ASN A 1264 -27.84 -21.87 -23.65
N ALA A 1265 -29.17 -21.82 -23.67
CA ALA A 1265 -29.94 -21.09 -22.66
C ALA A 1265 -29.74 -21.68 -21.25
N SER A 1266 -29.54 -23.00 -21.17
CA SER A 1266 -29.17 -23.74 -19.96
C SER A 1266 -27.81 -23.29 -19.41
N TYR A 1267 -26.84 -23.02 -20.29
CA TYR A 1267 -25.48 -22.63 -19.92
C TYR A 1267 -25.40 -21.19 -19.41
N SER A 1268 -26.09 -20.25 -20.08
CA SER A 1268 -26.15 -18.83 -19.63
C SER A 1268 -26.75 -18.68 -18.21
N SER A 1269 -27.75 -19.52 -17.87
CA SER A 1269 -28.34 -19.54 -16.54
C SER A 1269 -27.46 -20.26 -15.50
N LEU A 1270 -26.61 -21.21 -15.93
CA LEU A 1270 -25.67 -21.92 -15.07
C LEU A 1270 -24.51 -21.00 -14.65
N VAL A 1271 -23.99 -20.22 -15.59
CA VAL A 1271 -22.96 -19.19 -15.34
C VAL A 1271 -23.47 -18.14 -14.35
N GLY A 1272 -24.73 -17.68 -14.51
CA GLY A 1272 -25.36 -16.75 -13.56
C GLY A 1272 -25.62 -17.33 -12.16
N SER A 1273 -25.75 -18.66 -12.01
CA SER A 1273 -25.95 -19.33 -10.71
C SER A 1273 -24.65 -19.67 -9.98
N ALA A 1274 -23.54 -19.77 -10.70
CA ALA A 1274 -22.20 -20.07 -10.17
C ALA A 1274 -21.41 -18.82 -9.73
N GLY A 1275 -21.96 -17.62 -9.94
CA GLY A 1275 -21.36 -16.37 -9.49
C GLY A 1275 -20.12 -15.93 -10.29
N PHE A 1276 -20.15 -16.09 -11.62
CA PHE A 1276 -19.24 -15.42 -12.55
C PHE A 1276 -19.94 -14.30 -13.31
#